data_AF-A0A175VQK6-F1
#
_entry.id   AF-A0A175VQK6-F1
#
_cell.length_a   1.000
_cell.length_b   1.000
_cell.length_c   1.000
_cell.angle_alpha   90.00
_cell.angle_beta   90.00
_cell.angle_gamma   90.00
#
_symmetry.space_group_name_H-M   'P 1'
#
loop_
_entity.id
_entity.type
_entity.pdbx_description
1 polymer ?
#
loop_
_entity_poly.entity_id
_entity_poly.type
_entity_poly.pdbx_seq_one_letter_code
_entity_poly.pdbx_strand_id
1 'polypeptide(L)'
;MANASGSGPTRIAILGKEDIVVDHGIWLSFVTHDLLENISSSTYVLITDTNIFPRYVPSFQAVFDKAAPKDARLLTYAIPPGEYSKGRETKAEIEDWMLSHQCTRDTVIIALGGGVIGDMIGYVAATFMRGVRFVQVPTTLLAMVDSSIGGKTAIDTPMGKNLIGAFWQPRRIYIDLEFLETLPVREFINGMAEVIKTAAIWNETEFTALEENAAAILEAIRSRSTDPAGRLAPIRHILKRIVLGSARVKAEVVSSDEREGGLRNLLNFGHSIGHAYEAILAPQALHGECVAIGMVKEAELARFLGVLRPGAVARLTKCIASYDLPTSLHDKRIVKLTAGKECPVDVLLQKMAVDKKNEGRKKKIVLLSAIGKTYEPKASVVEDRAIRVILSPSIRVTPGVVKGLSVSVTPPGSKSISNRALVLAALGEGTTRIHGLLHSDDTQYMLTAIAQLQGATYAWEDAGEVLVVKGKGGKLMASEEPLYLGNAGTASRFLTSVVALCSPTTISSTVLTGNARMKVRPIGALVDALRSNGVGVKYLEKEKSLPVQVDAAAGFAGGVIELAATVSSQYVSSILMAAPYAHKPVTLRLVGGKPISQPYIDMTIAMMASFGVQVERSSEDANTYHIPQGVYKNPADYVIESDASSATYPLAVAAITGTTCTIPNIGSKSLQGDARFAVEVLRPMGCTVEQTDTSTTVTGPPIGTLKAIKHVDMEPMTDAFLTASVLAAVASGTTQITGIANQRVKECNRIAAMEDQLAKFGVHCNELEDGIEVTGRPYKGLQNPTEGIYCYDDHRVAMSFSVLSTVSPHPVLILERECTAKTWPGWWDIMSQSFGVHLEGEEDPHAKRAAKTSRSGADRSIFIVGMRGAGKSTAGRWMSELLKRPLVDLDVELERREGMTIPEIIRSERGWEGFRKAELDLLEDVIKNQSKGHVFSCGGGLVETEEARKLLISYHKNGGCVLLVHRDTDQVVEYLMRDKTRPAYSENIREVYDRRKPWFQECSNFQYHSPHLEGSKVLLEPPADFSRFLSVICGQSTALEDVLAKKHSFFVSLTVPDVSTALNIIPEVVVGSDAVELRVDLLESYDPEFVSTQVALLRSAADIPIVYTVRTASQGGKFPDNDYELVRRLYEVGLRAGVEYLDLEMTMPEDILQSVADKKGFTRIIASHHDPQRKLSWKNGSWIPFYNKALQYGDVIKLVGVASGIADNFALASFKERMLAAHDIPMIALNMGAAGKLSRVLNGFMTPVSHPSLPSKAAPGQLSAKEIRQALALIGQLDPKSFHLFGKPIGSSRSPALHNTLFGATGLPHQYSLFETDNASDMRDLIRSPDFGGASVTIPLKLDIMPLLDQISDAARAIGAVNTIIPMTGQTGGGGGEDKPMLLLGDNTDWLGMVFSLRAAGIVKRTQASPGSGMVVGSGGTTRAAVYALHHLGYSPIYVVARTPERVQELADGFPEEYNIQRLATPEQVAAAGAEATLPTVVISTIPADKPIDQGMREVLVAALRERTENVTGPRVLLEMAYTPRHTPLIQLAEDAGWKTIPGLEVLAAQGWYQFQLWTGIHPLYTDARTAVMGGEIE
;
A
#
# COMPACT_ATOMS: atom_id res chain seq x y z
N MET A 1 37.40 20.63 40.43
CA MET A 1 37.02 20.45 41.84
C MET A 1 36.20 19.18 41.94
N ALA A 2 36.85 18.04 42.16
CA ALA A 2 36.21 16.76 42.38
C ALA A 2 37.04 16.02 43.43
N ASN A 3 36.60 16.12 44.67
CA ASN A 3 36.96 15.21 45.76
C ASN A 3 35.64 14.95 46.49
N ALA A 4 34.80 14.10 45.89
CA ALA A 4 33.62 13.54 46.52
C ALA A 4 33.45 12.10 46.01
N SER A 5 33.35 11.18 46.98
CA SER A 5 33.08 9.73 46.91
C SER A 5 34.11 8.83 46.20
N GLY A 6 34.83 8.07 47.03
CA GLY A 6 35.71 6.95 46.66
C GLY A 6 34.96 5.66 46.31
N SER A 7 34.21 5.65 45.22
CA SER A 7 33.94 4.43 44.48
C SER A 7 34.02 4.78 43.00
N GLY A 8 35.05 4.27 42.30
CA GLY A 8 35.16 4.44 40.85
C GLY A 8 33.94 3.86 40.11
N PRO A 9 33.82 4.11 38.80
CA PRO A 9 32.70 3.64 37.99
C PRO A 9 32.57 2.11 38.05
N THR A 10 31.34 1.61 37.91
CA THR A 10 31.06 0.17 38.07
C THR A 10 31.76 -0.62 36.96
N ARG A 11 32.46 -1.70 37.30
CA ARG A 11 33.18 -2.53 36.34
C ARG A 11 32.56 -3.91 36.16
N ILE A 12 32.68 -4.47 34.96
CA ILE A 12 32.29 -5.85 34.63
C ILE A 12 33.50 -6.58 34.07
N ALA A 13 33.75 -7.79 34.57
CA ALA A 13 34.82 -8.65 34.08
C ALA A 13 34.42 -9.35 32.77
N ILE A 14 35.32 -9.35 31.80
CA ILE A 14 35.24 -10.11 30.54
C ILE A 14 36.62 -10.67 30.23
N LEU A 15 36.70 -11.95 29.86
CA LEU A 15 37.96 -12.64 29.52
C LEU A 15 39.06 -12.44 30.60
N GLY A 16 38.64 -12.50 31.87
CA GLY A 16 39.53 -12.40 33.04
C GLY A 16 39.97 -10.99 33.43
N LYS A 17 39.43 -9.93 32.80
CA LYS A 17 39.78 -8.53 33.10
C LYS A 17 38.56 -7.64 33.24
N GLU A 18 38.63 -6.65 34.11
CA GLU A 18 37.59 -5.63 34.32
C GLU A 18 37.64 -4.53 33.26
N ASP A 19 37.48 -4.92 32.00
CA ASP A 19 37.63 -4.05 30.83
C ASP A 19 36.33 -3.31 30.44
N ILE A 20 35.19 -3.70 31.00
CA ILE A 20 33.91 -3.00 30.81
C ILE A 20 33.69 -2.04 31.98
N VAL A 21 33.46 -0.77 31.68
CA VAL A 21 33.17 0.30 32.65
C VAL A 21 31.78 0.85 32.35
N VAL A 22 30.89 0.87 33.34
CA VAL A 22 29.51 1.32 33.21
C VAL A 22 29.20 2.39 34.25
N ASP A 23 28.92 3.61 33.80
CA ASP A 23 28.31 4.63 34.65
C ASP A 23 27.61 5.72 33.85
N HIS A 24 27.26 6.84 34.48
CA HIS A 24 26.67 8.01 33.86
C HIS A 24 27.65 9.20 33.93
N GLY A 25 27.87 9.87 32.79
CA GLY A 25 28.72 11.06 32.69
C GLY A 25 30.23 10.78 32.69
N ILE A 26 30.67 9.61 32.20
CA ILE A 26 32.08 9.18 32.19
C ILE A 26 32.85 9.65 30.96
N TRP A 27 32.17 10.00 29.86
CA TRP A 27 32.80 10.34 28.58
C TRP A 27 33.82 11.47 28.70
N LEU A 28 33.46 12.56 29.39
CA LEU A 28 34.33 13.72 29.59
C LEU A 28 35.10 13.68 30.91
N SER A 29 34.60 12.95 31.91
CA SER A 29 35.15 12.98 33.28
C SER A 29 36.19 11.88 33.56
N PHE A 30 36.15 10.78 32.81
CA PHE A 30 36.94 9.58 33.10
C PHE A 30 37.68 9.03 31.88
N VAL A 31 37.03 8.92 30.72
CA VAL A 31 37.56 8.20 29.55
C VAL A 31 38.91 8.76 29.07
N THR A 32 39.05 10.08 28.99
CA THR A 32 40.31 10.73 28.59
C THR A 32 41.48 10.34 29.50
N HIS A 33 41.27 10.37 30.81
CA HIS A 33 42.31 10.04 31.77
C HIS A 33 42.67 8.55 31.72
N ASP A 34 41.68 7.67 31.65
CA ASP A 34 41.93 6.22 31.52
C ASP A 34 42.68 5.86 30.23
N LEU A 35 42.37 6.51 29.11
CA LEU A 35 43.08 6.30 27.84
C LEU A 35 44.54 6.73 27.90
N LEU A 36 44.82 7.90 28.48
CA LEU A 36 46.18 8.44 28.56
C LEU A 36 47.05 7.67 29.59
N GLU A 37 46.45 7.23 30.69
CA GLU A 37 47.16 6.53 31.77
C GLU A 37 47.31 5.03 31.51
N ASN A 38 46.24 4.36 31.08
CA ASN A 38 46.18 2.89 31.03
C ASN A 38 46.30 2.31 29.61
N ILE A 39 46.18 3.14 28.56
CA ILE A 39 46.29 2.71 27.16
C ILE A 39 47.13 3.73 26.36
N SER A 40 48.33 4.05 26.87
CA SER A 40 49.21 5.07 26.29
C SER A 40 49.60 4.80 24.82
N SER A 41 49.65 5.88 24.04
CA SER A 41 49.95 5.87 22.60
C SER A 41 50.44 7.25 22.14
N SER A 42 51.24 7.30 21.06
CA SER A 42 51.54 8.57 20.39
C SER A 42 50.34 9.09 19.58
N THR A 43 49.47 8.19 19.11
CA THR A 43 48.35 8.55 18.23
C THR A 43 47.06 7.87 18.70
N TYR A 44 46.03 8.68 18.93
CA TYR A 44 44.66 8.27 19.20
C TYR A 44 43.79 8.66 18.01
N VAL A 45 42.92 7.75 17.57
CA VAL A 45 42.07 7.96 16.38
C VAL A 45 40.62 7.74 16.77
N LEU A 46 39.86 8.82 16.90
CA LEU A 46 38.45 8.79 17.24
C LEU A 46 37.59 8.82 15.99
N ILE A 47 36.83 7.75 15.78
CA ILE A 47 35.96 7.58 14.62
C ILE A 47 34.52 7.44 15.09
N THR A 48 33.64 8.21 14.46
CA THR A 48 32.21 8.24 14.74
C THR A 48 31.40 8.43 13.45
N ASP A 49 30.10 8.68 13.55
CA ASP A 49 29.24 9.02 12.41
C ASP A 49 28.88 10.51 12.36
N THR A 50 28.38 10.96 11.21
CA THR A 50 28.03 12.38 10.98
C THR A 50 26.88 12.89 11.85
N ASN A 51 26.03 12.01 12.41
CA ASN A 51 24.92 12.46 13.26
C ASN A 51 25.43 12.93 14.62
N ILE A 52 26.40 12.22 15.20
CA ILE A 52 26.85 12.47 16.58
C ILE A 52 28.19 13.20 16.67
N PHE A 53 28.96 13.29 15.57
CA PHE A 53 30.21 14.05 15.51
C PHE A 53 30.10 15.47 16.09
N PRO A 54 29.21 16.36 15.60
CA PRO A 54 29.15 17.75 16.07
C PRO A 54 28.72 17.87 17.54
N ARG A 55 28.11 16.83 18.12
CA ARG A 55 27.57 16.86 19.48
C ARG A 55 28.61 16.43 20.53
N TYR A 56 29.41 15.40 20.25
CA TYR A 56 30.24 14.75 21.28
C TYR A 56 31.75 14.83 21.05
N VAL A 57 32.20 15.07 19.82
CA VAL A 57 33.63 15.07 19.48
C VAL A 57 34.34 16.36 19.92
N PRO A 58 33.83 17.58 19.64
CA PRO A 58 34.54 18.80 20.00
C PRO A 58 34.80 18.94 21.51
N SER A 59 33.83 18.57 22.34
CA SER A 59 33.95 18.59 23.79
C SER A 59 34.98 17.56 24.30
N PHE A 60 34.99 16.35 23.75
CA PHE A 60 36.01 15.35 24.08
C PHE A 60 37.41 15.81 23.66
N GLN A 61 37.55 16.34 22.44
CA GLN A 61 38.81 16.83 21.91
C GLN A 61 39.40 17.96 22.77
N ALA A 62 38.57 18.89 23.23
CA ALA A 62 38.99 19.95 24.15
C ALA A 62 39.51 19.40 25.50
N VAL A 63 38.88 18.36 26.05
CA VAL A 63 39.34 17.70 27.28
C VAL A 63 40.62 16.91 27.04
N PHE A 64 40.71 16.19 25.90
CA PHE A 64 41.86 15.41 25.50
C PHE A 64 43.10 16.29 25.31
N ASP A 65 43.00 17.36 24.50
CA ASP A 65 44.12 18.25 24.19
C ASP A 65 44.66 18.97 25.44
N LYS A 66 43.81 19.17 26.46
CA LYS A 66 44.22 19.75 27.75
C LYS A 66 44.97 18.75 28.63
N ALA A 67 44.67 17.46 28.53
CA ALA A 67 45.23 16.42 29.38
C ALA A 67 46.42 15.68 28.72
N ALA A 68 46.48 15.65 27.38
CA ALA A 68 47.44 14.86 26.63
C ALA A 68 48.87 15.42 26.75
N PRO A 69 49.89 14.55 26.86
CA PRO A 69 51.28 14.97 26.75
C PRO A 69 51.60 15.44 25.32
N LYS A 70 52.65 16.24 25.15
CA LYS A 70 52.98 16.92 23.88
C LYS A 70 53.26 15.99 22.69
N ASP A 71 53.64 14.75 22.97
CA ASP A 71 53.95 13.71 21.99
C ASP A 71 52.75 12.82 21.66
N ALA A 72 51.60 13.04 22.31
CA ALA A 72 50.33 12.40 21.96
C ALA A 72 49.48 13.33 21.08
N ARG A 73 48.83 12.75 20.07
CA ARG A 73 47.87 13.47 19.20
C ARG A 73 46.54 12.72 19.10
N LEU A 74 45.45 13.47 18.92
CA LEU A 74 44.12 12.96 18.62
C LEU A 74 43.73 13.33 17.18
N LEU A 75 43.36 12.32 16.39
CA LEU A 75 42.78 12.48 15.06
C LEU A 75 41.29 12.13 15.13
N THR A 76 40.45 12.85 14.38
CA THR A 76 38.99 12.66 14.38
C THR A 76 38.46 12.45 12.96
N TYR A 77 37.52 11.51 12.80
CA TYR A 77 36.88 11.22 11.50
C TYR A 77 35.40 10.88 11.68
N ALA A 78 34.58 11.22 10.68
CA ALA A 78 33.16 10.89 10.64
C ALA A 78 32.82 10.10 9.37
N ILE A 79 32.15 8.96 9.52
CA ILE A 79 31.57 8.21 8.40
C ILE A 79 30.05 8.49 8.28
N PRO A 80 29.41 8.15 7.15
CA PRO A 80 27.95 8.18 7.07
C PRO A 80 27.31 7.21 8.09
N PRO A 81 26.12 7.53 8.62
CA PRO A 81 25.45 6.67 9.60
C PRO A 81 24.74 5.48 8.93
N GLY A 82 24.43 4.46 9.73
CA GLY A 82 23.57 3.33 9.32
C GLY A 82 24.29 2.18 8.63
N GLU A 83 23.55 1.10 8.39
CA GLU A 83 24.12 -0.22 8.05
C GLU A 83 24.95 -0.23 6.76
N TYR A 84 24.65 0.66 5.81
CA TYR A 84 25.41 0.77 4.55
C TYR A 84 26.91 1.04 4.76
N SER A 85 27.25 1.71 5.87
CA SER A 85 28.65 1.98 6.23
C SER A 85 29.42 0.76 6.70
N LYS A 86 28.76 -0.37 7.00
CA LYS A 86 29.44 -1.67 7.19
C LYS A 86 29.75 -2.31 5.85
N GLY A 87 30.48 -1.59 5.00
CA GLY A 87 30.86 -2.01 3.66
C GLY A 87 32.37 -2.02 3.44
N ARG A 88 32.80 -2.68 2.36
CA ARG A 88 34.22 -2.69 1.95
C ARG A 88 34.74 -1.29 1.63
N GLU A 89 33.92 -0.49 0.97
CA GLU A 89 34.24 0.90 0.64
C GLU A 89 34.60 1.74 1.87
N THR A 90 33.73 1.73 2.88
CA THR A 90 33.94 2.52 4.11
C THR A 90 35.17 2.04 4.87
N LYS A 91 35.43 0.73 4.89
CA LYS A 91 36.68 0.18 5.45
C LYS A 91 37.90 0.80 4.79
N ALA A 92 37.96 0.76 3.46
CA ALA A 92 39.09 1.28 2.69
C ALA A 92 39.24 2.79 2.88
N GLU A 93 38.12 3.53 2.88
CA GLU A 93 38.12 4.98 3.12
C GLU A 93 38.78 5.35 4.46
N ILE A 94 38.41 4.66 5.54
CA ILE A 94 39.00 4.90 6.87
C ILE A 94 40.49 4.52 6.87
N GLU A 95 40.86 3.37 6.33
CA GLU A 95 42.24 2.88 6.33
C GLU A 95 43.17 3.80 5.53
N ASP A 96 42.76 4.22 4.33
CA ASP A 96 43.51 5.15 3.49
C ASP A 96 43.67 6.51 4.17
N TRP A 97 42.61 7.01 4.83
CA TRP A 97 42.68 8.24 5.61
C TRP A 97 43.65 8.11 6.80
N MET A 98 43.63 7.01 7.54
CA MET A 98 44.58 6.76 8.64
C MET A 98 46.03 6.70 8.14
N LEU A 99 46.26 6.04 7.00
CA LEU A 99 47.59 5.97 6.37
C LEU A 99 48.08 7.35 5.93
N SER A 100 47.20 8.22 5.43
CA SER A 100 47.54 9.59 5.05
C SER A 100 48.03 10.46 6.22
N HIS A 101 47.62 10.14 7.46
CA HIS A 101 48.07 10.80 8.68
C HIS A 101 49.27 10.10 9.35
N GLN A 102 49.85 9.10 8.68
CA GLN A 102 50.97 8.31 9.18
C GLN A 102 50.66 7.64 10.53
N CYS A 103 49.44 7.13 10.69
CA CYS A 103 49.12 6.27 11.85
C CYS A 103 50.02 5.03 11.83
N THR A 104 50.60 4.69 13.00
CA THR A 104 51.50 3.54 13.14
C THR A 104 50.87 2.42 13.96
N ARG A 105 51.62 1.35 14.23
CA ARG A 105 51.13 0.17 14.95
C ARG A 105 50.80 0.46 16.42
N ASP A 106 51.33 1.55 16.98
CA ASP A 106 51.02 1.97 18.34
C ASP A 106 49.60 2.58 18.47
N THR A 107 48.96 2.93 17.36
CA THR A 107 47.69 3.66 17.34
C THR A 107 46.62 3.01 18.21
N VAL A 108 45.86 3.85 18.93
CA VAL A 108 44.69 3.44 19.71
C VAL A 108 43.45 4.03 19.05
N ILE A 109 42.59 3.17 18.52
CA ILE A 109 41.34 3.59 17.88
C ILE A 109 40.21 3.70 18.93
N ILE A 110 39.40 4.74 18.85
CA ILE A 110 38.24 4.98 19.73
C ILE A 110 36.99 4.90 18.85
N ALA A 111 36.22 3.81 19.01
CA ALA A 111 34.95 3.61 18.30
C ALA A 111 33.81 4.28 19.08
N LEU A 112 33.46 5.52 18.71
CA LEU A 112 32.36 6.28 19.34
C LEU A 112 31.09 6.14 18.51
N GLY A 113 30.14 5.31 18.93
CA GLY A 113 28.90 5.14 18.19
C GLY A 113 28.07 3.91 18.57
N GLY A 114 27.07 3.61 17.74
CA GLY A 114 26.28 2.38 17.85
C GLY A 114 26.99 1.14 17.30
N GLY A 115 26.24 0.05 17.12
CA GLY A 115 26.80 -1.22 16.63
C GLY A 115 27.42 -1.16 15.23
N VAL A 116 26.93 -0.28 14.35
CA VAL A 116 27.55 -0.05 13.04
C VAL A 116 29.00 0.43 13.20
N ILE A 117 29.22 1.46 14.03
CA ILE A 117 30.55 1.98 14.33
C ILE A 117 31.38 0.91 15.04
N GLY A 118 30.81 0.26 16.06
CA GLY A 118 31.52 -0.76 16.82
C GLY A 118 32.07 -1.90 15.96
N ASP A 119 31.26 -2.41 15.02
CA ASP A 119 31.66 -3.49 14.11
C ASP A 119 32.65 -3.01 13.05
N MET A 120 32.36 -1.90 12.36
CA MET A 120 33.20 -1.40 11.27
C MET A 120 34.57 -0.96 11.80
N ILE A 121 34.60 -0.12 12.84
CA ILE A 121 35.84 0.44 13.36
C ILE A 121 36.62 -0.62 14.13
N GLY A 122 35.93 -1.54 14.80
CA GLY A 122 36.57 -2.73 15.38
C GLY A 122 37.26 -3.59 14.31
N TYR A 123 36.67 -3.73 13.12
CA TYR A 123 37.26 -4.52 12.04
C TYR A 123 38.43 -3.79 11.35
N VAL A 124 38.37 -2.47 11.25
CA VAL A 124 39.55 -1.65 10.90
C VAL A 124 40.66 -1.88 11.93
N ALA A 125 40.36 -1.80 13.23
CA ALA A 125 41.35 -2.05 14.27
C ALA A 125 41.96 -3.46 14.19
N ALA A 126 41.17 -4.47 13.85
CA ALA A 126 41.62 -5.85 13.71
C ALA A 126 42.60 -6.06 12.55
N THR A 127 42.55 -5.22 11.52
CA THR A 127 43.26 -5.44 10.24
C THR A 127 44.31 -4.37 9.93
N PHE A 128 44.14 -3.15 10.41
CA PHE A 128 45.12 -2.07 10.26
C PHE A 128 46.46 -2.50 10.86
N MET A 129 47.51 -2.52 10.04
CA MET A 129 48.83 -3.05 10.39
C MET A 129 48.82 -4.44 11.07
N ARG A 130 47.88 -5.30 10.65
CA ARG A 130 47.64 -6.65 11.21
C ARG A 130 47.19 -6.66 12.67
N GLY A 131 46.51 -5.60 13.10
CA GLY A 131 45.92 -5.47 14.43
C GLY A 131 46.56 -4.35 15.24
N VAL A 132 45.72 -3.42 15.67
CA VAL A 132 46.04 -2.33 16.61
C VAL A 132 45.06 -2.32 17.79
N ARG A 133 45.41 -1.57 18.83
CA ARG A 133 44.55 -1.45 20.03
C ARG A 133 43.33 -0.60 19.68
N PHE A 134 42.18 -0.96 20.25
CA PHE A 134 41.01 -0.08 20.19
C PHE A 134 40.16 -0.21 21.45
N VAL A 135 39.26 0.75 21.63
CA VAL A 135 38.25 0.78 22.68
C VAL A 135 36.86 1.02 22.07
N GLN A 136 35.83 0.55 22.77
CA GLN A 136 34.43 0.81 22.42
C GLN A 136 33.85 1.91 23.32
N VAL A 137 33.10 2.83 22.72
CA VAL A 137 32.31 3.84 23.43
C VAL A 137 30.89 3.77 22.86
N PRO A 138 30.07 2.81 23.32
CA PRO A 138 28.73 2.60 22.79
C PRO A 138 27.79 3.77 23.10
N THR A 139 27.12 4.31 22.08
CA THR A 139 26.20 5.44 22.22
C THR A 139 24.72 5.08 22.01
N THR A 140 24.43 3.84 21.60
CA THR A 140 23.06 3.33 21.46
C THR A 140 22.78 2.27 22.52
N LEU A 141 21.52 2.11 22.92
CA LEU A 141 21.13 1.07 23.88
C LEU A 141 21.60 -0.31 23.40
N LEU A 142 21.38 -0.62 22.11
CA LEU A 142 21.84 -1.85 21.47
C LEU A 142 23.34 -2.08 21.68
N ALA A 143 24.16 -1.06 21.48
CA ALA A 143 25.61 -1.20 21.58
C ALA A 143 26.07 -1.36 23.03
N MET A 144 25.39 -0.73 23.99
CA MET A 144 25.68 -0.86 25.41
C MET A 144 25.39 -2.26 25.94
N VAL A 145 24.32 -2.91 25.44
CA VAL A 145 23.88 -4.22 25.94
C VAL A 145 24.41 -5.39 25.13
N ASP A 146 24.77 -5.17 23.86
CA ASP A 146 25.13 -6.23 22.94
C ASP A 146 26.39 -5.92 22.12
N SER A 147 26.33 -5.10 21.08
CA SER A 147 27.37 -5.11 20.02
C SER A 147 28.79 -4.73 20.47
N SER A 148 28.94 -3.82 21.44
CA SER A 148 30.27 -3.43 21.92
C SER A 148 31.00 -4.55 22.67
N ILE A 149 30.27 -5.55 23.17
CA ILE A 149 30.77 -6.60 24.05
C ILE A 149 31.10 -7.87 23.26
N GLY A 150 32.33 -8.34 23.44
CA GLY A 150 32.81 -9.64 22.99
C GLY A 150 33.51 -9.69 21.63
N GLY A 151 33.82 -8.52 21.06
CA GLY A 151 34.83 -8.39 20.00
C GLY A 151 34.47 -9.02 18.67
N LYS A 152 33.19 -9.28 18.37
CA LYS A 152 32.78 -9.60 17.00
C LYS A 152 32.77 -8.32 16.19
N THR A 153 33.58 -8.26 15.15
CA THR A 153 33.69 -7.11 14.26
C THR A 153 33.47 -7.60 12.84
N ALA A 154 32.68 -6.89 12.03
CA ALA A 154 32.29 -7.40 10.72
C ALA A 154 31.81 -6.31 9.77
N ILE A 155 31.75 -6.68 8.49
CA ILE A 155 31.11 -5.94 7.42
C ILE A 155 30.09 -6.83 6.71
N ASP A 156 29.13 -6.17 6.09
CA ASP A 156 28.13 -6.77 5.23
C ASP A 156 28.68 -6.91 3.81
N THR A 157 28.08 -7.83 3.07
CA THR A 157 28.30 -7.99 1.62
C THR A 157 26.95 -8.09 0.93
N PRO A 158 26.87 -7.96 -0.41
CA PRO A 158 25.60 -8.14 -1.12
C PRO A 158 24.92 -9.51 -0.85
N MET A 159 25.67 -10.52 -0.39
CA MET A 159 25.13 -11.82 -0.03
C MET A 159 24.42 -11.84 1.33
N GLY A 160 24.78 -10.93 2.26
CA GLY A 160 24.14 -10.87 3.58
C GLY A 160 25.02 -10.29 4.69
N LYS A 161 24.52 -10.50 5.90
CA LYS A 161 24.97 -9.88 7.15
C LYS A 161 26.27 -10.44 7.71
N ASN A 162 27.20 -9.55 8.07
CA ASN A 162 28.35 -9.86 8.93
C ASN A 162 29.14 -11.08 8.46
N LEU A 163 29.30 -11.26 7.15
CA LEU A 163 29.89 -12.46 6.55
C LEU A 163 31.42 -12.40 6.51
N ILE A 164 31.99 -11.20 6.51
CA ILE A 164 33.43 -10.97 6.54
C ILE A 164 33.74 -10.13 7.77
N GLY A 165 34.69 -10.58 8.59
CA GLY A 165 35.00 -9.92 9.85
C GLY A 165 36.14 -10.58 10.62
N ALA A 166 36.32 -10.16 11.86
CA ALA A 166 37.32 -10.71 12.77
C ALA A 166 36.81 -10.72 14.22
N PHE A 167 37.30 -11.68 15.00
CA PHE A 167 37.23 -11.61 16.46
C PHE A 167 38.40 -10.77 16.96
N TRP A 168 38.12 -9.56 17.44
CA TRP A 168 39.10 -8.61 17.95
C TRP A 168 38.56 -7.91 19.19
N GLN A 169 39.12 -8.23 20.35
CA GLN A 169 38.63 -7.70 21.63
C GLN A 169 39.08 -6.25 21.85
N PRO A 170 38.18 -5.34 22.23
CA PRO A 170 38.56 -4.00 22.68
C PRO A 170 39.34 -4.09 23.99
N ARG A 171 40.25 -3.14 24.20
CA ARG A 171 41.01 -3.02 25.46
C ARG A 171 40.16 -2.45 26.60
N ARG A 172 39.15 -1.65 26.26
CA ARG A 172 38.14 -1.09 27.17
C ARG A 172 36.81 -0.94 26.45
N ILE A 173 35.73 -1.06 27.20
CA ILE A 173 34.37 -0.76 26.77
C ILE A 173 33.79 0.25 27.76
N TYR A 174 33.65 1.51 27.34
CA TYR A 174 33.17 2.62 28.17
C TYR A 174 31.69 2.88 27.91
N ILE A 175 30.83 2.27 28.72
CA ILE A 175 29.38 2.42 28.64
C ILE A 175 28.96 3.64 29.47
N ASP A 176 28.73 4.75 28.77
CA ASP A 176 28.18 5.98 29.36
C ASP A 176 26.67 6.09 29.10
N LEU A 177 25.88 5.94 30.16
CA LEU A 177 24.42 6.01 30.08
C LEU A 177 23.89 7.40 29.66
N GLU A 178 24.71 8.45 29.74
CA GLU A 178 24.34 9.81 29.31
C GLU A 178 24.04 9.87 27.80
N PHE A 179 24.66 9.02 26.98
CA PHE A 179 24.39 9.00 25.53
C PHE A 179 22.93 8.67 25.19
N LEU A 180 22.23 7.90 26.05
CA LEU A 180 20.83 7.56 25.85
C LEU A 180 19.91 8.79 25.88
N GLU A 181 20.34 9.87 26.53
CA GLU A 181 19.56 11.10 26.67
C GLU A 181 19.29 11.76 25.31
N THR A 182 20.18 11.57 24.34
CA THR A 182 20.00 12.14 22.99
C THR A 182 19.65 11.14 21.90
N LEU A 183 19.55 9.85 22.27
CA LEU A 183 19.19 8.77 21.35
C LEU A 183 17.75 8.93 20.85
N PRO A 184 17.50 8.79 19.53
CA PRO A 184 16.14 8.80 18.98
C PRO A 184 15.30 7.64 19.53
N VAL A 185 13.98 7.88 19.67
CA VAL A 185 13.02 6.89 20.19
C VAL A 185 13.08 5.56 19.43
N ARG A 186 13.16 5.61 18.08
CA ARG A 186 13.24 4.41 17.25
C ARG A 186 14.50 3.58 17.55
N GLU A 187 15.64 4.22 17.73
CA GLU A 187 16.90 3.54 18.07
C GLU A 187 16.92 3.00 19.51
N PHE A 188 16.19 3.65 20.41
CA PHE A 188 15.96 3.12 21.75
C PHE A 188 15.16 1.81 21.69
N ILE A 189 14.04 1.81 20.97
CA ILE A 189 13.18 0.64 20.77
C ILE A 189 13.95 -0.47 20.04
N ASN A 190 14.73 -0.13 19.02
CA ASN A 190 15.63 -1.03 18.30
C ASN A 190 16.55 -1.79 19.27
N GLY A 191 17.16 -1.11 20.24
CA GLY A 191 17.99 -1.74 21.26
C GLY A 191 17.25 -2.63 22.26
N MET A 192 15.96 -2.39 22.50
CA MET A 192 15.17 -3.24 23.40
C MET A 192 14.98 -4.66 22.86
N ALA A 193 15.09 -4.88 21.54
CA ALA A 193 15.05 -6.22 20.97
C ALA A 193 16.17 -7.11 21.52
N GLU A 194 17.39 -6.58 21.61
CA GLU A 194 18.55 -7.30 22.16
C GLU A 194 18.43 -7.53 23.68
N VAL A 195 17.82 -6.58 24.39
CA VAL A 195 17.52 -6.72 25.82
C VAL A 195 16.53 -7.86 26.04
N ILE A 196 15.42 -7.87 25.29
CA ILE A 196 14.38 -8.92 25.36
C ILE A 196 14.98 -10.28 24.99
N LYS A 197 15.77 -10.35 23.92
CA LYS A 197 16.50 -11.56 23.51
C LYS A 197 17.30 -12.12 24.68
N THR A 198 18.13 -11.28 25.30
CA THR A 198 19.03 -11.70 26.38
C THR A 198 18.25 -12.22 27.59
N ALA A 199 17.15 -11.55 27.97
CA ALA A 199 16.28 -12.04 29.03
C ALA A 199 15.59 -13.37 28.64
N ALA A 200 15.08 -13.47 27.41
CA ALA A 200 14.34 -14.63 26.92
C ALA A 200 15.17 -15.93 26.88
N ILE A 201 16.48 -15.84 26.63
CA ILE A 201 17.37 -17.02 26.61
C ILE A 201 17.97 -17.38 27.97
N TRP A 202 17.94 -16.45 28.95
CA TRP A 202 18.79 -16.57 30.16
C TRP A 202 18.08 -16.35 31.49
N ASN A 203 17.13 -15.41 31.58
CA ASN A 203 16.59 -14.96 32.86
C ASN A 203 15.11 -14.55 32.77
N GLU A 204 14.23 -15.44 33.23
CA GLU A 204 12.79 -15.19 33.29
C GLU A 204 12.41 -14.05 34.25
N THR A 205 13.12 -13.87 35.37
CA THR A 205 12.83 -12.78 36.32
C THR A 205 13.07 -11.41 35.70
N GLU A 206 14.18 -11.24 34.97
CA GLU A 206 14.41 -10.00 34.23
C GLU A 206 13.39 -9.84 33.11
N PHE A 207 12.98 -10.94 32.44
CA PHE A 207 11.93 -10.90 31.44
C PHE A 207 10.61 -10.36 32.02
N THR A 208 10.18 -10.83 33.20
CA THR A 208 9.01 -10.29 33.91
C THR A 208 9.16 -8.81 34.22
N ALA A 209 10.34 -8.37 34.68
CA ALA A 209 10.59 -6.95 34.94
C ALA A 209 10.51 -6.11 33.65
N LEU A 210 10.92 -6.64 32.50
CA LEU A 210 10.75 -5.98 31.21
C LEU A 210 9.27 -5.81 30.85
N GLU A 211 8.43 -6.81 31.10
CA GLU A 211 6.99 -6.73 30.88
C GLU A 211 6.36 -5.60 31.73
N GLU A 212 6.73 -5.51 33.00
CA GLU A 212 6.24 -4.49 33.94
C GLU A 212 6.73 -3.07 33.60
N ASN A 213 7.96 -2.93 33.08
CA ASN A 213 8.57 -1.62 32.83
C ASN A 213 8.29 -1.04 31.43
N ALA A 214 7.68 -1.81 30.51
CA ALA A 214 7.49 -1.41 29.13
C ALA A 214 6.73 -0.08 28.99
N ALA A 215 5.61 0.09 29.69
CA ALA A 215 4.79 1.31 29.63
C ALA A 215 5.56 2.54 30.13
N ALA A 216 6.21 2.42 31.29
CA ALA A 216 6.99 3.51 31.90
C ALA A 216 8.19 3.92 31.01
N ILE A 217 8.86 2.95 30.38
CA ILE A 217 9.95 3.24 29.44
C ILE A 217 9.42 3.98 28.22
N LEU A 218 8.35 3.48 27.57
CA LEU A 218 7.79 4.11 26.38
C LEU A 218 7.28 5.52 26.64
N GLU A 219 6.65 5.74 27.80
CA GLU A 219 6.19 7.07 28.21
C GLU A 219 7.37 8.04 28.38
N ALA A 220 8.40 7.65 29.12
CA ALA A 220 9.57 8.48 29.37
C ALA A 220 10.30 8.84 28.06
N ILE A 221 10.58 7.86 27.18
CA ILE A 221 11.34 8.14 25.96
C ILE A 221 10.56 8.99 24.93
N ARG A 222 9.23 8.90 24.94
CA ARG A 222 8.33 9.68 24.07
C ARG A 222 7.94 11.04 24.65
N SER A 223 8.27 11.31 25.91
CA SER A 223 8.01 12.59 26.56
C SER A 223 8.67 13.74 25.79
N ARG A 224 7.91 14.82 25.59
CA ARG A 224 8.36 16.04 24.88
C ARG A 224 9.11 17.02 25.81
N SER A 225 9.72 16.54 26.89
CA SER A 225 10.56 17.37 27.77
C SER A 225 11.63 18.10 26.97
N THR A 226 11.80 19.39 27.23
CA THR A 226 12.87 20.21 26.65
C THR A 226 14.25 19.91 27.27
N ASP A 227 14.27 19.29 28.45
CA ASP A 227 15.49 18.79 29.10
C ASP A 227 15.67 17.29 28.81
N PRO A 228 16.67 16.90 27.99
CA PRO A 228 16.97 15.50 27.67
C PRO A 228 17.33 14.65 28.90
N ALA A 229 17.97 15.25 29.91
CA ALA A 229 18.34 14.55 31.14
C ALA A 229 17.11 14.30 32.02
N GLY A 230 16.28 15.34 32.18
CA GLY A 230 14.98 15.25 32.86
C GLY A 230 14.03 14.23 32.22
N ARG A 231 14.10 14.05 30.89
CA ARG A 231 13.29 13.06 30.14
C ARG A 231 13.49 11.63 30.66
N LEU A 232 14.73 11.21 30.94
CA LEU A 232 15.06 9.84 31.31
C LEU A 232 15.17 9.63 32.83
N ALA A 233 15.15 10.69 33.63
CA ALA A 233 15.27 10.61 35.08
C ALA A 233 14.32 9.59 35.75
N PRO A 234 13.01 9.49 35.37
CA PRO A 234 12.08 8.54 35.99
C PRO A 234 12.50 7.07 35.84
N ILE A 235 13.17 6.74 34.74
CA ILE A 235 13.54 5.36 34.39
C ILE A 235 15.05 5.10 34.52
N ARG A 236 15.86 6.05 35.00
CA ARG A 236 17.32 5.93 35.06
C ARG A 236 17.79 4.66 35.79
N HIS A 237 17.13 4.30 36.89
CA HIS A 237 17.43 3.10 37.66
C HIS A 237 17.12 1.81 36.87
N ILE A 238 16.03 1.81 36.09
CA ILE A 238 15.63 0.71 35.19
C ILE A 238 16.67 0.54 34.08
N LEU A 239 17.10 1.65 33.46
CA LEU A 239 18.12 1.60 32.40
C LEU A 239 19.46 1.08 32.92
N LYS A 240 19.89 1.53 34.10
CA LYS A 240 21.11 1.02 34.74
C LYS A 240 21.01 -0.48 35.03
N ARG A 241 19.85 -0.97 35.50
CA ARG A 241 19.58 -2.41 35.70
C ARG A 241 19.68 -3.19 34.39
N ILE A 242 18.97 -2.76 33.35
CA ILE A 242 18.94 -3.40 32.03
C ILE A 242 20.35 -3.50 31.45
N VAL A 243 21.08 -2.39 31.44
CA VAL A 243 22.42 -2.33 30.84
C VAL A 243 23.41 -3.21 31.60
N LEU A 244 23.47 -3.11 32.93
CA LEU A 244 24.34 -3.97 33.73
C LEU A 244 23.99 -5.45 33.62
N GLY A 245 22.69 -5.78 33.67
CA GLY A 245 22.21 -7.16 33.60
C GLY A 245 22.56 -7.80 32.26
N SER A 246 22.21 -7.14 31.16
CA SER A 246 22.45 -7.66 29.81
C SER A 246 23.95 -7.74 29.49
N ALA A 247 24.73 -6.71 29.85
CA ALA A 247 26.18 -6.71 29.66
C ALA A 247 26.88 -7.84 30.43
N ARG A 248 26.46 -8.13 31.68
CA ARG A 248 27.01 -9.24 32.47
C ARG A 248 26.75 -10.59 31.83
N VAL A 249 25.52 -10.85 31.39
CA VAL A 249 25.17 -12.11 30.70
C VAL A 249 26.06 -12.29 29.47
N LYS A 250 26.18 -11.24 28.65
CA LYS A 250 27.03 -11.32 27.45
C LYS A 250 28.50 -11.52 27.80
N ALA A 251 29.02 -10.80 28.80
CA ALA A 251 30.41 -10.94 29.23
C ALA A 251 30.71 -12.36 29.75
N GLU A 252 29.80 -12.97 30.50
CA GLU A 252 29.92 -14.34 31.00
C GLU A 252 29.92 -15.38 29.87
N VAL A 253 28.96 -15.27 28.94
CA VAL A 253 28.85 -16.16 27.78
C VAL A 253 30.08 -16.05 26.89
N VAL A 254 30.57 -14.82 26.63
CA VAL A 254 31.78 -14.59 25.83
C VAL A 254 33.03 -15.10 26.53
N SER A 255 33.13 -14.91 27.85
CA SER A 255 34.28 -15.42 28.61
C SER A 255 34.35 -16.94 28.58
N SER A 256 33.19 -17.59 28.51
CA SER A 256 33.07 -19.05 28.41
C SER A 256 33.28 -19.58 26.98
N ASP A 257 32.90 -18.80 25.97
CA ASP A 257 32.96 -19.21 24.56
C ASP A 257 33.27 -18.03 23.63
N GLU A 258 34.52 -17.56 23.65
CA GLU A 258 34.92 -16.38 22.87
C GLU A 258 34.73 -16.59 21.36
N ARG A 259 35.04 -17.78 20.86
CA ARG A 259 35.11 -18.08 19.41
C ARG A 259 33.85 -18.73 18.86
N GLU A 260 32.75 -18.75 19.62
CA GLU A 260 31.45 -19.27 19.20
C GLU A 260 31.48 -20.76 18.79
N GLY A 261 32.10 -21.59 19.62
CA GLY A 261 32.10 -23.04 19.46
C GLY A 261 30.79 -23.73 19.90
N GLY A 262 29.95 -23.07 20.71
CA GLY A 262 28.69 -23.64 21.17
C GLY A 262 27.83 -22.64 21.95
N LEU A 263 28.18 -22.36 23.21
CA LEU A 263 27.35 -21.56 24.14
C LEU A 263 27.04 -20.17 23.57
N ARG A 264 27.99 -19.53 22.88
CA ARG A 264 27.78 -18.20 22.30
C ARG A 264 26.75 -18.19 21.17
N ASN A 265 26.40 -19.35 20.60
CA ASN A 265 25.30 -19.46 19.63
C ASN A 265 23.99 -18.92 20.22
N LEU A 266 23.75 -19.09 21.52
CA LEU A 266 22.51 -18.68 22.19
C LEU A 266 22.23 -17.18 22.05
N LEU A 267 23.28 -16.36 21.95
CA LEU A 267 23.16 -14.92 21.72
C LEU A 267 22.62 -14.56 20.34
N ASN A 268 22.44 -15.54 19.45
CA ASN A 268 21.81 -15.39 18.13
C ASN A 268 20.36 -15.90 18.12
N PHE A 269 19.68 -15.96 19.27
CA PHE A 269 18.23 -16.17 19.30
C PHE A 269 17.54 -15.06 18.50
N GLY A 270 16.64 -15.47 17.60
CA GLY A 270 15.98 -14.60 16.64
C GLY A 270 16.85 -14.13 15.47
N HIS A 271 18.16 -14.40 15.47
CA HIS A 271 19.06 -13.88 14.44
C HIS A 271 19.21 -14.80 13.22
N SER A 272 18.89 -16.09 13.33
CA SER A 272 18.96 -17.01 12.18
C SER A 272 17.96 -16.58 11.12
N ILE A 273 16.71 -16.35 11.54
CA ILE A 273 15.65 -15.80 10.68
C ILE A 273 15.77 -14.27 10.59
N GLY A 274 16.09 -13.58 11.70
CA GLY A 274 16.22 -12.12 11.73
C GLY A 274 17.26 -11.58 10.75
N HIS A 275 18.46 -12.17 10.67
CA HIS A 275 19.46 -11.75 9.68
C HIS A 275 19.05 -12.06 8.24
N ALA A 276 18.22 -13.08 8.02
CA ALA A 276 17.70 -13.36 6.69
C ALA A 276 16.73 -12.26 6.23
N TYR A 277 15.84 -11.79 7.10
CA TYR A 277 15.03 -10.61 6.85
C TYR A 277 15.89 -9.35 6.71
N GLU A 278 16.82 -9.12 7.62
CA GLU A 278 17.69 -7.94 7.60
C GLU A 278 18.51 -7.85 6.31
N ALA A 279 19.02 -8.98 5.79
CA ALA A 279 19.74 -9.01 4.52
C ALA A 279 18.90 -8.57 3.29
N ILE A 280 17.57 -8.52 3.41
CA ILE A 280 16.65 -8.11 2.36
C ILE A 280 16.09 -6.70 2.64
N LEU A 281 15.82 -6.38 3.92
CA LEU A 281 15.10 -5.17 4.34
C LEU A 281 16.02 -4.04 4.84
N ALA A 282 17.28 -4.32 5.13
CA ALA A 282 18.26 -3.30 5.45
C ALA A 282 18.63 -2.49 4.19
N PRO A 283 18.93 -1.19 4.33
CA PRO A 283 19.12 -0.45 5.59
C PRO A 283 17.85 0.19 6.18
N GLN A 284 16.67 -0.02 5.60
CA GLN A 284 15.46 0.71 6.03
C GLN A 284 14.83 0.12 7.29
N ALA A 285 14.74 -1.21 7.37
CA ALA A 285 14.44 -1.91 8.62
C ALA A 285 15.73 -2.04 9.45
N LEU A 286 15.64 -1.71 10.72
CA LEU A 286 16.79 -1.77 11.63
C LEU A 286 17.03 -3.20 12.10
N HIS A 287 18.24 -3.45 12.59
CA HIS A 287 18.66 -4.77 13.08
C HIS A 287 17.69 -5.34 14.15
N GLY A 288 17.44 -4.60 15.22
CA GLY A 288 16.56 -5.03 16.31
C GLY A 288 15.10 -5.19 15.89
N GLU A 289 14.63 -4.43 14.90
CA GLU A 289 13.32 -4.64 14.28
C GLU A 289 13.26 -6.00 13.57
N CYS A 290 14.31 -6.37 12.82
CA CYS A 290 14.42 -7.66 12.16
C CYS A 290 14.61 -8.81 13.17
N VAL A 291 15.40 -8.60 14.23
CA VAL A 291 15.59 -9.56 15.33
C VAL A 291 14.29 -9.79 16.08
N ALA A 292 13.46 -8.77 16.31
CA ALA A 292 12.14 -8.91 16.93
C ALA A 292 11.23 -9.86 16.12
N ILE A 293 11.14 -9.65 14.81
CA ILE A 293 10.37 -10.54 13.90
C ILE A 293 10.99 -11.95 13.90
N GLY A 294 12.32 -12.02 13.84
CA GLY A 294 13.06 -13.29 13.87
C GLY A 294 12.84 -14.07 15.18
N MET A 295 12.81 -13.41 16.34
CA MET A 295 12.53 -14.03 17.64
C MET A 295 11.14 -14.65 17.67
N VAL A 296 10.12 -13.96 17.14
CA VAL A 296 8.76 -14.50 17.03
C VAL A 296 8.76 -15.74 16.16
N LYS A 297 9.40 -15.68 14.98
CA LYS A 297 9.45 -16.81 14.04
C LYS A 297 10.25 -18.01 14.57
N GLU A 298 11.37 -17.78 15.26
CA GLU A 298 12.14 -18.86 15.89
C GLU A 298 11.38 -19.47 17.07
N ALA A 299 10.60 -18.69 17.82
CA ALA A 299 9.73 -19.20 18.88
C ALA A 299 8.53 -20.01 18.31
N GLU A 300 7.91 -19.54 17.22
CA GLU A 300 6.88 -20.30 16.49
C GLU A 300 7.44 -21.61 15.93
N LEU A 301 8.67 -21.61 15.42
CA LEU A 301 9.36 -22.81 14.97
C LEU A 301 9.61 -23.78 16.13
N ALA A 302 10.09 -23.30 17.29
CA ALA A 302 10.27 -24.13 18.47
C ALA A 302 8.93 -24.73 18.95
N ARG A 303 7.83 -23.98 18.83
CA ARG A 303 6.47 -24.46 19.13
C ARG A 303 6.00 -25.53 18.14
N PHE A 304 6.22 -25.32 16.84
CA PHE A 304 5.92 -26.28 15.79
C PHE A 304 6.72 -27.59 15.91
N LEU A 305 7.93 -27.52 16.45
CA LEU A 305 8.77 -28.69 16.76
C LEU A 305 8.39 -29.39 18.08
N GLY A 306 7.45 -28.85 18.85
CA GLY A 306 7.01 -29.42 20.14
C GLY A 306 7.99 -29.16 21.29
N VAL A 307 8.92 -28.22 21.11
CA VAL A 307 9.99 -27.89 22.07
C VAL A 307 9.60 -26.73 22.99
N LEU A 308 8.76 -25.82 22.51
CA LEU A 308 8.29 -24.65 23.25
C LEU A 308 6.77 -24.68 23.43
N ARG A 309 6.31 -24.39 24.65
CA ARG A 309 4.87 -24.29 24.94
C ARG A 309 4.25 -23.05 24.25
N PRO A 310 3.00 -23.13 23.76
CA PRO A 310 2.32 -22.00 23.13
C PRO A 310 2.22 -20.75 24.01
N GLY A 311 2.05 -20.91 25.33
CA GLY A 311 1.99 -19.79 26.27
C GLY A 311 3.26 -18.94 26.27
N ALA A 312 4.44 -19.57 26.17
CA ALA A 312 5.73 -18.88 26.10
C ALA A 312 5.88 -18.07 24.80
N VAL A 313 5.42 -18.59 23.65
CA VAL A 313 5.41 -17.84 22.38
C VAL A 313 4.54 -16.59 22.52
N ALA A 314 3.32 -16.75 23.02
CA ALA A 314 2.40 -15.62 23.21
C ALA A 314 3.00 -14.56 24.15
N ARG A 315 3.62 -14.99 25.25
CA ARG A 315 4.29 -14.11 26.22
C ARG A 315 5.46 -13.35 25.58
N LEU A 316 6.30 -14.03 24.81
CA LEU A 316 7.40 -13.39 24.05
C LEU A 316 6.88 -12.35 23.06
N THR A 317 5.93 -12.73 22.21
CA THR A 317 5.35 -11.83 21.20
C THR A 317 4.72 -10.60 21.84
N LYS A 318 4.02 -10.76 22.96
CA LYS A 318 3.43 -9.65 23.72
C LYS A 318 4.47 -8.72 24.33
N CYS A 319 5.54 -9.26 24.91
CA CYS A 319 6.65 -8.46 25.43
C CYS A 319 7.32 -7.65 24.32
N ILE A 320 7.56 -8.25 23.15
CA ILE A 320 8.10 -7.53 21.98
C ILE A 320 7.14 -6.40 21.57
N ALA A 321 5.85 -6.71 21.41
CA ALA A 321 4.85 -5.72 21.01
C ALA A 321 4.66 -4.60 22.05
N SER A 322 4.82 -4.87 23.35
CA SER A 322 4.67 -3.87 24.41
C SER A 322 5.77 -2.81 24.41
N TYR A 323 6.92 -3.10 23.79
CA TYR A 323 7.98 -2.12 23.49
C TYR A 323 7.84 -1.45 22.12
N ASP A 324 6.70 -1.63 21.45
CA ASP A 324 6.43 -1.08 20.11
C ASP A 324 7.33 -1.67 19.01
N LEU A 325 7.92 -2.84 19.22
CA LEU A 325 8.67 -3.57 18.18
C LEU A 325 7.73 -4.34 17.23
N PRO A 326 8.12 -4.54 15.96
CA PRO A 326 7.35 -5.34 15.03
C PRO A 326 7.40 -6.83 15.40
N THR A 327 6.26 -7.51 15.30
CA THR A 327 6.14 -8.97 15.50
C THR A 327 5.92 -9.72 14.19
N SER A 328 5.75 -9.00 13.07
CA SER A 328 5.50 -9.55 11.73
C SER A 328 6.02 -8.59 10.65
N LEU A 329 6.33 -9.13 9.46
CA LEU A 329 6.62 -8.35 8.26
C LEU A 329 5.44 -7.48 7.79
N HIS A 330 4.21 -7.87 8.17
CA HIS A 330 2.99 -7.14 7.82
C HIS A 330 2.75 -5.91 8.72
N ASP A 331 3.69 -5.59 9.63
CA ASP A 331 3.66 -4.34 10.36
C ASP A 331 3.67 -3.16 9.37
N LYS A 332 2.66 -2.29 9.48
CA LYS A 332 2.49 -1.14 8.57
C LYS A 332 3.72 -0.24 8.52
N ARG A 333 4.51 -0.18 9.61
CA ARG A 333 5.74 0.60 9.68
C ARG A 333 6.83 -0.03 8.82
N ILE A 334 7.01 -1.35 8.90
CA ILE A 334 7.97 -2.08 8.05
C ILE A 334 7.57 -1.96 6.58
N VAL A 335 6.29 -2.15 6.26
CA VAL A 335 5.76 -1.97 4.90
C VAL A 335 6.04 -0.55 4.39
N LYS A 336 5.77 0.49 5.19
CA LYS A 336 6.05 1.89 4.81
C LYS A 336 7.55 2.13 4.59
N LEU A 337 8.38 1.74 5.55
CA LEU A 337 9.84 1.99 5.56
C LEU A 337 10.56 1.33 4.37
N THR A 338 10.12 0.14 3.99
CA THR A 338 10.76 -0.70 2.96
C THR A 338 10.10 -0.56 1.59
N ALA A 339 9.09 0.30 1.46
CA ALA A 339 8.20 0.40 0.31
C ALA A 339 7.59 -0.94 -0.11
N GLY A 340 7.13 -1.73 0.87
CA GLY A 340 6.50 -3.02 0.65
C GLY A 340 7.45 -4.08 0.09
N LYS A 341 8.74 -4.01 0.43
CA LYS A 341 9.74 -4.98 -0.05
C LYS A 341 9.34 -6.39 0.36
N GLU A 342 9.14 -7.25 -0.64
CA GLU A 342 8.84 -8.66 -0.42
C GLU A 342 10.07 -9.42 0.10
N CYS A 343 9.82 -10.42 0.96
CA CYS A 343 10.83 -11.34 1.47
C CYS A 343 10.46 -12.78 1.11
N PRO A 344 10.69 -13.21 -0.15
CA PRO A 344 10.32 -14.56 -0.57
C PRO A 344 11.05 -15.62 0.25
N VAL A 345 10.37 -16.71 0.59
CA VAL A 345 10.87 -17.79 1.45
C VAL A 345 12.13 -18.43 0.89
N ASP A 346 12.20 -18.61 -0.44
CA ASP A 346 13.39 -19.16 -1.09
C ASP A 346 14.62 -18.26 -0.93
N VAL A 347 14.42 -16.94 -0.98
CA VAL A 347 15.50 -15.96 -0.77
C VAL A 347 15.92 -15.97 0.70
N LEU A 348 14.96 -16.04 1.63
CA LEU A 348 15.26 -16.16 3.07
C LEU A 348 16.07 -17.41 3.36
N LEU A 349 15.67 -18.58 2.85
CA LEU A 349 16.41 -19.82 3.03
C LEU A 349 17.81 -19.78 2.41
N GLN A 350 17.98 -19.08 1.28
CA GLN A 350 19.28 -18.82 0.67
C GLN A 350 20.17 -17.97 1.60
N LYS A 351 19.60 -16.93 2.25
CA LYS A 351 20.33 -16.11 3.23
C LYS A 351 20.65 -16.89 4.50
N MET A 352 19.72 -17.74 4.98
CA MET A 352 19.95 -18.63 6.12
C MET A 352 21.01 -19.69 5.82
N ALA A 353 21.21 -20.09 4.56
CA ALA A 353 22.22 -21.10 4.20
C ALA A 353 23.66 -20.65 4.47
N VAL A 354 23.90 -19.33 4.50
CA VAL A 354 25.21 -18.73 4.83
C VAL A 354 25.30 -18.22 6.27
N ASP A 355 24.34 -18.58 7.13
CA ASP A 355 24.44 -18.29 8.56
C ASP A 355 25.65 -19.01 9.18
N LYS A 356 26.41 -18.29 10.00
CA LYS A 356 27.71 -18.70 10.55
C LYS A 356 27.60 -19.85 11.56
N LYS A 357 26.40 -20.07 12.11
CA LYS A 357 26.12 -21.20 13.01
C LYS A 357 26.01 -22.53 12.26
N ASN A 358 25.78 -22.50 10.95
CA ASN A 358 25.48 -23.71 10.19
C ASN A 358 26.66 -24.68 10.16
N GLU A 359 26.33 -25.97 10.10
CA GLU A 359 27.31 -27.03 9.92
C GLU A 359 27.14 -27.64 8.53
N GLY A 360 27.90 -27.10 7.57
CA GLY A 360 27.69 -27.38 6.16
C GLY A 360 26.29 -26.94 5.72
N ARG A 361 25.49 -27.89 5.20
CA ARG A 361 24.10 -27.61 4.74
C ARG A 361 23.08 -27.59 5.87
N LYS A 362 23.43 -28.06 7.06
CA LYS A 362 22.51 -28.17 8.20
C LYS A 362 22.35 -26.81 8.86
N LYS A 363 21.15 -26.23 8.73
CA LYS A 363 20.82 -24.95 9.38
C LYS A 363 20.72 -25.13 10.89
N LYS A 364 21.37 -24.25 11.66
CA LYS A 364 21.32 -24.26 13.14
C LYS A 364 20.58 -23.03 13.67
N ILE A 365 19.57 -23.27 14.51
CA ILE A 365 18.68 -22.24 15.06
C ILE A 365 18.60 -22.40 16.58
N VAL A 366 18.53 -21.29 17.32
CA VAL A 366 18.37 -21.33 18.77
C VAL A 366 16.89 -21.57 19.08
N LEU A 367 16.59 -22.69 19.73
CA LEU A 367 15.22 -23.03 20.13
C LEU A 367 15.06 -22.74 21.63
N LEU A 368 14.06 -21.94 21.99
CA LEU A 368 13.65 -21.82 23.39
C LEU A 368 12.93 -23.08 23.84
N SER A 369 13.10 -23.46 25.10
CA SER A 369 12.32 -24.50 25.77
C SER A 369 11.31 -23.90 26.77
N ALA A 370 11.64 -22.73 27.32
CA ALA A 370 10.76 -21.86 28.09
C ALA A 370 11.31 -20.42 28.05
N ILE A 371 10.60 -19.44 28.61
CA ILE A 371 11.19 -18.12 28.84
C ILE A 371 12.33 -18.26 29.85
N GLY A 372 13.49 -17.70 29.53
CA GLY A 372 14.73 -17.81 30.29
C GLY A 372 15.49 -19.12 30.08
N LYS A 373 15.05 -20.02 29.18
CA LYS A 373 15.70 -21.31 28.93
C LYS A 373 15.73 -21.70 27.46
N THR A 374 16.84 -22.30 27.04
CA THR A 374 17.02 -22.85 25.69
C THR A 374 16.91 -24.37 25.69
N TYR A 375 16.60 -24.96 24.53
CA TYR A 375 16.45 -26.40 24.39
C TYR A 375 17.78 -27.14 24.52
N GLU A 376 18.82 -26.59 23.88
CA GLU A 376 20.19 -27.03 24.01
C GLU A 376 21.06 -25.84 24.44
N PRO A 377 22.20 -26.05 25.10
CA PRO A 377 23.17 -24.99 25.41
C PRO A 377 23.98 -24.52 24.17
N LYS A 378 23.36 -24.59 22.99
CA LYS A 378 23.86 -24.19 21.66
C LYS A 378 22.69 -24.10 20.68
N ALA A 379 22.94 -23.71 19.44
CA ALA A 379 21.91 -23.79 18.40
C ALA A 379 21.67 -25.24 17.93
N SER A 380 20.40 -25.59 17.73
CA SER A 380 19.93 -26.92 17.31
C SER A 380 19.82 -27.03 15.79
N VAL A 381 20.08 -28.21 15.24
CA VAL A 381 19.88 -28.47 13.80
C VAL A 381 18.38 -28.55 13.52
N VAL A 382 17.90 -27.78 12.54
CA VAL A 382 16.50 -27.80 12.10
C VAL A 382 16.41 -28.12 10.61
N GLU A 383 15.43 -28.93 10.23
CA GLU A 383 15.16 -29.25 8.83
C GLU A 383 14.58 -28.05 8.07
N ASP A 384 15.02 -27.88 6.83
CA ASP A 384 14.54 -26.81 5.94
C ASP A 384 13.03 -26.80 5.76
N ARG A 385 12.37 -27.97 5.80
CA ARG A 385 10.91 -28.08 5.73
C ARG A 385 10.23 -27.34 6.87
N ALA A 386 10.67 -27.55 8.11
CA ALA A 386 10.06 -26.91 9.27
C ALA A 386 10.27 -25.38 9.23
N ILE A 387 11.47 -24.94 8.84
CA ILE A 387 11.75 -23.51 8.64
C ILE A 387 10.82 -22.93 7.57
N ARG A 388 10.69 -23.61 6.42
CA ARG A 388 9.82 -23.20 5.32
C ARG A 388 8.36 -23.08 5.76
N VAL A 389 7.82 -24.03 6.52
CA VAL A 389 6.43 -23.96 7.04
C VAL A 389 6.18 -22.67 7.82
N ILE A 390 7.12 -22.27 8.68
CA ILE A 390 6.97 -21.08 9.53
C ILE A 390 7.13 -19.77 8.76
N LEU A 391 8.02 -19.74 7.76
CA LEU A 391 8.24 -18.54 6.94
C LEU A 391 7.17 -18.34 5.86
N SER A 392 6.47 -19.40 5.47
CA SER A 392 5.53 -19.36 4.36
C SER A 392 4.15 -18.81 4.77
N PRO A 393 3.53 -18.00 3.89
CA PRO A 393 2.18 -17.47 4.11
C PRO A 393 1.08 -18.53 3.90
N SER A 394 1.34 -19.56 3.10
CA SER A 394 0.40 -20.63 2.78
C SER A 394 0.93 -21.98 3.25
N ILE A 395 0.02 -22.95 3.41
CA ILE A 395 0.36 -24.30 3.85
C ILE A 395 -0.23 -25.36 2.92
N ARG A 396 0.63 -26.25 2.44
CA ARG A 396 0.26 -27.45 1.71
C ARG A 396 0.00 -28.57 2.71
N VAL A 397 -1.21 -29.09 2.74
CA VAL A 397 -1.59 -30.24 3.54
C VAL A 397 -1.54 -31.49 2.68
N THR A 398 -0.63 -32.41 3.03
CA THR A 398 -0.58 -33.73 2.37
C THR A 398 -1.59 -34.65 3.04
N PRO A 399 -2.50 -35.29 2.27
CA PRO A 399 -3.55 -36.12 2.84
C PRO A 399 -2.97 -37.36 3.54
N GLY A 400 -3.60 -37.75 4.64
CA GLY A 400 -3.22 -38.91 5.43
C GLY A 400 -2.94 -38.57 6.89
N VAL A 401 -3.40 -39.47 7.76
CA VAL A 401 -3.06 -39.54 9.19
C VAL A 401 -2.55 -40.95 9.49
N VAL A 402 -1.90 -41.12 10.64
CA VAL A 402 -1.43 -42.44 11.09
C VAL A 402 -2.63 -43.39 11.25
N LYS A 403 -2.56 -44.60 10.66
CA LYS A 403 -3.64 -45.60 10.75
C LYS A 403 -3.84 -46.07 12.20
N GLY A 404 -5.09 -46.13 12.64
CA GLY A 404 -5.43 -46.57 14.01
C GLY A 404 -4.97 -45.60 15.10
N LEU A 405 -4.71 -44.33 14.74
CA LEU A 405 -4.27 -43.31 15.68
C LEU A 405 -5.31 -43.07 16.78
N SER A 406 -4.85 -42.95 18.02
CA SER A 406 -5.66 -42.51 19.16
C SER A 406 -4.88 -41.44 19.92
N VAL A 407 -5.39 -40.22 19.93
CA VAL A 407 -4.70 -39.05 20.52
C VAL A 407 -5.57 -38.34 21.54
N SER A 408 -4.92 -37.67 22.49
CA SER A 408 -5.57 -36.69 23.35
C SER A 408 -5.05 -35.30 22.99
N VAL A 409 -5.97 -34.39 22.65
CA VAL A 409 -5.65 -33.03 22.23
C VAL A 409 -6.38 -32.07 23.17
N THR A 410 -5.65 -31.07 23.68
CA THR A 410 -6.20 -30.00 24.50
C THR A 410 -6.09 -28.68 23.72
N PRO A 411 -7.17 -28.21 23.08
CA PRO A 411 -7.20 -26.88 22.48
C PRO A 411 -6.96 -25.77 23.52
N PRO A 412 -6.70 -24.53 23.08
CA PRO A 412 -6.61 -23.39 23.99
C PRO A 412 -7.90 -23.23 24.80
N GLY A 413 -7.79 -22.70 26.02
CA GLY A 413 -8.94 -22.45 26.89
C GLY A 413 -10.02 -21.60 26.22
N SER A 414 -11.28 -21.85 26.56
CA SER A 414 -12.39 -21.02 26.11
C SER A 414 -12.21 -19.59 26.62
N LYS A 415 -12.16 -18.60 25.71
CA LYS A 415 -12.06 -17.18 26.08
C LYS A 415 -13.23 -16.77 26.99
N SER A 416 -14.44 -17.27 26.68
CA SER A 416 -15.65 -16.92 27.43
C SER A 416 -15.61 -17.41 28.88
N ILE A 417 -15.10 -18.63 29.12
CA ILE A 417 -14.95 -19.18 30.47
C ILE A 417 -13.73 -18.54 31.15
N SER A 418 -12.59 -18.45 30.47
CA SER A 418 -11.37 -17.82 31.00
C SER A 418 -11.62 -16.44 31.59
N ASN A 419 -12.30 -15.57 30.84
CA ASN A 419 -12.58 -14.20 31.27
C ASN A 419 -13.49 -14.15 32.50
N ARG A 420 -14.50 -15.02 32.57
CA ARG A 420 -15.44 -15.08 33.71
C ARG A 420 -14.76 -15.65 34.96
N ALA A 421 -13.99 -16.73 34.80
CA ALA A 421 -13.29 -17.37 35.90
C ALA A 421 -12.33 -16.40 36.59
N LEU A 422 -11.63 -15.59 35.80
CA LEU A 422 -10.73 -14.56 36.31
C LEU A 422 -11.46 -13.49 37.14
N VAL A 423 -12.59 -12.99 36.66
CA VAL A 423 -13.41 -12.01 37.40
C VAL A 423 -13.96 -12.61 38.68
N LEU A 424 -14.56 -13.80 38.62
CA LEU A 424 -15.14 -14.48 39.78
C LEU A 424 -14.07 -14.80 40.84
N ALA A 425 -12.93 -15.34 40.43
CA ALA A 425 -11.82 -15.65 41.33
C ALA A 425 -11.21 -14.39 41.98
N ALA A 426 -11.14 -13.30 41.23
CA ALA A 426 -10.68 -12.03 41.78
C ALA A 426 -11.65 -11.45 42.81
N LEU A 427 -12.96 -11.52 42.54
CA LEU A 427 -13.99 -11.02 43.45
C LEU A 427 -14.18 -11.92 44.68
N GLY A 428 -13.88 -13.22 44.60
CA GLY A 428 -14.10 -14.14 45.70
C GLY A 428 -13.14 -14.01 46.87
N GLU A 429 -13.45 -14.74 47.94
CA GLU A 429 -12.61 -14.89 49.11
C GLU A 429 -11.91 -16.25 49.07
N GLY A 430 -10.58 -16.23 49.22
CA GLY A 430 -9.72 -17.41 49.15
C GLY A 430 -8.74 -17.36 47.96
N THR A 431 -8.09 -18.48 47.69
CA THR A 431 -7.12 -18.62 46.58
C THR A 431 -7.57 -19.72 45.62
N THR A 432 -7.55 -19.42 44.33
CA THR A 432 -7.87 -20.36 43.24
C THR A 432 -6.68 -20.51 42.32
N ARG A 433 -6.31 -21.76 42.00
CA ARG A 433 -5.43 -22.09 40.89
C ARG A 433 -6.27 -22.33 39.63
N ILE A 434 -6.10 -21.49 38.62
CA ILE A 434 -6.82 -21.57 37.35
C ILE A 434 -5.94 -22.27 36.32
N HIS A 435 -6.38 -23.44 35.86
CA HIS A 435 -5.68 -24.27 34.88
C HIS A 435 -6.26 -24.09 33.48
N GLY A 436 -5.43 -24.10 32.44
CA GLY A 436 -5.89 -24.02 31.05
C GLY A 436 -6.43 -22.65 30.65
N LEU A 437 -6.06 -21.59 31.37
CA LEU A 437 -6.50 -20.23 31.09
C LEU A 437 -5.97 -19.77 29.72
N LEU A 438 -6.85 -19.23 28.88
CA LEU A 438 -6.41 -18.61 27.64
C LEU A 438 -5.70 -17.29 27.91
N HIS A 439 -4.40 -17.23 27.66
CA HIS A 439 -3.59 -16.01 27.82
C HIS A 439 -3.84 -14.98 26.71
N SER A 440 -5.03 -14.39 26.71
CA SER A 440 -5.49 -13.36 25.76
C SER A 440 -5.21 -11.94 26.27
N ASP A 441 -5.36 -10.95 25.39
CA ASP A 441 -5.34 -9.53 25.77
C ASP A 441 -6.40 -9.22 26.82
N ASP A 442 -7.61 -9.79 26.68
CA ASP A 442 -8.70 -9.61 27.65
C ASP A 442 -8.28 -10.06 29.06
N THR A 443 -7.74 -11.27 29.20
CA THR A 443 -7.29 -11.78 30.50
C THR A 443 -6.16 -10.93 31.10
N GLN A 444 -5.23 -10.46 30.27
CA GLN A 444 -4.09 -9.69 30.75
C GLN A 444 -4.49 -8.30 31.23
N TYR A 445 -5.25 -7.55 30.43
CA TYR A 445 -5.73 -6.23 30.83
C TYR A 445 -6.65 -6.31 32.06
N MET A 446 -7.49 -7.34 32.17
CA MET A 446 -8.30 -7.54 33.37
C MET A 446 -7.46 -7.81 34.61
N LEU A 447 -6.43 -8.66 34.53
CA LEU A 447 -5.54 -8.93 35.67
C LEU A 447 -4.85 -7.66 36.14
N THR A 448 -4.27 -6.89 35.22
CA THR A 448 -3.60 -5.63 35.54
C THR A 448 -4.57 -4.64 36.18
N ALA A 449 -5.76 -4.47 35.59
CA ALA A 449 -6.78 -3.56 36.11
C ALA A 449 -7.25 -3.96 37.51
N ILE A 450 -7.55 -5.24 37.74
CA ILE A 450 -8.01 -5.74 39.04
C ILE A 450 -6.92 -5.59 40.11
N ALA A 451 -5.65 -5.84 39.77
CA ALA A 451 -4.54 -5.65 40.69
C ALA A 451 -4.34 -4.17 41.05
N GLN A 452 -4.49 -3.26 40.07
CA GLN A 452 -4.45 -1.82 40.30
C GLN A 452 -5.58 -1.33 41.21
N LEU A 453 -6.77 -1.94 41.08
CA LEU A 453 -7.90 -1.74 42.00
C LEU A 453 -7.73 -2.45 43.36
N GLN A 454 -6.61 -3.14 43.58
CA GLN A 454 -6.30 -3.95 44.76
C GLN A 454 -7.35 -5.03 45.08
N GLY A 455 -8.13 -5.45 44.07
CA GLY A 455 -9.21 -6.42 44.21
C GLY A 455 -8.71 -7.87 44.31
N ALA A 456 -7.52 -8.15 43.78
CA ALA A 456 -6.87 -9.44 43.89
C ALA A 456 -5.35 -9.30 43.75
N THR A 457 -4.62 -10.29 44.24
CA THR A 457 -3.21 -10.51 43.88
C THR A 457 -3.12 -11.75 43.01
N TYR A 458 -2.21 -11.76 42.03
CA TYR A 458 -2.01 -12.90 41.15
C TYR A 458 -0.53 -13.28 41.04
N ALA A 459 -0.29 -14.55 40.73
CA ALA A 459 1.02 -15.09 40.41
C ALA A 459 0.87 -16.19 39.35
N TRP A 460 1.94 -16.46 38.61
CA TRP A 460 1.98 -17.54 37.63
C TRP A 460 2.82 -18.71 38.16
N GLU A 461 2.33 -19.92 37.96
CA GLU A 461 3.03 -21.19 38.22
C GLU A 461 3.19 -21.97 36.89
N ASP A 462 4.02 -23.02 36.90
CA ASP A 462 4.28 -23.91 35.76
C ASP A 462 4.56 -23.17 34.43
N ALA A 463 5.51 -22.23 34.48
CA ALA A 463 5.94 -21.42 33.33
C ALA A 463 4.79 -20.64 32.64
N GLY A 464 3.77 -20.24 33.40
CA GLY A 464 2.65 -19.44 32.90
C GLY A 464 1.39 -20.22 32.55
N GLU A 465 1.37 -21.54 32.76
CA GLU A 465 0.20 -22.39 32.46
C GLU A 465 -0.86 -22.35 33.57
N VAL A 466 -0.46 -22.03 34.81
CA VAL A 466 -1.36 -21.96 35.96
C VAL A 466 -1.36 -20.54 36.52
N LEU A 467 -2.55 -19.92 36.56
CA LEU A 467 -2.75 -18.62 37.19
C LEU A 467 -3.25 -18.80 38.61
N VAL A 468 -2.47 -18.38 39.60
CA VAL A 468 -2.87 -18.36 41.00
C VAL A 468 -3.51 -17.01 41.32
N VAL A 469 -4.80 -17.00 41.61
CA VAL A 469 -5.55 -15.78 41.96
C VAL A 469 -5.95 -15.84 43.42
N LYS A 470 -5.53 -14.86 44.21
CA LYS A 470 -5.98 -14.65 45.59
C LYS A 470 -6.90 -13.44 45.63
N GLY A 471 -8.20 -13.71 45.63
CA GLY A 471 -9.24 -12.69 45.69
C GLY A 471 -9.36 -12.05 47.07
N LYS A 472 -9.96 -10.86 47.11
CA LYS A 472 -10.12 -10.03 48.32
C LYS A 472 -11.58 -9.90 48.78
N GLY A 473 -12.46 -10.78 48.32
CA GLY A 473 -13.87 -10.80 48.73
C GLY A 473 -14.63 -9.55 48.31
N GLY A 474 -14.36 -9.00 47.11
CA GLY A 474 -15.05 -7.83 46.55
C GLY A 474 -14.64 -6.49 47.16
N LYS A 475 -13.59 -6.46 47.99
CA LYS A 475 -13.07 -5.22 48.60
C LYS A 475 -12.09 -4.52 47.66
N LEU A 476 -12.61 -3.93 46.57
CA LEU A 476 -11.81 -3.14 45.63
C LEU A 476 -11.73 -1.68 46.07
N MET A 477 -10.67 -0.99 45.66
CA MET A 477 -10.44 0.43 45.93
C MET A 477 -10.39 1.22 44.63
N ALA A 478 -11.00 2.40 44.62
CA ALA A 478 -10.99 3.30 43.46
C ALA A 478 -9.54 3.72 43.11
N SER A 479 -9.18 3.61 41.84
CA SER A 479 -7.86 3.99 41.30
C SER A 479 -7.87 5.42 40.76
N GLU A 480 -6.90 6.22 41.20
CA GLU A 480 -6.68 7.60 40.71
C GLU A 480 -6.19 7.59 39.26
N GLU A 481 -5.35 6.62 38.92
CA GLU A 481 -4.90 6.40 37.55
C GLU A 481 -5.97 5.67 36.72
N PRO A 482 -6.21 6.10 35.45
CA PRO A 482 -7.11 5.41 34.54
C PRO A 482 -6.67 3.97 34.22
N LEU A 483 -7.63 3.07 34.11
CA LEU A 483 -7.40 1.67 33.72
C LEU A 483 -7.37 1.56 32.19
N TYR A 484 -6.18 1.33 31.61
CA TYR A 484 -6.02 1.15 30.16
C TYR A 484 -6.28 -0.31 29.74
N LEU A 485 -7.20 -0.52 28.80
CA LEU A 485 -7.68 -1.85 28.40
C LEU A 485 -7.40 -2.23 26.93
N GLY A 486 -6.54 -1.48 26.23
CA GLY A 486 -6.27 -1.73 24.81
C GLY A 486 -7.55 -1.73 23.96
N ASN A 487 -7.79 -2.82 23.21
CA ASN A 487 -9.08 -3.10 22.53
C ASN A 487 -9.76 -4.36 23.09
N ALA A 488 -9.50 -4.70 24.36
CA ALA A 488 -10.07 -5.86 25.03
C ALA A 488 -11.55 -5.64 25.32
N GLY A 489 -12.37 -6.06 24.36
CA GLY A 489 -13.81 -5.82 24.37
C GLY A 489 -14.46 -6.38 25.62
N THR A 490 -14.23 -7.66 25.91
CA THR A 490 -14.84 -8.33 27.06
C THR A 490 -14.33 -7.73 28.36
N ALA A 491 -13.04 -7.42 28.45
CA ALA A 491 -12.46 -6.75 29.62
C ALA A 491 -13.18 -5.45 29.95
N SER A 492 -13.41 -4.57 28.97
CA SER A 492 -14.08 -3.30 29.23
C SER A 492 -15.51 -3.47 29.72
N ARG A 493 -16.26 -4.46 29.20
CA ARG A 493 -17.64 -4.70 29.61
C ARG A 493 -17.67 -5.21 31.05
N PHE A 494 -16.86 -6.21 31.37
CA PHE A 494 -16.78 -6.80 32.70
C PHE A 494 -16.31 -5.77 33.74
N LEU A 495 -15.23 -5.06 33.45
CA LEU A 495 -14.67 -4.08 34.38
C LEU A 495 -15.58 -2.87 34.61
N THR A 496 -16.43 -2.48 33.65
CA THR A 496 -17.40 -1.39 33.88
C THR A 496 -18.39 -1.71 34.99
N SER A 497 -18.81 -2.97 35.15
CA SER A 497 -19.65 -3.37 36.29
C SER A 497 -18.82 -3.63 37.55
N VAL A 498 -17.64 -4.24 37.42
CA VAL A 498 -16.77 -4.57 38.56
C VAL A 498 -16.24 -3.32 39.26
N VAL A 499 -15.88 -2.28 38.52
CA VAL A 499 -15.34 -1.04 39.11
C VAL A 499 -16.38 -0.29 39.95
N ALA A 500 -17.68 -0.50 39.68
CA ALA A 500 -18.76 0.05 40.50
C ALA A 500 -18.81 -0.56 41.91
N LEU A 501 -18.16 -1.72 42.10
CA LEU A 501 -18.00 -2.36 43.40
C LEU A 501 -16.90 -1.73 44.27
N CYS A 502 -16.05 -0.87 43.69
CA CYS A 502 -14.98 -0.21 44.42
C CYS A 502 -15.55 0.67 45.53
N SER A 503 -14.91 0.60 46.70
CA SER A 503 -15.11 1.59 47.74
C SER A 503 -14.39 2.90 47.35
N PRO A 504 -14.99 4.06 47.64
CA PRO A 504 -14.33 5.34 47.41
C PRO A 504 -13.08 5.44 48.30
N THR A 505 -12.03 6.04 47.76
CA THR A 505 -10.77 6.31 48.46
C THR A 505 -10.63 7.82 48.66
N THR A 506 -9.49 8.41 48.27
CA THR A 506 -9.36 9.87 48.10
C THR A 506 -10.17 10.39 46.91
N ILE A 507 -10.61 9.50 46.02
CA ILE A 507 -11.44 9.78 44.85
C ILE A 507 -12.78 9.06 44.95
N SER A 508 -13.82 9.62 44.33
CA SER A 508 -15.18 9.07 44.31
C SER A 508 -15.51 8.27 43.04
N SER A 509 -14.57 8.10 42.11
CA SER A 509 -14.80 7.43 40.83
C SER A 509 -13.51 6.85 40.24
N THR A 510 -13.64 5.98 39.24
CA THR A 510 -12.50 5.42 38.49
C THR A 510 -12.79 5.47 36.99
N VAL A 511 -11.74 5.69 36.18
CA VAL A 511 -11.85 5.83 34.72
C VAL A 511 -11.38 4.56 34.01
N LEU A 512 -12.17 4.08 33.05
CA LEU A 512 -11.78 3.02 32.12
C LEU A 512 -11.55 3.62 30.74
N THR A 513 -10.40 3.30 30.13
CA THR A 513 -10.01 3.80 28.81
C THR A 513 -9.35 2.70 27.96
N GLY A 514 -8.99 3.02 26.73
CA GLY A 514 -8.35 2.09 25.82
C GLY A 514 -7.80 2.76 24.57
N ASN A 515 -7.49 1.96 23.55
CA ASN A 515 -6.99 2.48 22.29
C ASN A 515 -8.09 3.16 21.44
N ALA A 516 -7.71 3.75 20.31
CA ALA A 516 -8.63 4.46 19.43
C ALA A 516 -9.84 3.62 18.97
N ARG A 517 -9.67 2.29 18.77
CA ARG A 517 -10.77 1.39 18.42
C ARG A 517 -11.72 1.15 19.58
N MET A 518 -11.21 1.03 20.81
CA MET A 518 -12.04 0.91 22.00
C MET A 518 -12.93 2.14 22.20
N LYS A 519 -12.39 3.33 21.92
CA LYS A 519 -13.09 4.62 22.07
C LYS A 519 -14.28 4.83 21.13
N VAL A 520 -14.46 3.95 20.14
CA VAL A 520 -15.63 3.94 19.24
C VAL A 520 -16.45 2.66 19.37
N ARG A 521 -16.19 1.85 20.40
CA ARG A 521 -16.84 0.56 20.60
C ARG A 521 -18.04 0.71 21.55
N PRO A 522 -19.22 0.19 21.20
CA PRO A 522 -20.45 0.46 21.96
C PRO A 522 -20.47 -0.20 23.35
N ILE A 523 -20.91 0.54 24.36
CA ILE A 523 -21.18 0.07 25.75
C ILE A 523 -22.49 0.63 26.33
N GLY A 524 -23.22 1.44 25.55
CA GLY A 524 -24.37 2.23 26.01
C GLY A 524 -25.38 1.49 26.89
N ALA A 525 -25.90 0.35 26.42
CA ALA A 525 -26.93 -0.40 27.16
C ALA A 525 -26.46 -0.89 28.55
N LEU A 526 -25.17 -1.18 28.72
CA LEU A 526 -24.63 -1.54 30.05
C LEU A 526 -24.59 -0.33 30.98
N VAL A 527 -24.17 0.82 30.45
CA VAL A 527 -24.12 2.08 31.21
C VAL A 527 -25.53 2.52 31.61
N ASP A 528 -26.50 2.39 30.71
CA ASP A 528 -27.90 2.72 30.99
C ASP A 528 -28.44 1.86 32.16
N ALA A 529 -28.13 0.56 32.17
CA ALA A 529 -28.52 -0.35 33.25
C ALA A 529 -27.82 -0.04 34.59
N LEU A 530 -26.56 0.38 34.57
CA LEU A 530 -25.84 0.81 35.78
C LEU A 530 -26.41 2.11 36.34
N ARG A 531 -26.70 3.09 35.49
CA ARG A 531 -27.35 4.35 35.88
C ARG A 531 -28.73 4.11 36.49
N SER A 532 -29.55 3.24 35.89
CA SER A 532 -30.86 2.91 36.45
C SER A 532 -30.78 2.19 37.80
N ASN A 533 -29.65 1.54 38.11
CA ASN A 533 -29.43 0.82 39.37
C ASN A 533 -28.49 1.58 40.34
N GLY A 534 -28.52 2.91 40.27
CA GLY A 534 -27.91 3.80 41.27
C GLY A 534 -26.41 4.03 41.16
N VAL A 535 -25.78 3.66 40.03
CA VAL A 535 -24.34 3.91 39.79
C VAL A 535 -24.19 5.07 38.82
N GLY A 536 -23.57 6.17 39.26
CA GLY A 536 -23.23 7.27 38.37
C GLY A 536 -22.15 6.86 37.37
N VAL A 537 -22.39 7.12 36.09
CA VAL A 537 -21.42 6.87 35.01
C VAL A 537 -21.45 8.03 34.04
N LYS A 538 -20.29 8.59 33.69
CA LYS A 538 -20.13 9.66 32.70
C LYS A 538 -19.26 9.19 31.53
N TYR A 539 -19.67 9.54 30.32
CA TYR A 539 -18.82 9.40 29.13
C TYR A 539 -17.86 10.60 29.08
N LEU A 540 -16.57 10.35 28.87
CA LEU A 540 -15.55 11.41 28.88
C LEU A 540 -15.25 11.96 27.48
N GLU A 541 -15.53 11.20 26.41
CA GLU A 541 -15.28 11.62 25.03
C GLU A 541 -16.50 11.41 24.12
N LYS A 542 -16.82 10.16 23.76
CA LYS A 542 -17.93 9.82 22.84
C LYS A 542 -19.06 9.14 23.60
N GLU A 543 -20.28 9.62 23.42
CA GLU A 543 -21.49 9.01 23.95
C GLU A 543 -21.59 7.51 23.60
N LYS A 544 -22.04 6.70 24.56
CA LYS A 544 -22.22 5.25 24.44
C LYS A 544 -20.95 4.44 24.17
N SER A 545 -19.76 4.98 24.41
CA SER A 545 -18.46 4.31 24.26
C SER A 545 -17.44 4.75 25.31
N LEU A 546 -16.31 4.04 25.44
CA LEU A 546 -15.20 4.47 26.31
C LEU A 546 -14.55 5.77 25.77
N PRO A 547 -13.86 6.57 26.60
CA PRO A 547 -13.60 6.35 28.02
C PRO A 547 -14.82 6.67 28.89
N VAL A 548 -15.01 5.87 29.94
CA VAL A 548 -16.10 6.04 30.92
C VAL A 548 -15.52 6.26 32.31
N GLN A 549 -16.06 7.25 33.03
CA GLN A 549 -15.85 7.45 34.45
C GLN A 549 -17.02 6.82 35.20
N VAL A 550 -16.74 5.86 36.06
CA VAL A 550 -17.74 5.11 36.84
C VAL A 550 -17.56 5.43 38.31
N ASP A 551 -18.65 5.75 39.00
CA ASP A 551 -18.63 6.07 40.43
C ASP A 551 -18.21 4.85 41.26
N ALA A 552 -17.41 5.08 42.30
CA ALA A 552 -17.02 4.09 43.30
C ALA A 552 -18.15 3.95 44.33
N ALA A 553 -19.21 3.23 43.95
CA ALA A 553 -20.46 3.15 44.70
C ALA A 553 -20.49 2.05 45.79
N ALA A 554 -19.41 1.28 45.94
CA ALA A 554 -19.33 0.09 46.78
C ALA A 554 -20.45 -0.94 46.50
N GLY A 555 -20.87 -1.06 45.23
CA GLY A 555 -21.94 -1.94 44.80
C GLY A 555 -23.14 -1.22 44.16
N PHE A 556 -23.97 -1.98 43.45
CA PHE A 556 -25.24 -1.49 42.90
C PHE A 556 -26.26 -1.23 44.02
N ALA A 557 -27.27 -0.41 43.79
CA ALA A 557 -28.38 -0.24 44.76
C ALA A 557 -29.09 -1.57 45.06
N GLY A 558 -29.18 -2.46 44.07
CA GLY A 558 -29.87 -3.75 44.17
C GLY A 558 -31.35 -3.63 43.86
N GLY A 559 -32.11 -4.71 44.10
CA GLY A 559 -33.51 -4.78 43.64
C GLY A 559 -33.61 -5.07 42.14
N VAL A 560 -34.56 -4.44 41.45
CA VAL A 560 -34.85 -4.75 40.04
C VAL A 560 -33.85 -4.04 39.12
N ILE A 561 -33.24 -4.80 38.22
CA ILE A 561 -32.45 -4.29 37.10
C ILE A 561 -32.95 -4.93 35.80
N GLU A 562 -33.35 -4.09 34.84
CA GLU A 562 -33.93 -4.53 33.57
C GLU A 562 -32.95 -4.33 32.41
N LEU A 563 -32.89 -5.32 31.52
CA LEU A 563 -32.14 -5.27 30.26
C LEU A 563 -33.00 -5.84 29.12
N ALA A 564 -32.75 -5.43 27.88
CA ALA A 564 -33.44 -6.02 26.73
C ALA A 564 -32.97 -7.47 26.47
N ALA A 565 -33.88 -8.36 26.07
CA ALA A 565 -33.55 -9.75 25.73
C ALA A 565 -32.58 -9.88 24.52
N THR A 566 -32.56 -8.88 23.64
CA THR A 566 -31.67 -8.79 22.47
C THR A 566 -30.29 -8.21 22.79
N VAL A 567 -30.00 -7.92 24.05
CA VAL A 567 -28.74 -7.30 24.45
C VAL A 567 -27.55 -8.27 24.37
N SER A 568 -26.36 -7.70 24.17
CA SER A 568 -25.09 -8.44 24.17
C SER A 568 -24.93 -9.29 25.42
N SER A 569 -24.52 -10.55 25.23
CA SER A 569 -24.22 -11.50 26.31
C SER A 569 -23.16 -10.98 27.28
N GLN A 570 -22.25 -10.12 26.82
CA GLN A 570 -21.21 -9.55 27.67
C GLN A 570 -21.76 -8.61 28.74
N TYR A 571 -22.85 -7.87 28.46
CA TYR A 571 -23.41 -6.89 29.40
C TYR A 571 -24.17 -7.60 30.52
N VAL A 572 -25.05 -8.54 30.15
CA VAL A 572 -25.83 -9.33 31.10
C VAL A 572 -24.92 -10.16 32.02
N SER A 573 -23.90 -10.83 31.46
CA SER A 573 -22.93 -11.59 32.26
C SER A 573 -22.11 -10.71 33.19
N SER A 574 -21.75 -9.49 32.76
CA SER A 574 -21.03 -8.53 33.60
C SER A 574 -21.81 -8.19 34.87
N ILE A 575 -23.11 -7.88 34.71
CA ILE A 575 -23.99 -7.57 35.83
C ILE A 575 -24.18 -8.81 36.72
N LEU A 576 -24.42 -9.99 36.14
CA LEU A 576 -24.55 -11.25 36.89
C LEU A 576 -23.36 -11.48 37.83
N MET A 577 -22.13 -11.32 37.32
CA MET A 577 -20.92 -11.56 38.12
C MET A 577 -20.75 -10.55 39.26
N ALA A 578 -21.17 -9.31 39.08
CA ALA A 578 -21.03 -8.24 40.08
C ALA A 578 -22.24 -8.12 41.04
N ALA A 579 -23.41 -8.64 40.65
CA ALA A 579 -24.66 -8.53 41.39
C ALA A 579 -24.63 -9.04 42.84
N PRO A 580 -23.88 -10.11 43.21
CA PRO A 580 -23.81 -10.54 44.61
C PRO A 580 -23.25 -9.49 45.57
N TYR A 581 -22.50 -8.52 45.04
CA TYR A 581 -21.88 -7.44 45.79
C TYR A 581 -22.72 -6.14 45.79
N ALA A 582 -23.96 -6.19 45.32
CA ALA A 582 -24.90 -5.07 45.45
C ALA A 582 -25.30 -4.85 46.92
N HIS A 583 -25.85 -3.66 47.23
CA HIS A 583 -26.32 -3.29 48.58
C HIS A 583 -27.52 -4.12 49.04
N LYS A 584 -28.30 -4.65 48.11
CA LYS A 584 -29.46 -5.54 48.32
C LYS A 584 -29.45 -6.65 47.27
N PRO A 585 -30.12 -7.80 47.53
CA PRO A 585 -30.33 -8.84 46.52
C PRO A 585 -30.86 -8.28 45.19
N VAL A 586 -30.41 -8.85 44.08
CA VAL A 586 -30.70 -8.35 42.73
C VAL A 586 -31.71 -9.26 42.04
N THR A 587 -32.72 -8.67 41.42
CA THR A 587 -33.64 -9.34 40.49
C THR A 587 -33.35 -8.82 39.09
N LEU A 588 -32.66 -9.62 38.28
CA LEU A 588 -32.31 -9.27 36.91
C LEU A 588 -33.39 -9.77 35.95
N ARG A 589 -34.04 -8.86 35.24
CA ARG A 589 -35.12 -9.16 34.29
C ARG A 589 -34.72 -8.84 32.86
N LEU A 590 -34.89 -9.82 31.96
CA LEU A 590 -34.63 -9.67 30.54
C LEU A 590 -35.93 -9.44 29.77
N VAL A 591 -36.20 -8.19 29.43
CA VAL A 591 -37.45 -7.74 28.82
C VAL A 591 -37.44 -8.05 27.32
N GLY A 592 -38.40 -8.85 26.85
CA GLY A 592 -38.55 -9.25 25.45
C GLY A 592 -38.81 -10.75 25.27
N GLY A 593 -38.47 -11.27 24.09
CA GLY A 593 -38.57 -12.71 23.79
C GLY A 593 -37.46 -13.56 24.42
N LYS A 594 -37.23 -14.77 23.90
CA LYS A 594 -36.11 -15.63 24.31
C LYS A 594 -34.80 -14.87 24.14
N PRO A 595 -33.97 -14.70 25.18
CA PRO A 595 -32.76 -13.91 25.08
C PRO A 595 -31.73 -14.60 24.18
N ILE A 596 -31.16 -13.84 23.25
CA ILE A 596 -30.13 -14.33 22.30
C ILE A 596 -28.88 -14.79 23.08
N SER A 597 -28.68 -14.24 24.28
CA SER A 597 -27.55 -14.50 25.15
C SER A 597 -27.75 -15.67 26.13
N GLN A 598 -28.83 -16.45 26.03
CA GLN A 598 -29.15 -17.52 26.99
C GLN A 598 -27.99 -18.47 27.29
N PRO A 599 -27.24 -19.02 26.31
CA PRO A 599 -26.14 -19.95 26.61
C PRO A 599 -25.04 -19.31 27.48
N TYR A 600 -24.77 -18.02 27.29
CA TYR A 600 -23.79 -17.28 28.09
C TYR A 600 -24.32 -16.92 29.46
N ILE A 601 -25.63 -16.71 29.62
CA ILE A 601 -26.27 -16.51 30.92
C ILE A 601 -26.15 -17.79 31.73
N ASP A 602 -26.53 -18.93 31.15
CA ASP A 602 -26.45 -20.25 31.79
C ASP A 602 -25.01 -20.58 32.19
N MET A 603 -24.03 -20.35 31.29
CA MET A 603 -22.61 -20.46 31.59
C MET A 603 -22.22 -19.60 32.80
N THR A 604 -22.63 -18.33 32.82
CA THR A 604 -22.24 -17.42 33.91
C THR A 604 -22.82 -17.89 35.25
N ILE A 605 -24.09 -18.31 35.27
CA ILE A 605 -24.76 -18.80 36.48
C ILE A 605 -24.11 -20.09 36.99
N ALA A 606 -23.81 -21.05 36.09
CA ALA A 606 -23.13 -22.29 36.48
C ALA A 606 -21.71 -22.03 37.02
N MET A 607 -21.00 -21.05 36.46
CA MET A 607 -19.72 -20.61 37.01
C MET A 607 -19.88 -19.94 38.37
N MET A 608 -20.85 -19.04 38.56
CA MET A 608 -21.15 -18.44 39.87
C MET A 608 -21.44 -19.52 40.92
N ALA A 609 -22.20 -20.57 40.56
CA ALA A 609 -22.48 -21.70 41.43
C ALA A 609 -21.20 -22.47 41.81
N SER A 610 -20.28 -22.65 40.85
CA SER A 610 -18.95 -23.25 41.10
C SER A 610 -18.09 -22.40 42.05
N PHE A 611 -18.33 -21.09 42.09
CA PHE A 611 -17.76 -20.13 43.02
C PHE A 611 -18.66 -19.87 44.24
N GLY A 612 -19.59 -20.79 44.55
CA GLY A 612 -20.34 -20.80 45.80
C GLY A 612 -21.55 -19.87 45.89
N VAL A 613 -21.99 -19.27 44.78
CA VAL A 613 -23.19 -18.40 44.73
C VAL A 613 -24.24 -18.98 43.79
N GLN A 614 -25.39 -19.36 44.34
CA GLN A 614 -26.49 -19.96 43.58
C GLN A 614 -27.49 -18.89 43.11
N VAL A 615 -27.72 -18.80 41.80
CA VAL A 615 -28.74 -17.93 41.20
C VAL A 615 -29.98 -18.75 40.91
N GLU A 616 -31.15 -18.26 41.31
CA GLU A 616 -32.42 -18.96 41.10
C GLU A 616 -33.21 -18.32 39.96
N ARG A 617 -33.78 -19.14 39.09
CA ARG A 617 -34.67 -18.68 38.03
C ARG A 617 -36.07 -18.46 38.61
N SER A 618 -36.73 -17.36 38.25
CA SER A 618 -38.09 -17.09 38.73
C SER A 618 -39.08 -18.14 38.22
N SER A 619 -40.04 -18.52 39.07
CA SER A 619 -41.15 -19.38 38.68
C SER A 619 -42.23 -18.65 37.86
N GLU A 620 -42.28 -17.32 37.91
CA GLU A 620 -43.28 -16.50 37.20
C GLU A 620 -42.85 -16.21 35.76
N ASP A 621 -41.55 -15.97 35.55
CA ASP A 621 -40.98 -15.61 34.25
C ASP A 621 -39.58 -16.21 34.10
N ALA A 622 -39.40 -17.07 33.09
CA ALA A 622 -38.14 -17.73 32.80
C ALA A 622 -37.00 -16.74 32.42
N ASN A 623 -37.33 -15.50 32.06
CA ASN A 623 -36.35 -14.46 31.75
C ASN A 623 -36.00 -13.58 32.96
N THR A 624 -36.44 -13.95 34.16
CA THR A 624 -36.12 -13.28 35.43
C THR A 624 -35.25 -14.16 36.32
N TYR A 625 -34.17 -13.59 36.85
CA TYR A 625 -33.15 -14.26 37.66
C TYR A 625 -33.00 -13.58 39.03
N HIS A 626 -33.19 -14.34 40.11
CA HIS A 626 -33.00 -13.90 41.49
C HIS A 626 -31.57 -14.22 41.93
N ILE A 627 -30.79 -13.18 42.21
CA ILE A 627 -29.37 -13.25 42.52
C ILE A 627 -29.20 -12.85 43.99
N PRO A 628 -28.64 -13.74 44.85
CA PRO A 628 -28.48 -13.44 46.27
C PRO A 628 -27.34 -12.44 46.49
N GLN A 629 -27.41 -11.73 47.62
CA GLN A 629 -26.29 -10.95 48.12
C GLN A 629 -25.27 -11.88 48.81
N GLY A 630 -23.99 -11.76 48.50
CA GLY A 630 -22.95 -12.62 49.07
C GLY A 630 -21.57 -12.43 48.45
N VAL A 631 -20.61 -13.23 48.91
CA VAL A 631 -19.23 -13.25 48.44
C VAL A 631 -18.95 -14.61 47.82
N TYR A 632 -18.29 -14.63 46.65
CA TYR A 632 -17.85 -15.88 46.04
C TYR A 632 -16.87 -16.63 46.96
N LYS A 633 -17.03 -17.95 47.07
CA LYS A 633 -16.11 -18.85 47.77
C LYS A 633 -15.16 -19.46 46.75
N ASN A 634 -13.92 -19.00 46.74
CA ASN A 634 -12.94 -19.45 45.75
C ASN A 634 -12.64 -20.95 45.90
N PRO A 635 -12.87 -21.78 44.86
CA PRO A 635 -12.43 -23.17 44.87
C PRO A 635 -10.90 -23.24 44.84
N ALA A 636 -10.30 -24.29 45.40
CA ALA A 636 -8.84 -24.44 45.40
C ALA A 636 -8.28 -24.52 43.98
N ASP A 637 -8.96 -25.24 43.10
CA ASP A 637 -8.62 -25.42 41.69
C ASP A 637 -9.84 -25.18 40.81
N TYR A 638 -9.62 -24.55 39.66
CA TYR A 638 -10.64 -24.36 38.63
C TYR A 638 -10.05 -24.65 37.26
N VAL A 639 -10.56 -25.67 36.58
CA VAL A 639 -10.09 -26.09 35.25
C VAL A 639 -10.94 -25.39 34.19
N ILE A 640 -10.30 -24.59 33.35
CA ILE A 640 -10.94 -23.98 32.20
C ILE A 640 -11.12 -25.06 31.12
N GLU A 641 -12.35 -25.21 30.65
CA GLU A 641 -12.63 -26.03 29.49
C GLU A 641 -11.92 -25.44 28.26
N SER A 642 -11.42 -26.31 27.38
CA SER A 642 -10.94 -25.88 26.06
C SER A 642 -12.05 -25.16 25.30
N ASP A 643 -11.70 -24.30 24.34
CA ASP A 643 -12.68 -23.67 23.46
C ASP A 643 -13.43 -24.74 22.67
N ALA A 644 -14.73 -24.92 22.94
CA ALA A 644 -15.51 -26.02 22.36
C ALA A 644 -15.66 -25.91 20.83
N SER A 645 -15.74 -24.67 20.35
CA SER A 645 -15.62 -24.31 18.94
C SER A 645 -14.32 -24.88 18.31
N SER A 646 -13.18 -24.61 18.94
CA SER A 646 -11.87 -25.10 18.50
C SER A 646 -11.71 -26.61 18.65
N ALA A 647 -12.35 -27.20 19.68
CA ALA A 647 -12.37 -28.64 19.89
C ALA A 647 -13.08 -29.40 18.75
N THR A 648 -13.93 -28.74 17.96
CA THR A 648 -14.59 -29.39 16.82
C THR A 648 -13.60 -29.85 15.76
N TYR A 649 -12.52 -29.11 15.48
CA TYR A 649 -11.57 -29.44 14.42
C TYR A 649 -10.82 -30.77 14.66
N PRO A 650 -10.13 -31.01 15.80
CA PRO A 650 -9.46 -32.28 16.06
C PRO A 650 -10.44 -33.46 16.19
N LEU A 651 -11.63 -33.23 16.76
CA LEU A 651 -12.70 -34.25 16.78
C LEU A 651 -13.18 -34.59 15.36
N ALA A 652 -13.29 -33.59 14.48
CA ALA A 652 -13.65 -33.78 13.09
C ALA A 652 -12.54 -34.47 12.28
N VAL A 653 -11.26 -34.27 12.58
CA VAL A 653 -10.15 -35.06 12.01
C VAL A 653 -10.35 -36.54 12.34
N ALA A 654 -10.64 -36.88 13.60
CA ALA A 654 -10.94 -38.27 13.97
C ALA A 654 -12.17 -38.82 13.26
N ALA A 655 -13.26 -38.02 13.20
CA ALA A 655 -14.48 -38.39 12.51
C ALA A 655 -14.28 -38.68 11.02
N ILE A 656 -13.53 -37.82 10.31
CA ILE A 656 -13.35 -37.91 8.86
C ILE A 656 -12.35 -39.00 8.45
N THR A 657 -11.35 -39.26 9.29
CA THR A 657 -10.25 -40.21 9.01
C THR A 657 -10.45 -41.60 9.63
N GLY A 658 -11.50 -41.80 10.42
CA GLY A 658 -11.77 -43.08 11.10
C GLY A 658 -10.77 -43.42 12.20
N THR A 659 -10.16 -42.40 12.81
CA THR A 659 -9.26 -42.54 13.96
C THR A 659 -9.98 -42.12 15.25
N THR A 660 -9.25 -42.06 16.37
CA THR A 660 -9.78 -41.65 17.68
C THR A 660 -9.12 -40.37 18.18
N CYS A 661 -9.94 -39.43 18.68
CA CYS A 661 -9.47 -38.23 19.37
C CYS A 661 -10.25 -38.00 20.67
N THR A 662 -9.54 -37.69 21.75
CA THR A 662 -10.09 -37.34 23.06
C THR A 662 -9.78 -35.89 23.41
N ILE A 663 -10.82 -35.15 23.77
CA ILE A 663 -10.71 -33.84 24.41
C ILE A 663 -10.92 -34.05 25.92
N PRO A 664 -9.88 -33.86 26.76
CA PRO A 664 -9.90 -34.34 28.14
C PRO A 664 -10.63 -33.42 29.14
N ASN A 665 -11.01 -32.21 28.71
CA ASN A 665 -11.62 -31.18 29.56
C ASN A 665 -12.93 -30.59 28.99
N ILE A 666 -13.56 -31.28 28.02
CA ILE A 666 -14.93 -31.00 27.56
C ILE A 666 -15.70 -32.30 27.67
N GLY A 667 -16.73 -32.34 28.52
CA GLY A 667 -17.60 -33.52 28.68
C GLY A 667 -19.09 -33.18 28.55
N SER A 668 -19.93 -34.07 29.04
CA SER A 668 -21.40 -33.92 29.00
C SER A 668 -21.91 -32.75 29.86
N LYS A 669 -21.13 -32.28 30.84
CA LYS A 669 -21.44 -31.12 31.68
C LYS A 669 -20.80 -29.81 31.19
N SER A 670 -20.26 -29.79 29.96
CA SER A 670 -19.65 -28.58 29.41
C SER A 670 -20.62 -27.40 29.41
N LEU A 671 -20.10 -26.22 29.75
CA LEU A 671 -20.87 -24.97 29.76
C LEU A 671 -21.04 -24.34 28.37
N GLN A 672 -20.48 -24.95 27.33
CA GLN A 672 -20.35 -24.36 26.01
C GLN A 672 -21.36 -24.99 25.04
N GLY A 673 -22.12 -24.16 24.33
CA GLY A 673 -23.09 -24.62 23.33
C GLY A 673 -22.45 -25.49 22.25
N ASP A 674 -21.29 -25.09 21.73
CA ASP A 674 -20.51 -25.82 20.73
C ASP A 674 -20.04 -27.21 21.18
N ALA A 675 -20.00 -27.52 22.49
CA ALA A 675 -19.64 -28.85 22.96
C ALA A 675 -20.67 -29.92 22.56
N ARG A 676 -21.89 -29.50 22.23
CA ARG A 676 -22.96 -30.35 21.70
C ARG A 676 -22.61 -30.98 20.35
N PHE A 677 -21.64 -30.42 19.61
CA PHE A 677 -21.19 -30.89 18.30
C PHE A 677 -20.89 -32.40 18.26
N ALA A 678 -20.21 -32.93 19.28
CA ALA A 678 -19.86 -34.35 19.32
C ALA A 678 -21.11 -35.24 19.33
N VAL A 679 -22.10 -34.92 20.16
CA VAL A 679 -23.31 -35.74 20.34
C VAL A 679 -24.34 -35.48 19.24
N GLU A 680 -24.49 -34.23 18.80
CA GLU A 680 -25.57 -33.81 17.89
C GLU A 680 -25.16 -33.80 16.41
N VAL A 681 -23.87 -33.90 16.11
CA VAL A 681 -23.36 -33.94 14.72
C VAL A 681 -22.59 -35.23 14.47
N LEU A 682 -21.52 -35.48 15.24
CA LEU A 682 -20.60 -36.58 14.93
C LEU A 682 -21.24 -37.96 15.15
N ARG A 683 -22.00 -38.14 16.24
CA ARG A 683 -22.72 -39.40 16.50
C ARG A 683 -23.79 -39.68 15.42
N PRO A 684 -24.66 -38.74 15.02
CA PRO A 684 -25.55 -38.90 13.86
C PRO A 684 -24.82 -39.22 12.55
N MET A 685 -23.63 -38.66 12.34
CA MET A 685 -22.79 -38.98 11.18
C MET A 685 -22.16 -40.38 11.24
N GLY A 686 -22.33 -41.13 12.34
CA GLY A 686 -21.88 -42.52 12.48
C GLY A 686 -20.65 -42.72 13.35
N CYS A 687 -20.16 -41.70 14.05
CA CYS A 687 -19.04 -41.84 14.98
C CYS A 687 -19.47 -42.54 16.28
N THR A 688 -18.54 -43.26 16.92
CA THR A 688 -18.69 -43.69 18.31
C THR A 688 -18.26 -42.54 19.22
N VAL A 689 -19.20 -41.98 19.98
CA VAL A 689 -18.99 -40.79 20.81
C VAL A 689 -19.27 -41.14 22.27
N GLU A 690 -18.20 -41.24 23.05
CA GLU A 690 -18.24 -41.52 24.49
C GLU A 690 -17.91 -40.25 25.27
N GLN A 691 -18.74 -39.93 26.27
CA GLN A 691 -18.55 -38.78 27.13
C GLN A 691 -18.57 -39.18 28.61
N THR A 692 -17.66 -38.60 29.37
CA THR A 692 -17.79 -38.47 30.83
C THR A 692 -18.29 -37.06 31.15
N ASP A 693 -18.42 -36.74 32.44
CA ASP A 693 -18.76 -35.38 32.88
C ASP A 693 -17.79 -34.32 32.32
N THR A 694 -16.51 -34.67 32.14
CA THR A 694 -15.43 -33.73 31.80
C THR A 694 -14.62 -34.10 30.56
N SER A 695 -14.90 -35.22 29.89
CA SER A 695 -14.15 -35.65 28.70
C SER A 695 -15.06 -36.15 27.57
N THR A 696 -14.62 -35.94 26.33
CA THR A 696 -15.29 -36.39 25.10
C THR A 696 -14.29 -37.14 24.24
N THR A 697 -14.58 -38.40 23.96
CA THR A 697 -13.82 -39.26 23.04
C THR A 697 -14.65 -39.58 21.82
N VAL A 698 -14.10 -39.33 20.64
CA VAL A 698 -14.75 -39.62 19.36
C VAL A 698 -13.88 -40.55 18.54
N THR A 699 -14.46 -41.67 18.12
CA THR A 699 -13.88 -42.57 17.11
C THR A 699 -14.72 -42.47 15.84
N GLY A 700 -14.09 -42.06 14.74
CA GLY A 700 -14.76 -41.95 13.45
C GLY A 700 -15.16 -43.31 12.86
N PRO A 701 -16.18 -43.36 12.00
CA PRO A 701 -16.48 -44.56 11.21
C PRO A 701 -15.35 -44.83 10.20
N PRO A 702 -15.36 -45.98 9.49
CA PRO A 702 -14.44 -46.21 8.38
C PRO A 702 -14.38 -45.03 7.40
N ILE A 703 -13.19 -44.74 6.87
CA ILE A 703 -12.93 -43.58 6.01
C ILE A 703 -13.94 -43.53 4.86
N GLY A 704 -14.59 -42.38 4.68
CA GLY A 704 -15.55 -42.15 3.60
C GLY A 704 -16.94 -42.75 3.82
N THR A 705 -17.26 -43.25 5.02
CA THR A 705 -18.58 -43.80 5.34
C THR A 705 -19.37 -42.94 6.35
N LEU A 706 -19.08 -41.64 6.45
CA LEU A 706 -19.92 -40.73 7.25
C LEU A 706 -21.33 -40.68 6.66
N LYS A 707 -22.34 -40.71 7.53
CA LYS A 707 -23.76 -40.59 7.15
C LYS A 707 -24.16 -39.13 7.09
N ALA A 708 -24.85 -38.70 6.04
CA ALA A 708 -25.42 -37.36 5.98
C ALA A 708 -26.53 -37.19 7.04
N ILE A 709 -26.68 -35.98 7.57
CA ILE A 709 -27.74 -35.64 8.53
C ILE A 709 -28.83 -34.88 7.79
N LYS A 710 -30.05 -35.44 7.70
CA LYS A 710 -31.15 -34.82 6.94
C LYS A 710 -31.40 -33.35 7.34
N HIS A 711 -31.35 -33.05 8.63
CA HIS A 711 -31.50 -31.70 9.16
C HIS A 711 -30.81 -31.61 10.53
N VAL A 712 -30.07 -30.52 10.76
CA VAL A 712 -29.50 -30.17 12.07
C VAL A 712 -29.65 -28.66 12.32
N ASP A 713 -30.28 -28.32 13.45
CA ASP A 713 -30.31 -26.95 13.96
C ASP A 713 -28.98 -26.66 14.66
N MET A 714 -28.29 -25.63 14.19
CA MET A 714 -27.00 -25.22 14.72
C MET A 714 -27.03 -23.85 15.39
N GLU A 715 -28.19 -23.26 15.73
CA GLU A 715 -28.25 -22.04 16.56
C GLU A 715 -27.40 -22.16 17.85
N PRO A 716 -27.46 -23.27 18.61
CA PRO A 716 -26.70 -23.41 19.86
C PRO A 716 -25.20 -23.60 19.67
N MET A 717 -24.77 -23.97 18.47
CA MET A 717 -23.38 -24.26 18.09
C MET A 717 -23.00 -23.54 16.80
N THR A 718 -23.46 -22.30 16.69
CA THR A 718 -23.46 -21.50 15.45
C THR A 718 -22.08 -21.40 14.81
N ASP A 719 -21.03 -21.37 15.62
CA ASP A 719 -19.66 -21.19 15.18
C ASP A 719 -18.97 -22.52 14.74
N ALA A 720 -19.62 -23.68 14.99
CA ALA A 720 -19.18 -25.01 14.58
C ALA A 720 -19.72 -25.45 13.21
N PHE A 721 -20.60 -24.67 12.59
CA PHE A 721 -21.24 -25.04 11.32
C PHE A 721 -20.24 -25.27 10.19
N LEU A 722 -19.15 -24.49 10.14
CA LEU A 722 -18.10 -24.65 9.12
C LEU A 722 -17.47 -26.05 9.19
N THR A 723 -17.23 -26.54 10.41
CA THR A 723 -16.72 -27.89 10.67
C THR A 723 -17.74 -28.96 10.27
N ALA A 724 -19.03 -28.75 10.52
CA ALA A 724 -20.08 -29.65 10.03
C ALA A 724 -20.17 -29.67 8.50
N SER A 725 -20.06 -28.51 7.84
CA SER A 725 -20.13 -28.40 6.38
C SER A 725 -19.05 -29.21 5.67
N VAL A 726 -17.81 -29.19 6.18
CA VAL A 726 -16.72 -30.00 5.59
C VAL A 726 -16.87 -31.50 5.84
N LEU A 727 -17.49 -31.91 6.95
CA LEU A 727 -17.83 -33.32 7.18
C LEU A 727 -18.98 -33.76 6.27
N ALA A 728 -20.01 -32.91 6.12
CA ALA A 728 -21.12 -33.12 5.21
C ALA A 728 -20.68 -33.23 3.75
N ALA A 729 -19.64 -32.48 3.35
CA ALA A 729 -19.06 -32.51 2.02
C ALA A 729 -18.55 -33.90 1.60
N VAL A 730 -18.18 -34.76 2.55
CA VAL A 730 -17.74 -36.15 2.32
C VAL A 730 -18.70 -37.21 2.86
N ALA A 731 -19.88 -36.79 3.32
CA ALA A 731 -20.90 -37.70 3.83
C ALA A 731 -21.73 -38.32 2.69
N SER A 732 -22.33 -39.47 2.97
CA SER A 732 -23.23 -40.16 2.04
C SER A 732 -24.63 -39.54 2.11
N GLY A 733 -24.92 -38.58 1.22
CA GLY A 733 -26.22 -37.92 1.07
C GLY A 733 -26.14 -36.40 1.21
N THR A 734 -27.29 -35.74 1.28
CA THR A 734 -27.41 -34.28 1.47
C THR A 734 -27.62 -33.96 2.94
N THR A 735 -26.87 -32.98 3.45
CA THR A 735 -27.00 -32.48 4.82
C THR A 735 -27.52 -31.05 4.83
N GLN A 736 -28.53 -30.77 5.65
CA GLN A 736 -29.10 -29.43 5.79
C GLN A 736 -28.79 -28.87 7.19
N ILE A 737 -28.14 -27.71 7.24
CA ILE A 737 -27.78 -26.99 8.47
C ILE A 737 -28.59 -25.68 8.53
N THR A 738 -29.25 -25.41 9.66
CA THR A 738 -30.12 -24.23 9.88
C THR A 738 -29.75 -23.48 11.17
N GLY A 739 -30.36 -22.32 11.44
CA GLY A 739 -30.14 -21.55 12.68
C GLY A 739 -28.84 -20.72 12.71
N ILE A 740 -28.26 -20.40 11.55
CA ILE A 740 -26.94 -19.76 11.43
C ILE A 740 -26.95 -18.42 10.67
N ALA A 741 -28.09 -17.73 10.58
CA ALA A 741 -28.21 -16.43 9.90
C ALA A 741 -27.17 -15.38 10.35
N ASN A 742 -26.76 -15.40 11.62
CA ASN A 742 -25.74 -14.53 12.19
C ASN A 742 -24.34 -14.70 11.57
N GLN A 743 -24.06 -15.81 10.88
CA GLN A 743 -22.76 -16.10 10.26
C GLN A 743 -22.50 -15.28 8.99
N ARG A 744 -23.50 -14.57 8.47
CA ARG A 744 -23.39 -13.70 7.29
C ARG A 744 -22.64 -12.39 7.55
N VAL A 745 -22.65 -11.90 8.79
CA VAL A 745 -22.09 -10.58 9.19
C VAL A 745 -21.10 -10.68 10.35
N LYS A 746 -20.45 -11.84 10.52
CA LYS A 746 -19.49 -12.10 11.59
C LYS A 746 -18.12 -11.48 11.29
N GLU A 747 -17.36 -12.09 10.38
CA GLU A 747 -16.03 -11.63 9.97
C GLU A 747 -16.03 -11.46 8.45
N CYS A 748 -16.47 -12.50 7.75
CA CYS A 748 -16.93 -12.48 6.37
C CYS A 748 -18.38 -13.00 6.29
N ASN A 749 -18.93 -13.11 5.08
CA ASN A 749 -20.13 -13.92 4.86
C ASN A 749 -19.72 -15.40 4.84
N ARG A 750 -19.66 -16.02 6.02
CA ARG A 750 -19.13 -17.38 6.19
C ARG A 750 -19.96 -18.44 5.48
N ILE A 751 -21.26 -18.21 5.30
CA ILE A 751 -22.13 -19.15 4.60
C ILE A 751 -21.73 -19.20 3.12
N ALA A 752 -21.66 -18.05 2.48
CA ALA A 752 -21.16 -17.93 1.10
C ALA A 752 -19.72 -18.40 0.95
N ALA A 753 -18.85 -18.12 1.94
CA ALA A 753 -17.46 -18.60 1.94
C ALA A 753 -17.37 -20.14 2.00
N MET A 754 -18.27 -20.82 2.71
CA MET A 754 -18.29 -22.28 2.69
C MET A 754 -18.80 -22.82 1.34
N GLU A 755 -19.79 -22.18 0.75
CA GLU A 755 -20.31 -22.53 -0.59
C GLU A 755 -19.22 -22.41 -1.66
N ASP A 756 -18.56 -21.25 -1.73
CA ASP A 756 -17.57 -20.97 -2.77
C ASP A 756 -16.29 -21.81 -2.63
N GLN A 757 -15.81 -22.07 -1.41
CA GLN A 757 -14.60 -22.86 -1.19
C GLN A 757 -14.88 -24.37 -1.31
N LEU A 758 -16.06 -24.87 -0.92
CA LEU A 758 -16.42 -26.28 -1.15
C LEU A 758 -16.65 -26.58 -2.64
N ALA A 759 -17.14 -25.59 -3.40
CA ALA A 759 -17.27 -25.72 -4.86
C ALA A 759 -15.95 -26.07 -5.55
N LYS A 760 -14.80 -25.61 -5.01
CA LYS A 760 -13.45 -25.96 -5.53
C LYS A 760 -13.09 -27.44 -5.38
N PHE A 761 -13.75 -28.15 -4.46
CA PHE A 761 -13.65 -29.61 -4.34
C PHE A 761 -14.71 -30.34 -5.18
N GLY A 762 -15.48 -29.61 -5.98
CA GLY A 762 -16.62 -30.13 -6.74
C GLY A 762 -17.82 -30.48 -5.88
N VAL A 763 -17.90 -29.99 -4.63
CA VAL A 763 -19.03 -30.21 -3.73
C VAL A 763 -20.03 -29.07 -3.90
N HIS A 764 -21.28 -29.41 -4.21
CA HIS A 764 -22.32 -28.43 -4.41
C HIS A 764 -23.00 -28.08 -3.08
N CYS A 765 -23.13 -26.79 -2.81
CA CYS A 765 -23.85 -26.24 -1.68
C CYS A 765 -24.95 -25.30 -2.17
N ASN A 766 -26.04 -25.19 -1.38
CA ASN A 766 -27.07 -24.18 -1.57
C ASN A 766 -27.13 -23.30 -0.32
N GLU A 767 -27.04 -21.99 -0.50
CA GLU A 767 -27.26 -21.02 0.57
C GLU A 767 -28.77 -20.91 0.88
N LEU A 768 -29.15 -21.13 2.14
CA LEU A 768 -30.54 -21.01 2.62
C LEU A 768 -30.74 -19.66 3.33
N GLU A 769 -31.98 -19.29 3.66
CA GLU A 769 -32.30 -18.03 4.36
C GLU A 769 -31.46 -17.86 5.64
N ASP A 770 -31.42 -18.89 6.49
CA ASP A 770 -30.70 -18.93 7.75
C ASP A 770 -29.72 -20.11 7.86
N GLY A 771 -29.28 -20.66 6.72
CA GLY A 771 -28.61 -21.97 6.70
C GLY A 771 -27.78 -22.27 5.45
N ILE A 772 -27.30 -23.51 5.39
CA ILE A 772 -26.60 -24.06 4.23
C ILE A 772 -27.01 -25.52 4.03
N GLU A 773 -27.24 -25.91 2.78
CA GLU A 773 -27.40 -27.29 2.36
C GLU A 773 -26.12 -27.75 1.64
N VAL A 774 -25.57 -28.92 2.02
CA VAL A 774 -24.34 -29.46 1.45
C VAL A 774 -24.63 -30.85 0.87
N THR A 775 -24.43 -31.02 -0.43
CA THR A 775 -24.60 -32.30 -1.12
C THR A 775 -23.28 -33.06 -1.13
N GLY A 776 -23.15 -34.04 -0.22
CA GLY A 776 -21.91 -34.78 -0.02
C GLY A 776 -21.48 -35.62 -1.22
N ARG A 777 -20.17 -35.81 -1.36
CA ARG A 777 -19.53 -36.65 -2.40
C ARG A 777 -18.62 -37.70 -1.78
N PRO A 778 -18.44 -38.86 -2.44
CA PRO A 778 -17.39 -39.80 -2.04
C PRO A 778 -16.03 -39.09 -2.05
N TYR A 779 -15.27 -39.18 -0.95
CA TYR A 779 -14.01 -38.43 -0.79
C TYR A 779 -12.99 -38.68 -1.92
N LYS A 780 -12.95 -39.90 -2.48
CA LYS A 780 -12.10 -40.26 -3.63
C LYS A 780 -12.45 -39.51 -4.92
N GLY A 781 -13.66 -38.97 -5.01
CA GLY A 781 -14.17 -38.22 -6.17
C GLY A 781 -14.14 -36.70 -5.98
N LEU A 782 -13.53 -36.19 -4.91
CA LEU A 782 -13.33 -34.75 -4.74
C LEU A 782 -12.37 -34.22 -5.81
N GLN A 783 -12.71 -33.07 -6.37
CA GLN A 783 -11.85 -32.38 -7.33
C GLN A 783 -10.63 -31.76 -6.63
N ASN A 784 -9.56 -31.55 -7.39
CA ASN A 784 -8.37 -30.87 -6.90
C ASN A 784 -8.61 -29.34 -6.87
N PRO A 785 -8.56 -28.67 -5.70
CA PRO A 785 -8.68 -27.22 -5.62
C PRO A 785 -7.38 -26.54 -6.07
N THR A 786 -7.09 -26.55 -7.37
CA THR A 786 -5.81 -26.07 -7.94
C THR A 786 -5.52 -24.60 -7.67
N GLU A 787 -6.56 -23.77 -7.48
CA GLU A 787 -6.41 -22.35 -7.14
C GLU A 787 -6.01 -22.11 -5.68
N GLY A 788 -6.05 -23.15 -4.83
CA GLY A 788 -5.92 -23.02 -3.39
C GLY A 788 -7.21 -22.56 -2.70
N ILE A 789 -7.26 -22.78 -1.39
CA ILE A 789 -8.38 -22.39 -0.53
C ILE A 789 -8.10 -21.02 0.07
N TYR A 790 -8.94 -20.05 -0.27
CA TYR A 790 -8.90 -18.70 0.30
C TYR A 790 -9.74 -18.66 1.57
N CYS A 791 -9.18 -18.12 2.63
CA CYS A 791 -9.77 -18.20 3.97
C CYS A 791 -10.44 -16.90 4.41
N TYR A 792 -10.32 -15.82 3.64
CA TYR A 792 -10.95 -14.52 3.93
C TYR A 792 -10.44 -13.89 5.24
N ASP A 793 -9.17 -14.14 5.61
CA ASP A 793 -8.61 -13.88 6.94
C ASP A 793 -9.46 -14.45 8.10
N ASP A 794 -10.28 -15.49 7.83
CA ASP A 794 -11.12 -16.16 8.82
C ASP A 794 -10.50 -17.49 9.26
N HIS A 795 -10.01 -17.48 10.50
CA HIS A 795 -9.46 -18.64 11.20
C HIS A 795 -10.33 -19.89 11.11
N ARG A 796 -11.67 -19.77 11.11
CA ARG A 796 -12.56 -20.93 11.09
C ARG A 796 -12.61 -21.57 9.72
N VAL A 797 -12.61 -20.77 8.66
CA VAL A 797 -12.55 -21.27 7.28
C VAL A 797 -11.27 -22.08 7.10
N ALA A 798 -10.12 -21.51 7.47
CA ALA A 798 -8.83 -22.20 7.37
C ALA A 798 -8.80 -23.53 8.13
N MET A 799 -9.24 -23.54 9.39
CA MET A 799 -9.24 -24.75 10.22
C MET A 799 -10.25 -25.79 9.73
N SER A 800 -11.45 -25.41 9.28
CA SER A 800 -12.42 -26.35 8.70
C SER A 800 -11.87 -27.01 7.43
N PHE A 801 -11.31 -26.23 6.49
CA PHE A 801 -10.72 -26.81 5.27
C PHE A 801 -9.46 -27.63 5.54
N SER A 802 -8.72 -27.34 6.62
CA SER A 802 -7.64 -28.21 7.05
C SER A 802 -8.12 -29.61 7.43
N VAL A 803 -9.32 -29.75 8.02
CA VAL A 803 -9.91 -31.06 8.31
C VAL A 803 -10.23 -31.80 7.02
N LEU A 804 -10.90 -31.15 6.06
CA LEU A 804 -11.25 -31.75 4.76
C LEU A 804 -10.00 -32.24 4.02
N SER A 805 -8.92 -31.46 4.07
CA SER A 805 -7.67 -31.78 3.39
C SER A 805 -6.99 -33.06 3.89
N THR A 806 -7.30 -33.54 5.10
CA THR A 806 -6.74 -34.80 5.64
C THR A 806 -7.16 -36.05 4.87
N VAL A 807 -8.32 -36.01 4.20
CA VAL A 807 -8.84 -37.14 3.40
C VAL A 807 -8.93 -36.82 1.91
N SER A 808 -8.63 -35.59 1.49
CA SER A 808 -8.62 -35.20 0.08
C SER A 808 -7.77 -36.18 -0.75
N PRO A 809 -8.16 -36.54 -1.98
CA PRO A 809 -7.33 -37.38 -2.84
C PRO A 809 -6.09 -36.64 -3.39
N HIS A 810 -6.06 -35.31 -3.25
CA HIS A 810 -4.97 -34.44 -3.70
C HIS A 810 -4.43 -33.57 -2.55
N PRO A 811 -3.13 -33.26 -2.51
CA PRO A 811 -2.59 -32.25 -1.61
C PRO A 811 -3.27 -30.90 -1.78
N VAL A 812 -3.75 -30.34 -0.68
CA VAL A 812 -4.52 -29.08 -0.68
C VAL A 812 -3.62 -27.95 -0.26
N LEU A 813 -3.61 -26.86 -1.04
CA LEU A 813 -3.00 -25.60 -0.63
C LEU A 813 -4.04 -24.76 0.09
N ILE A 814 -3.78 -24.41 1.36
CA ILE A 814 -4.58 -23.48 2.15
C ILE A 814 -3.81 -22.18 2.25
N LEU A 815 -4.40 -21.11 1.74
CA LEU A 815 -3.85 -19.75 1.81
C LEU A 815 -4.02 -19.19 3.23
N GLU A 816 -3.32 -18.11 3.55
CA GLU A 816 -3.49 -17.36 4.81
C GLU A 816 -3.27 -18.20 6.08
N ARG A 817 -2.21 -19.03 6.12
CA ARG A 817 -1.86 -19.95 7.24
C ARG A 817 -1.97 -19.29 8.62
N GLU A 818 -1.54 -18.03 8.72
CA GLU A 818 -1.45 -17.30 10.00
C GLU A 818 -2.79 -16.81 10.53
N CYS A 819 -3.87 -16.83 9.74
CA CYS A 819 -5.19 -16.37 10.20
C CYS A 819 -5.72 -17.21 11.37
N THR A 820 -5.28 -18.48 11.51
CA THR A 820 -5.61 -19.35 12.64
C THR A 820 -5.18 -18.78 14.00
N ALA A 821 -4.19 -17.89 14.03
CA ALA A 821 -3.66 -17.27 15.24
C ALA A 821 -4.70 -16.51 16.08
N LYS A 822 -5.84 -16.14 15.48
CA LYS A 822 -6.93 -15.48 16.18
C LYS A 822 -7.54 -16.32 17.31
N THR A 823 -7.55 -17.64 17.15
CA THR A 823 -8.12 -18.58 18.14
C THR A 823 -7.17 -19.70 18.49
N TRP A 824 -6.41 -20.23 17.53
CA TRP A 824 -5.50 -21.35 17.76
C TRP A 824 -4.22 -21.22 16.92
N PRO A 825 -3.24 -20.40 17.36
CA PRO A 825 -1.96 -20.25 16.67
C PRO A 825 -1.23 -21.57 16.39
N GLY A 826 -1.31 -22.53 17.31
CA GLY A 826 -0.67 -23.84 17.22
C GLY A 826 -1.51 -24.93 16.52
N TRP A 827 -2.55 -24.57 15.76
CA TRP A 827 -3.38 -25.58 15.08
C TRP A 827 -2.56 -26.45 14.10
N TRP A 828 -1.73 -25.81 13.27
CA TRP A 828 -0.86 -26.50 12.32
C TRP A 828 0.19 -27.38 13.04
N ASP A 829 0.64 -26.94 14.21
CA ASP A 829 1.56 -27.69 15.06
C ASP A 829 0.89 -28.98 15.53
N ILE A 830 -0.35 -28.91 16.04
CA ILE A 830 -1.13 -30.07 16.48
C ILE A 830 -1.43 -31.04 15.33
N MET A 831 -1.73 -30.51 14.14
CA MET A 831 -1.88 -31.32 12.93
C MET A 831 -0.60 -32.13 12.63
N SER A 832 0.57 -31.50 12.73
CA SER A 832 1.84 -32.19 12.50
C SER A 832 2.24 -33.13 13.64
N GLN A 833 2.10 -32.69 14.90
CA GLN A 833 2.63 -33.38 16.08
C GLN A 833 1.70 -34.51 16.54
N SER A 834 0.41 -34.22 16.70
CA SER A 834 -0.56 -35.17 17.24
C SER A 834 -1.11 -36.06 16.13
N PHE A 835 -1.49 -35.48 14.99
CA PHE A 835 -2.12 -36.25 13.90
C PHE A 835 -1.12 -36.84 12.90
N GLY A 836 0.16 -36.46 12.96
CA GLY A 836 1.19 -36.93 12.04
C GLY A 836 0.98 -36.47 10.60
N VAL A 837 0.27 -35.35 10.40
CA VAL A 837 -0.01 -34.81 9.06
C VAL A 837 1.26 -34.16 8.51
N HIS A 838 1.62 -34.52 7.28
CA HIS A 838 2.75 -33.90 6.59
C HIS A 838 2.36 -32.55 6.02
N LEU A 839 3.03 -31.50 6.51
CA LEU A 839 2.80 -30.10 6.15
C LEU A 839 4.03 -29.52 5.46
N GLU A 840 3.81 -28.74 4.40
CA GLU A 840 4.85 -27.98 3.70
C GLU A 840 4.42 -26.51 3.56
N GLY A 841 5.38 -25.59 3.69
CA GLY A 841 5.13 -24.17 3.51
C GLY A 841 5.30 -23.75 2.04
N GLU A 842 4.39 -22.92 1.55
CA GLU A 842 4.46 -22.38 0.20
C GLU A 842 4.08 -20.90 0.11
N GLU A 843 4.57 -20.24 -0.93
CA GLU A 843 4.16 -18.88 -1.28
C GLU A 843 2.70 -18.84 -1.71
N ASP A 844 2.05 -17.69 -1.55
CA ASP A 844 0.72 -17.45 -2.10
C ASP A 844 0.81 -17.18 -3.62
N PRO A 845 0.26 -18.06 -4.48
CA PRO A 845 0.31 -17.88 -5.93
C PRO A 845 -0.46 -16.65 -6.43
N HIS A 846 -1.34 -16.07 -5.60
CA HIS A 846 -2.19 -14.92 -5.96
C HIS A 846 -1.70 -13.58 -5.42
N ALA A 847 -0.64 -13.54 -4.60
CA ALA A 847 -0.17 -12.30 -3.97
C ALA A 847 0.08 -11.16 -5.00
N LYS A 848 0.61 -11.48 -6.19
CA LYS A 848 0.83 -10.51 -7.28
C LYS A 848 -0.46 -9.99 -7.93
N ARG A 849 -1.55 -10.76 -7.89
CA ARG A 849 -2.86 -10.37 -8.46
C ARG A 849 -3.61 -9.41 -7.55
N ALA A 850 -3.59 -9.65 -6.24
CA ALA A 850 -4.30 -8.83 -5.25
C ALA A 850 -3.79 -7.38 -5.20
N ALA A 851 -2.48 -7.17 -5.36
CA ALA A 851 -1.88 -5.83 -5.40
C ALA A 851 -2.33 -5.00 -6.63
N LYS A 852 -2.60 -5.64 -7.78
CA LYS A 852 -3.12 -4.93 -8.97
C LYS A 852 -4.59 -4.54 -8.82
N THR A 853 -5.38 -5.31 -8.08
CA THR A 853 -6.79 -4.99 -7.81
C THR A 853 -6.99 -3.90 -6.76
N SER A 854 -5.93 -3.45 -6.06
CA SER A 854 -6.02 -2.41 -5.02
C SER A 854 -6.19 -0.98 -5.57
N ARG A 855 -6.46 -0.79 -6.87
CA ARG A 855 -7.06 0.46 -7.40
C ARG A 855 -8.51 0.61 -6.93
N SER A 856 -8.82 0.23 -5.68
CA SER A 856 -10.16 0.12 -5.09
C SER A 856 -10.92 1.45 -5.02
N GLY A 857 -10.26 2.57 -5.36
CA GLY A 857 -10.85 3.89 -5.50
C GLY A 857 -11.36 4.25 -6.91
N ALA A 858 -10.91 3.57 -7.98
CA ALA A 858 -11.16 4.00 -9.35
C ALA A 858 -12.65 3.98 -9.74
N ASP A 859 -13.45 3.12 -9.08
CA ASP A 859 -14.88 2.99 -9.33
C ASP A 859 -15.79 3.71 -8.34
N ARG A 860 -15.24 4.56 -7.47
CA ARG A 860 -16.07 5.33 -6.55
C ARG A 860 -16.85 6.42 -7.26
N SER A 861 -18.02 6.76 -6.71
CA SER A 861 -18.85 7.82 -7.24
C SER A 861 -18.17 9.18 -7.08
N ILE A 862 -18.39 10.06 -8.06
CA ILE A 862 -17.77 11.39 -8.13
C ILE A 862 -18.82 12.42 -7.77
N PHE A 863 -18.52 13.32 -6.83
CA PHE A 863 -19.39 14.46 -6.52
C PHE A 863 -18.81 15.75 -7.09
N ILE A 864 -19.63 16.53 -7.79
CA ILE A 864 -19.24 17.79 -8.41
C ILE A 864 -19.87 18.93 -7.61
N VAL A 865 -19.04 19.77 -7.02
CA VAL A 865 -19.42 20.97 -6.26
C VAL A 865 -18.96 22.24 -6.95
N GLY A 866 -19.56 23.37 -6.56
CA GLY A 866 -19.23 24.69 -7.09
C GLY A 866 -20.48 25.54 -7.33
N MET A 867 -20.26 26.80 -7.68
CA MET A 867 -21.35 27.74 -7.93
C MET A 867 -22.15 27.38 -9.20
N ARG A 868 -23.40 27.85 -9.26
CA ARG A 868 -24.21 27.77 -10.49
C ARG A 868 -23.55 28.64 -11.57
N GLY A 869 -23.58 28.21 -12.82
CA GLY A 869 -22.88 28.89 -13.92
C GLY A 869 -21.37 28.58 -14.04
N ALA A 870 -20.76 27.93 -13.05
CA ALA A 870 -19.34 27.56 -13.11
C ALA A 870 -19.01 26.44 -14.14
N GLY A 871 -20.02 25.80 -14.74
CA GLY A 871 -19.85 24.70 -15.70
C GLY A 871 -20.02 23.30 -15.13
N LYS A 872 -20.60 23.14 -13.94
CA LYS A 872 -20.81 21.82 -13.29
C LYS A 872 -21.53 20.81 -14.19
N SER A 873 -22.66 21.19 -14.77
CA SER A 873 -23.44 20.30 -15.63
C SER A 873 -22.67 19.90 -16.89
N THR A 874 -21.87 20.82 -17.45
CA THR A 874 -20.99 20.55 -18.59
C THR A 874 -19.89 19.56 -18.21
N ALA A 875 -19.19 19.80 -17.10
CA ALA A 875 -18.17 18.88 -16.58
C ALA A 875 -18.76 17.50 -16.25
N GLY A 876 -19.95 17.46 -15.63
CA GLY A 876 -20.68 16.23 -15.33
C GLY A 876 -21.04 15.44 -16.58
N ARG A 877 -21.50 16.11 -17.65
CA ARG A 877 -21.78 15.47 -18.94
C ARG A 877 -20.50 14.90 -19.56
N TRP A 878 -19.42 15.69 -19.59
CA TRP A 878 -18.13 15.21 -20.09
C TRP A 878 -17.62 14.01 -19.30
N MET A 879 -17.73 14.02 -17.97
CA MET A 879 -17.35 12.86 -17.15
C MET A 879 -18.21 11.64 -17.45
N SER A 880 -19.51 11.82 -17.64
CA SER A 880 -20.44 10.74 -17.98
C SER A 880 -20.04 10.07 -19.31
N GLU A 881 -19.75 10.88 -20.33
CA GLU A 881 -19.33 10.44 -21.66
C GLU A 881 -17.96 9.73 -21.61
N LEU A 882 -16.96 10.33 -20.94
CA LEU A 882 -15.60 9.79 -20.88
C LEU A 882 -15.49 8.53 -20.02
N LEU A 883 -16.16 8.48 -18.87
CA LEU A 883 -16.10 7.36 -17.93
C LEU A 883 -17.14 6.29 -18.20
N LYS A 884 -18.10 6.53 -19.11
CA LYS A 884 -19.27 5.68 -19.36
C LYS A 884 -20.07 5.42 -18.07
N ARG A 885 -20.31 6.48 -17.28
CA ARG A 885 -21.04 6.44 -16.01
C ARG A 885 -22.28 7.33 -16.07
N PRO A 886 -23.40 6.96 -15.44
CA PRO A 886 -24.59 7.82 -15.39
C PRO A 886 -24.31 9.11 -14.61
N LEU A 887 -24.68 10.24 -15.21
CA LEU A 887 -24.77 11.53 -14.53
C LEU A 887 -26.13 11.65 -13.85
N VAL A 888 -26.12 12.00 -12.57
CA VAL A 888 -27.32 12.32 -11.79
C VAL A 888 -27.17 13.74 -11.26
N ASP A 889 -28.07 14.64 -11.68
CA ASP A 889 -28.16 15.96 -11.10
C ASP A 889 -29.00 15.88 -9.82
N LEU A 890 -28.40 16.21 -8.67
CA LEU A 890 -29.06 16.04 -7.37
C LEU A 890 -30.23 17.01 -7.18
N ASP A 891 -30.25 18.16 -7.85
CA ASP A 891 -31.42 19.03 -7.82
C ASP A 891 -32.60 18.35 -8.54
N VAL A 892 -32.35 17.75 -9.71
CA VAL A 892 -33.40 17.04 -10.48
C VAL A 892 -33.87 15.78 -9.75
N GLU A 893 -32.94 15.03 -9.14
CA GLU A 893 -33.29 13.85 -8.36
C GLU A 893 -34.08 14.21 -7.10
N LEU A 894 -33.78 15.34 -6.46
CA LEU A 894 -34.58 15.87 -5.35
C LEU A 894 -36.00 16.22 -5.81
N GLU A 895 -36.15 16.94 -6.93
CA GLU A 895 -37.47 17.26 -7.48
C GLU A 895 -38.27 16.00 -7.83
N ARG A 896 -37.60 14.99 -8.39
CA ARG A 896 -38.21 13.69 -8.71
C ARG A 896 -38.67 12.93 -7.46
N ARG A 897 -37.89 12.95 -6.38
CA ARG A 897 -38.20 12.25 -5.11
C ARG A 897 -39.28 12.96 -4.31
N GLU A 898 -39.25 14.29 -4.27
CA GLU A 898 -40.25 15.10 -3.56
C GLU A 898 -41.55 15.26 -4.35
N GLY A 899 -41.51 15.07 -5.67
CA GLY A 899 -42.66 15.28 -6.56
C GLY A 899 -43.03 16.75 -6.76
N MET A 900 -42.19 17.67 -6.29
CA MET A 900 -42.35 19.12 -6.38
C MET A 900 -41.04 19.76 -6.84
N THR A 901 -41.12 20.86 -7.56
CA THR A 901 -39.93 21.60 -8.00
C THR A 901 -39.27 22.33 -6.82
N ILE A 902 -37.95 22.60 -6.89
CA ILE A 902 -37.25 23.33 -5.82
C ILE A 902 -37.90 24.70 -5.52
N PRO A 903 -38.31 25.52 -6.51
CA PRO A 903 -39.03 26.75 -6.25
C PRO A 903 -40.36 26.55 -5.50
N GLU A 904 -41.07 25.44 -5.72
CA GLU A 904 -42.29 25.11 -4.99
C GLU A 904 -41.99 24.70 -3.55
N ILE A 905 -40.92 23.94 -3.31
CA ILE A 905 -40.46 23.60 -1.95
C ILE A 905 -40.15 24.90 -1.18
N ILE A 906 -39.40 25.82 -1.78
CA ILE A 906 -39.03 27.11 -1.16
C ILE A 906 -40.25 27.99 -0.88
N ARG A 907 -41.28 27.96 -1.74
CA ARG A 907 -42.53 28.72 -1.57
C ARG A 907 -43.52 28.07 -0.60
N SER A 908 -43.36 26.78 -0.32
CA SER A 908 -44.15 26.07 0.68
C SER A 908 -43.74 26.47 2.11
N GLU A 909 -44.49 25.99 3.11
CA GLU A 909 -44.15 26.18 4.53
C GLU A 909 -42.76 25.62 4.91
N ARG A 910 -42.19 24.71 4.10
CA ARG A 910 -40.85 24.16 4.30
C ARG A 910 -39.75 25.23 4.16
N GLY A 911 -39.93 26.20 3.28
CA GLY A 911 -38.96 27.26 3.02
C GLY A 911 -37.56 26.74 2.65
N TRP A 912 -36.55 27.58 2.91
CA TRP A 912 -35.14 27.21 2.70
C TRP A 912 -34.65 26.14 3.68
N GLU A 913 -35.14 26.13 4.92
CA GLU A 913 -34.72 25.18 5.95
C GLU A 913 -35.11 23.75 5.57
N GLY A 914 -36.37 23.53 5.17
CA GLY A 914 -36.83 22.22 4.72
C GLY A 914 -36.20 21.78 3.40
N PHE A 915 -35.90 22.70 2.48
CA PHE A 915 -35.11 22.41 1.28
C PHE A 915 -33.70 21.91 1.62
N ARG A 916 -32.97 22.59 2.53
CA ARG A 916 -31.62 22.19 2.94
C ARG A 916 -31.60 20.83 3.64
N LYS A 917 -32.63 20.53 4.44
CA LYS A 917 -32.79 19.21 5.06
C LYS A 917 -33.02 18.12 4.01
N ALA A 918 -33.86 18.37 3.01
CA ALA A 918 -34.12 17.40 1.94
C ALA A 918 -32.87 17.17 1.06
N GLU A 919 -32.08 18.22 0.78
CA GLU A 919 -30.76 18.08 0.14
C GLU A 919 -29.81 17.19 0.96
N LEU A 920 -29.78 17.35 2.29
CA LEU A 920 -28.94 16.56 3.19
C LEU A 920 -29.35 15.08 3.21
N ASP A 921 -30.65 14.81 3.38
CA ASP A 921 -31.19 13.45 3.42
C ASP A 921 -30.91 12.69 2.10
N LEU A 922 -31.04 13.40 0.96
CA LEU A 922 -30.67 12.86 -0.35
C LEU A 922 -29.17 12.56 -0.46
N LEU A 923 -28.31 13.47 0.00
CA LEU A 923 -26.86 13.28 -0.02
C LEU A 923 -26.44 12.06 0.82
N GLU A 924 -27.01 11.89 2.01
CA GLU A 924 -26.76 10.73 2.88
C GLU A 924 -27.14 9.41 2.20
N ASP A 925 -28.33 9.37 1.60
CA ASP A 925 -28.84 8.20 0.88
C ASP A 925 -27.93 7.83 -0.30
N VAL A 926 -27.56 8.80 -1.13
CA VAL A 926 -26.73 8.60 -2.31
C VAL A 926 -25.31 8.15 -1.94
N ILE A 927 -24.69 8.77 -0.93
CA ILE A 927 -23.35 8.36 -0.47
C ILE A 927 -23.35 6.91 0.04
N LYS A 928 -24.44 6.48 0.70
CA LYS A 928 -24.56 5.14 1.25
C LYS A 928 -24.90 4.09 0.18
N ASN A 929 -25.91 4.35 -0.63
CA ASN A 929 -26.53 3.35 -1.51
C ASN A 929 -25.96 3.38 -2.94
N GLN A 930 -25.44 4.51 -3.41
CA GLN A 930 -24.83 4.69 -4.74
C GLN A 930 -23.37 5.12 -4.63
N SER A 931 -22.63 4.48 -3.71
CA SER A 931 -21.23 4.81 -3.39
C SER A 931 -20.21 4.56 -4.51
N LYS A 932 -20.60 3.83 -5.57
CA LYS A 932 -19.76 3.46 -6.72
C LYS A 932 -20.48 3.68 -8.06
N GLY A 933 -19.72 3.89 -9.12
CA GLY A 933 -20.19 3.87 -10.51
C GLY A 933 -21.00 5.09 -10.99
N HIS A 934 -21.12 6.17 -10.22
CA HIS A 934 -21.97 7.33 -10.58
C HIS A 934 -21.20 8.66 -10.62
N VAL A 935 -21.76 9.65 -11.31
CA VAL A 935 -21.33 11.05 -11.26
C VAL A 935 -22.49 11.90 -10.77
N PHE A 936 -22.32 12.62 -9.66
CA PHE A 936 -23.34 13.46 -9.02
C PHE A 936 -23.02 14.93 -9.17
N SER A 937 -23.95 15.73 -9.69
CA SER A 937 -23.88 17.19 -9.70
C SER A 937 -24.63 17.74 -8.50
N CYS A 938 -23.91 18.31 -7.53
CA CYS A 938 -24.51 18.85 -6.29
C CYS A 938 -25.15 20.23 -6.50
N GLY A 939 -26.19 20.50 -5.71
CA GLY A 939 -26.80 21.82 -5.60
C GLY A 939 -25.78 22.89 -5.20
N GLY A 940 -25.87 24.07 -5.82
CA GLY A 940 -24.85 25.12 -5.67
C GLY A 940 -24.74 25.71 -4.26
N GLY A 941 -25.69 25.42 -3.37
CA GLY A 941 -25.69 25.88 -1.97
C GLY A 941 -25.56 24.77 -0.93
N LEU A 942 -25.41 23.51 -1.34
CA LEU A 942 -25.28 22.35 -0.44
C LEU A 942 -24.19 22.56 0.63
N VAL A 943 -23.12 23.27 0.28
CA VAL A 943 -21.98 23.54 1.17
C VAL A 943 -22.30 24.46 2.34
N GLU A 944 -23.44 25.15 2.34
CA GLU A 944 -23.85 25.99 3.48
C GLU A 944 -24.32 25.14 4.67
N THR A 945 -24.81 23.92 4.41
CA THR A 945 -25.23 22.97 5.45
C THR A 945 -24.01 22.30 6.09
N GLU A 946 -23.81 22.46 7.40
CA GLU A 946 -22.62 21.95 8.10
C GLU A 946 -22.50 20.42 8.05
N GLU A 947 -23.62 19.72 8.20
CA GLU A 947 -23.70 18.26 8.13
C GLU A 947 -23.34 17.76 6.73
N ALA A 948 -23.79 18.44 5.68
CA ALA A 948 -23.43 18.10 4.30
C ALA A 948 -21.92 18.30 4.06
N ARG A 949 -21.31 19.35 4.63
CA ARG A 949 -19.86 19.53 4.60
C ARG A 949 -19.14 18.36 5.27
N LYS A 950 -19.57 17.95 6.47
CA LYS A 950 -18.99 16.80 7.19
C LYS A 950 -19.05 15.51 6.37
N LEU A 951 -20.15 15.27 5.65
CA LEU A 951 -20.31 14.12 4.76
C LEU A 951 -19.34 14.17 3.58
N LEU A 952 -19.26 15.28 2.87
CA LEU A 952 -18.32 15.45 1.73
C LEU A 952 -16.86 15.35 2.18
N ILE A 953 -16.51 15.95 3.32
CA ILE A 953 -15.18 15.88 3.92
C ILE A 953 -14.83 14.45 4.30
N SER A 954 -15.75 13.74 4.96
CA SER A 954 -15.56 12.33 5.31
C SER A 954 -15.43 11.46 4.05
N TYR A 955 -16.22 11.75 3.01
CA TYR A 955 -16.18 11.02 1.75
C TYR A 955 -14.81 11.14 1.09
N HIS A 956 -14.29 12.36 0.91
CA HIS A 956 -13.01 12.57 0.25
C HIS A 956 -11.79 12.15 1.08
N LYS A 957 -11.82 12.34 2.41
CA LYS A 957 -10.76 11.83 3.32
C LYS A 957 -10.63 10.32 3.30
N ASN A 958 -11.71 9.60 3.00
CA ASN A 958 -11.72 8.15 2.87
C ASN A 958 -11.49 7.68 1.42
N GLY A 959 -10.93 8.52 0.54
CA GLY A 959 -10.58 8.18 -0.83
C GLY A 959 -11.69 8.41 -1.87
N GLY A 960 -12.77 9.11 -1.52
CA GLY A 960 -13.78 9.56 -2.47
C GLY A 960 -13.32 10.74 -3.33
N CYS A 961 -13.97 10.98 -4.46
CA CYS A 961 -13.68 12.12 -5.33
C CYS A 961 -14.75 13.21 -5.18
N VAL A 962 -14.34 14.41 -4.77
CA VAL A 962 -15.18 15.62 -4.73
C VAL A 962 -14.50 16.72 -5.54
N LEU A 963 -15.02 16.97 -6.74
CA LEU A 963 -14.49 17.90 -7.73
C LEU A 963 -15.14 19.29 -7.56
N LEU A 964 -14.33 20.30 -7.26
CA LEU A 964 -14.72 21.70 -7.41
C LEU A 964 -14.54 22.15 -8.85
N VAL A 965 -15.63 22.48 -9.53
CA VAL A 965 -15.55 23.17 -10.82
C VAL A 965 -15.55 24.67 -10.57
N HIS A 966 -14.47 25.32 -10.99
CA HIS A 966 -14.26 26.74 -10.82
C HIS A 966 -14.01 27.43 -12.17
N ARG A 967 -14.50 28.66 -12.26
CA ARG A 967 -14.35 29.59 -13.38
C ARG A 967 -14.17 30.98 -12.78
N ASP A 968 -13.54 31.88 -13.54
CA ASP A 968 -13.38 33.27 -13.15
C ASP A 968 -14.66 33.86 -12.54
N THR A 969 -14.49 34.48 -11.37
CA THR A 969 -15.61 34.91 -10.53
C THR A 969 -16.48 35.95 -11.25
N ASP A 970 -15.87 36.85 -12.02
CA ASP A 970 -16.61 37.90 -12.72
C ASP A 970 -17.47 37.29 -13.84
N GLN A 971 -16.98 36.24 -14.52
CA GLN A 971 -17.78 35.50 -15.51
C GLN A 971 -18.95 34.73 -14.90
N VAL A 972 -18.76 34.13 -13.72
CA VAL A 972 -19.84 33.44 -13.00
C VAL A 972 -20.93 34.43 -12.60
N VAL A 973 -20.53 35.61 -12.10
CA VAL A 973 -21.47 36.70 -11.76
C VAL A 973 -22.24 37.17 -13.00
N GLU A 974 -21.55 37.40 -14.13
CA GLU A 974 -22.17 37.83 -15.38
C GLU A 974 -23.18 36.79 -15.90
N TYR A 975 -22.84 35.50 -15.85
CA TYR A 975 -23.75 34.42 -16.23
C TYR A 975 -25.01 34.39 -15.37
N LEU A 976 -24.84 34.47 -14.04
CA LEU A 976 -25.95 34.40 -13.09
C LEU A 976 -26.85 35.64 -13.13
N MET A 977 -26.32 36.81 -13.50
CA MET A 977 -27.10 38.01 -13.77
C MET A 977 -28.02 37.85 -15.01
N ARG A 978 -27.62 37.03 -16.00
CA ARG A 978 -28.40 36.78 -17.23
C ARG A 978 -29.47 35.70 -17.06
N ASP A 979 -29.26 34.72 -16.19
CA ASP A 979 -30.14 33.57 -16.00
C ASP A 979 -31.33 33.85 -15.06
N LYS A 980 -32.53 34.02 -15.64
CA LYS A 980 -33.80 34.31 -14.94
C LYS A 980 -34.62 33.07 -14.54
N THR A 981 -34.14 31.86 -14.82
CA THR A 981 -34.97 30.63 -14.75
C THR A 981 -35.22 30.10 -13.32
N ARG A 982 -34.45 30.57 -12.34
CA ARG A 982 -34.58 30.20 -10.92
C ARG A 982 -34.62 31.48 -10.05
N PRO A 983 -35.16 31.44 -8.81
CA PRO A 983 -35.31 32.62 -7.97
C PRO A 983 -34.00 33.41 -7.88
N ALA A 984 -34.08 34.73 -8.09
CA ALA A 984 -32.93 35.61 -7.92
C ALA A 984 -32.39 35.45 -6.49
N TYR A 985 -31.06 35.38 -6.34
CA TYR A 985 -30.45 35.45 -5.02
C TYR A 985 -30.94 36.74 -4.34
N SER A 986 -31.44 36.64 -3.10
CA SER A 986 -31.76 37.81 -2.29
C SER A 986 -30.50 38.60 -1.91
N GLU A 987 -29.34 37.94 -1.95
CA GLU A 987 -28.02 38.45 -1.62
C GLU A 987 -27.17 38.67 -2.89
N ASN A 988 -26.17 39.54 -2.79
CA ASN A 988 -25.23 39.77 -3.88
C ASN A 988 -24.45 38.48 -4.21
N ILE A 989 -24.43 38.09 -5.48
CA ILE A 989 -23.80 36.86 -5.96
C ILE A 989 -22.30 36.78 -5.58
N ARG A 990 -21.60 37.93 -5.58
CA ARG A 990 -20.18 37.99 -5.21
C ARG A 990 -19.97 37.69 -3.74
N GLU A 991 -20.80 38.26 -2.87
CA GLU A 991 -20.77 37.99 -1.41
C GLU A 991 -21.09 36.51 -1.11
N VAL A 992 -22.07 35.93 -1.82
CA VAL A 992 -22.38 34.50 -1.71
C VAL A 992 -21.20 33.63 -2.16
N TYR A 993 -20.53 33.99 -3.26
CA TYR A 993 -19.35 33.27 -3.73
C TYR A 993 -18.21 33.34 -2.70
N ASP A 994 -17.87 34.55 -2.24
CA ASP A 994 -16.75 34.76 -1.30
C ASP A 994 -16.99 34.04 0.03
N ARG A 995 -18.24 34.02 0.51
CA ARG A 995 -18.63 33.23 1.69
C ARG A 995 -18.50 31.72 1.48
N ARG A 996 -18.89 31.20 0.31
CA ARG A 996 -18.91 29.76 0.03
C ARG A 996 -17.55 29.20 -0.40
N LYS A 997 -16.65 30.03 -0.94
CA LYS A 997 -15.35 29.61 -1.48
C LYS A 997 -14.51 28.78 -0.49
N PRO A 998 -14.33 29.19 0.79
CA PRO A 998 -13.61 28.38 1.77
C PRO A 998 -14.26 27.01 1.98
N TRP A 999 -15.59 26.95 2.03
CA TRP A 999 -16.33 25.69 2.22
C TRP A 999 -16.22 24.77 1.00
N PHE A 1000 -16.28 25.32 -0.22
CA PHE A 1000 -16.02 24.54 -1.42
C PHE A 1000 -14.61 23.93 -1.39
N GLN A 1001 -13.60 24.71 -1.02
CA GLN A 1001 -12.22 24.23 -0.90
C GLN A 1001 -12.08 23.13 0.17
N GLU A 1002 -12.67 23.33 1.35
CA GLU A 1002 -12.68 22.35 2.44
C GLU A 1002 -13.37 21.03 2.04
N CYS A 1003 -14.49 21.12 1.32
CA CYS A 1003 -15.30 19.96 0.91
C CYS A 1003 -14.78 19.23 -0.33
N SER A 1004 -13.79 19.77 -1.04
CA SER A 1004 -13.26 19.19 -2.27
C SER A 1004 -11.82 18.72 -2.10
N ASN A 1005 -11.44 17.67 -2.83
CA ASN A 1005 -10.06 17.23 -2.95
C ASN A 1005 -9.46 17.50 -4.34
N PHE A 1006 -10.30 17.76 -5.35
CA PHE A 1006 -9.86 18.14 -6.69
C PHE A 1006 -10.52 19.45 -7.15
N GLN A 1007 -9.86 20.15 -8.05
CA GLN A 1007 -10.29 21.41 -8.62
C GLN A 1007 -9.96 21.46 -10.10
N TYR A 1008 -10.97 21.70 -10.92
CA TYR A 1008 -10.80 21.97 -12.34
C TYR A 1008 -11.05 23.45 -12.62
N HIS A 1009 -10.03 24.11 -13.17
CA HIS A 1009 -10.11 25.48 -13.67
C HIS A 1009 -10.12 25.44 -15.20
N SER A 1010 -11.21 25.89 -15.83
CA SER A 1010 -11.33 25.88 -17.29
C SER A 1010 -10.50 27.00 -17.92
N PRO A 1011 -9.47 26.70 -18.74
CA PRO A 1011 -8.64 27.72 -19.38
C PRO A 1011 -9.33 28.41 -20.58
N HIS A 1012 -10.43 27.85 -21.08
CA HIS A 1012 -11.13 28.38 -22.25
C HIS A 1012 -11.99 29.61 -21.90
N LEU A 1013 -11.43 30.79 -22.15
CA LEU A 1013 -12.06 32.10 -22.01
C LEU A 1013 -12.69 32.52 -23.34
N GLU A 1014 -13.93 32.12 -23.66
CA GLU A 1014 -14.77 32.83 -24.66
C GLU A 1014 -16.24 32.39 -24.69
N GLY A 1015 -17.14 33.33 -25.00
CA GLY A 1015 -18.60 33.19 -25.07
C GLY A 1015 -19.14 32.39 -26.28
N SER A 1016 -18.38 31.44 -26.80
CA SER A 1016 -18.74 30.67 -28.00
C SER A 1016 -19.17 29.26 -27.61
N LYS A 1017 -20.45 28.93 -27.90
CA LYS A 1017 -21.05 27.58 -28.04
C LYS A 1017 -20.48 26.50 -27.13
N VAL A 1018 -21.29 26.05 -26.14
CA VAL A 1018 -21.05 24.84 -25.32
C VAL A 1018 -20.23 23.83 -26.13
N LEU A 1019 -18.95 23.65 -25.76
CA LEU A 1019 -18.06 22.70 -26.42
C LEU A 1019 -18.79 21.35 -26.44
N LEU A 1020 -19.19 20.93 -27.65
CA LEU A 1020 -20.01 19.73 -27.84
C LEU A 1020 -19.25 18.51 -27.30
N GLU A 1021 -17.93 18.50 -27.45
CA GLU A 1021 -17.02 17.45 -26.99
C GLU A 1021 -16.16 17.89 -25.79
N PRO A 1022 -15.74 16.95 -24.92
CA PRO A 1022 -14.78 17.21 -23.87
C PRO A 1022 -13.43 17.65 -24.44
N PRO A 1023 -12.82 18.75 -23.95
CA PRO A 1023 -11.48 19.12 -24.37
C PRO A 1023 -10.41 18.12 -23.85
N ALA A 1024 -9.26 18.09 -24.52
CA ALA A 1024 -8.16 17.17 -24.18
C ALA A 1024 -7.61 17.42 -22.77
N ASP A 1025 -7.58 18.67 -22.33
CA ASP A 1025 -7.10 19.06 -21.00
C ASP A 1025 -8.00 18.48 -19.88
N PHE A 1026 -9.32 18.54 -20.04
CA PHE A 1026 -10.28 17.94 -19.11
C PHE A 1026 -10.16 16.42 -19.12
N SER A 1027 -10.00 15.81 -20.29
CA SER A 1027 -9.82 14.35 -20.43
C SER A 1027 -8.57 13.86 -19.70
N ARG A 1028 -7.46 14.59 -19.84
CA ARG A 1028 -6.20 14.31 -19.14
C ARG A 1028 -6.34 14.49 -17.63
N PHE A 1029 -6.90 15.61 -17.19
CA PHE A 1029 -7.21 15.86 -15.77
C PHE A 1029 -8.05 14.72 -15.17
N LEU A 1030 -9.12 14.33 -15.88
CA LEU A 1030 -10.02 13.27 -15.45
C LEU A 1030 -9.31 11.93 -15.32
N SER A 1031 -8.43 11.60 -16.27
CA SER A 1031 -7.66 10.35 -16.24
C SER A 1031 -6.82 10.22 -14.97
N VAL A 1032 -6.24 11.34 -14.48
CA VAL A 1032 -5.45 11.34 -13.25
C VAL A 1032 -6.35 11.13 -12.05
N ILE A 1033 -7.36 11.98 -11.84
CA ILE A 1033 -8.17 11.96 -10.61
C ILE A 1033 -9.02 10.69 -10.47
N CYS A 1034 -9.25 9.95 -11.56
CA CYS A 1034 -9.96 8.66 -11.58
C CYS A 1034 -9.04 7.43 -11.56
N GLY A 1035 -7.71 7.61 -11.52
CA GLY A 1035 -6.75 6.49 -11.50
C GLY A 1035 -6.66 5.71 -12.82
N GLN A 1036 -6.98 6.37 -13.94
CA GLN A 1036 -6.88 5.84 -15.30
C GLN A 1036 -5.62 6.29 -16.05
N SER A 1037 -4.91 7.29 -15.53
CA SER A 1037 -3.63 7.74 -16.11
C SER A 1037 -2.60 6.61 -16.07
N THR A 1038 -1.94 6.40 -17.22
CA THR A 1038 -0.84 5.45 -17.42
C THR A 1038 0.51 6.15 -17.52
N ALA A 1039 0.59 7.45 -17.17
CA ALA A 1039 1.78 8.27 -17.43
C ALA A 1039 3.09 7.69 -16.88
N LEU A 1040 3.06 7.06 -15.70
CA LEU A 1040 4.27 6.44 -15.13
C LEU A 1040 4.58 5.11 -15.80
N GLU A 1041 3.57 4.28 -16.05
CA GLU A 1041 3.70 3.00 -16.74
C GLU A 1041 4.24 3.18 -18.17
N ASP A 1042 3.76 4.18 -18.91
CA ASP A 1042 4.20 4.52 -20.26
C ASP A 1042 5.66 4.99 -20.28
N VAL A 1043 6.04 5.78 -19.28
CA VAL A 1043 7.43 6.26 -19.12
C VAL A 1043 8.37 5.12 -18.72
N LEU A 1044 7.94 4.18 -17.87
CA LEU A 1044 8.71 3.00 -17.47
C LEU A 1044 8.92 2.01 -18.62
N ALA A 1045 7.97 1.94 -19.55
CA ALA A 1045 8.07 1.12 -20.75
C ALA A 1045 9.14 1.63 -21.73
N LYS A 1046 9.53 2.91 -21.65
CA LYS A 1046 10.56 3.52 -22.50
C LYS A 1046 11.95 3.36 -21.87
N LYS A 1047 12.93 2.95 -22.69
CA LYS A 1047 14.36 2.90 -22.28
C LYS A 1047 14.91 4.28 -21.89
N HIS A 1048 14.50 5.31 -22.62
CA HIS A 1048 14.88 6.69 -22.36
C HIS A 1048 13.64 7.57 -22.34
N SER A 1049 13.53 8.38 -21.29
CA SER A 1049 12.43 9.33 -21.09
C SER A 1049 12.93 10.63 -20.48
N PHE A 1050 12.20 11.71 -20.73
CA PHE A 1050 12.60 13.07 -20.42
C PHE A 1050 11.43 13.87 -19.88
N PHE A 1051 11.72 14.91 -19.11
CA PHE A 1051 10.77 15.99 -18.90
C PHE A 1051 11.46 17.34 -19.06
N VAL A 1052 10.81 18.29 -19.71
CA VAL A 1052 11.40 19.61 -19.94
C VAL A 1052 11.10 20.55 -18.78
N SER A 1053 12.13 21.19 -18.23
CA SER A 1053 12.01 22.13 -17.12
C SER A 1053 11.71 23.54 -17.61
N LEU A 1054 10.49 24.03 -17.40
CA LEU A 1054 10.12 25.40 -17.77
C LEU A 1054 10.79 26.41 -16.85
N THR A 1055 11.28 27.50 -17.44
CA THR A 1055 11.87 28.64 -16.70
C THR A 1055 11.20 29.97 -17.06
N VAL A 1056 9.96 29.91 -17.54
CA VAL A 1056 9.17 31.09 -17.89
C VAL A 1056 8.50 31.64 -16.61
N PRO A 1057 8.43 32.97 -16.43
CA PRO A 1057 7.83 33.58 -15.24
C PRO A 1057 6.29 33.50 -15.24
N ASP A 1058 5.67 33.42 -16.42
CA ASP A 1058 4.23 33.27 -16.61
C ASP A 1058 3.98 32.42 -17.87
N VAL A 1059 3.24 31.32 -17.73
CA VAL A 1059 2.88 30.39 -18.81
C VAL A 1059 2.03 31.10 -19.87
N SER A 1060 1.21 32.07 -19.49
CA SER A 1060 0.35 32.82 -20.40
C SER A 1060 1.14 33.53 -21.51
N THR A 1061 2.36 33.98 -21.18
CA THR A 1061 3.27 34.67 -22.10
C THR A 1061 4.04 33.74 -23.05
N ALA A 1062 3.97 32.43 -22.80
CA ALA A 1062 4.75 31.40 -23.49
C ALA A 1062 3.87 30.35 -24.20
N LEU A 1063 2.56 30.54 -24.27
CA LEU A 1063 1.61 29.59 -24.86
C LEU A 1063 1.96 29.18 -26.30
N ASN A 1064 2.55 30.09 -27.07
CA ASN A 1064 2.98 29.86 -28.45
C ASN A 1064 4.23 28.96 -28.58
N ILE A 1065 5.14 28.99 -27.60
CA ILE A 1065 6.39 28.20 -27.64
C ILE A 1065 6.28 26.86 -26.93
N ILE A 1066 5.31 26.69 -26.02
CA ILE A 1066 5.16 25.46 -25.23
C ILE A 1066 5.08 24.19 -26.11
N PRO A 1067 4.26 24.14 -27.18
CA PRO A 1067 4.22 22.96 -28.06
C PRO A 1067 5.57 22.58 -28.67
N GLU A 1068 6.44 23.57 -28.93
CA GLU A 1068 7.80 23.35 -29.43
C GLU A 1068 8.73 22.83 -28.32
N VAL A 1069 8.68 23.46 -27.15
CA VAL A 1069 9.54 23.17 -26.01
C VAL A 1069 9.35 21.74 -25.50
N VAL A 1070 8.14 21.20 -25.58
CA VAL A 1070 7.82 19.84 -25.09
C VAL A 1070 8.23 18.74 -26.06
N VAL A 1071 8.68 19.05 -27.28
CA VAL A 1071 8.99 18.04 -28.31
C VAL A 1071 10.01 17.02 -27.81
N GLY A 1072 9.55 15.77 -27.75
CA GLY A 1072 10.33 14.61 -27.35
C GLY A 1072 10.70 14.57 -25.86
N SER A 1073 9.94 15.32 -25.04
CA SER A 1073 9.79 15.06 -23.62
C SER A 1073 8.49 14.31 -23.35
N ASP A 1074 8.48 13.50 -22.30
CA ASP A 1074 7.34 12.70 -21.85
C ASP A 1074 6.52 13.40 -20.77
N ALA A 1075 7.04 14.50 -20.20
CA ALA A 1075 6.34 15.40 -19.31
C ALA A 1075 6.91 16.83 -19.39
N VAL A 1076 6.20 17.79 -18.81
CA VAL A 1076 6.64 19.18 -18.66
C VAL A 1076 6.65 19.57 -17.19
N GLU A 1077 7.79 20.09 -16.71
CA GLU A 1077 7.94 20.54 -15.33
C GLU A 1077 7.60 22.03 -15.21
N LEU A 1078 6.53 22.32 -14.45
CA LEU A 1078 6.21 23.66 -13.99
C LEU A 1078 7.02 23.94 -12.72
N ARG A 1079 8.04 24.78 -12.86
CA ARG A 1079 8.83 25.30 -11.75
C ARG A 1079 8.10 26.47 -11.10
N VAL A 1080 7.27 26.18 -10.12
CA VAL A 1080 6.45 27.16 -9.38
C VAL A 1080 7.32 28.23 -8.73
N ASP A 1081 8.50 27.86 -8.25
CA ASP A 1081 9.47 28.80 -7.68
C ASP A 1081 10.05 29.78 -8.72
N LEU A 1082 9.95 29.49 -10.01
CA LEU A 1082 10.40 30.38 -11.09
C LEU A 1082 9.29 31.27 -11.65
N LEU A 1083 8.04 31.08 -11.20
CA LEU A 1083 6.94 31.97 -11.54
C LEU A 1083 7.11 33.35 -10.91
N GLU A 1084 6.50 34.35 -11.51
CA GLU A 1084 6.51 35.72 -10.98
C GLU A 1084 5.66 35.90 -9.71
N SER A 1085 4.70 35.01 -9.48
CA SER A 1085 3.81 35.03 -8.32
C SER A 1085 3.60 33.63 -7.76
N TYR A 1086 3.57 33.54 -6.43
CA TYR A 1086 3.26 32.32 -5.67
C TYR A 1086 1.82 32.30 -5.15
N ASP A 1087 0.97 33.22 -5.62
CA ASP A 1087 -0.44 33.20 -5.26
C ASP A 1087 -1.11 31.88 -5.73
N PRO A 1088 -1.79 31.13 -4.86
CA PRO A 1088 -2.43 29.86 -5.21
C PRO A 1088 -3.39 29.90 -6.41
N GLU A 1089 -4.12 31.00 -6.62
CA GLU A 1089 -5.05 31.13 -7.75
C GLU A 1089 -4.32 31.42 -9.05
N PHE A 1090 -3.30 32.28 -8.98
CA PHE A 1090 -2.38 32.47 -10.09
C PHE A 1090 -1.77 31.13 -10.51
N VAL A 1091 -1.17 30.39 -9.58
CA VAL A 1091 -0.53 29.09 -9.87
C VAL A 1091 -1.53 28.06 -10.40
N SER A 1092 -2.74 28.01 -9.87
CA SER A 1092 -3.81 27.14 -10.41
C SER A 1092 -4.13 27.46 -11.87
N THR A 1093 -4.12 28.74 -12.25
CA THR A 1093 -4.33 29.18 -13.63
C THR A 1093 -3.16 28.76 -14.52
N GLN A 1094 -1.92 28.90 -14.04
CA GLN A 1094 -0.73 28.47 -14.76
C GLN A 1094 -0.76 26.97 -15.09
N VAL A 1095 -1.19 26.12 -14.13
CA VAL A 1095 -1.33 24.66 -14.36
C VAL A 1095 -2.40 24.36 -15.42
N ALA A 1096 -3.54 25.06 -15.39
CA ALA A 1096 -4.61 24.87 -16.36
C ALA A 1096 -4.17 25.26 -17.79
N LEU A 1097 -3.53 26.43 -17.92
CA LEU A 1097 -2.96 26.90 -19.19
C LEU A 1097 -1.90 25.93 -19.72
N LEU A 1098 -1.00 25.47 -18.86
CA LEU A 1098 0.06 24.54 -19.24
C LEU A 1098 -0.51 23.20 -19.73
N ARG A 1099 -1.51 22.65 -19.03
CA ARG A 1099 -2.15 21.39 -19.43
C ARG A 1099 -2.77 21.49 -20.82
N SER A 1100 -3.43 22.63 -21.09
CA SER A 1100 -4.07 22.89 -22.38
C SER A 1100 -3.06 23.05 -23.51
N ALA A 1101 -1.94 23.76 -23.26
CA ALA A 1101 -0.94 24.05 -24.29
C ALA A 1101 0.06 22.90 -24.55
N ALA A 1102 0.46 22.16 -23.51
CA ALA A 1102 1.49 21.14 -23.62
C ALA A 1102 0.96 19.77 -24.08
N ASP A 1103 -0.28 19.43 -23.72
CA ASP A 1103 -0.90 18.12 -23.95
C ASP A 1103 0.01 16.91 -23.63
N ILE A 1104 0.79 17.01 -22.55
CA ILE A 1104 1.58 15.93 -21.97
C ILE A 1104 1.51 16.02 -20.43
N PRO A 1105 1.90 14.97 -19.68
CA PRO A 1105 1.92 14.99 -18.22
C PRO A 1105 2.65 16.19 -17.61
N ILE A 1106 2.16 16.69 -16.47
CA ILE A 1106 2.77 17.81 -15.74
C ILE A 1106 3.56 17.31 -14.53
N VAL A 1107 4.75 17.85 -14.34
CA VAL A 1107 5.55 17.76 -13.11
C VAL A 1107 5.45 19.08 -12.34
N TYR A 1108 4.72 19.08 -11.24
CA TYR A 1108 4.55 20.26 -10.39
C TYR A 1108 5.68 20.36 -9.37
N THR A 1109 6.54 21.38 -9.45
CA THR A 1109 7.75 21.48 -8.61
C THR A 1109 7.83 22.82 -7.89
N VAL A 1110 7.96 22.75 -6.56
CA VAL A 1110 8.33 23.91 -5.71
C VAL A 1110 9.75 23.68 -5.20
N ARG A 1111 10.75 24.27 -5.87
CA ARG A 1111 12.17 24.10 -5.51
C ARG A 1111 12.62 25.20 -4.56
N THR A 1112 13.14 24.82 -3.40
CA THR A 1112 13.64 25.77 -2.40
C THR A 1112 15.01 26.35 -2.74
N ALA A 1113 15.34 27.51 -2.17
CA ALA A 1113 16.60 28.20 -2.39
C ALA A 1113 17.82 27.35 -1.98
N SER A 1114 17.77 26.68 -0.83
CA SER A 1114 18.86 25.80 -0.37
C SER A 1114 19.14 24.63 -1.32
N GLN A 1115 18.12 24.21 -2.09
CA GLN A 1115 18.19 23.15 -3.09
C GLN A 1115 18.38 23.65 -4.53
N GLY A 1116 18.66 24.95 -4.73
CA GLY A 1116 18.98 25.54 -6.03
C GLY A 1116 17.79 26.13 -6.80
N GLY A 1117 16.67 26.38 -6.14
CA GLY A 1117 15.52 27.13 -6.67
C GLY A 1117 15.44 28.56 -6.16
N LYS A 1118 14.24 29.12 -6.15
CA LYS A 1118 13.96 30.47 -5.61
C LYS A 1118 12.95 30.51 -4.47
N PHE A 1119 12.28 29.40 -4.14
CA PHE A 1119 11.29 29.40 -3.07
C PHE A 1119 11.97 29.51 -1.69
N PRO A 1120 11.47 30.33 -0.75
CA PRO A 1120 12.07 30.46 0.58
C PRO A 1120 12.05 29.14 1.37
N ASP A 1121 13.18 28.76 1.99
CA ASP A 1121 13.28 27.49 2.73
C ASP A 1121 12.34 27.41 3.94
N ASN A 1122 12.00 28.55 4.55
CA ASN A 1122 11.30 28.63 5.84
C ASN A 1122 9.79 28.93 5.72
N ASP A 1123 9.26 29.16 4.52
CA ASP A 1123 7.85 29.50 4.32
C ASP A 1123 6.96 28.26 4.19
N TYR A 1124 6.85 27.53 5.31
CA TYR A 1124 6.17 26.25 5.39
C TYR A 1124 4.65 26.33 5.21
N GLU A 1125 4.04 27.47 5.51
CA GLU A 1125 2.60 27.64 5.35
C GLU A 1125 2.24 27.84 3.87
N LEU A 1126 2.99 28.69 3.17
CA LEU A 1126 2.76 28.90 1.75
C LEU A 1126 3.09 27.65 0.92
N VAL A 1127 4.20 26.95 1.23
CA VAL A 1127 4.55 25.73 0.50
C VAL A 1127 3.49 24.63 0.66
N ARG A 1128 2.89 24.51 1.85
CA ARG A 1128 1.80 23.56 2.10
C ARG A 1128 0.61 23.88 1.20
N ARG A 1129 0.21 25.15 1.13
CA ARG A 1129 -0.88 25.61 0.23
C ARG A 1129 -0.56 25.37 -1.24
N LEU A 1130 0.68 25.60 -1.68
CA LEU A 1130 1.11 25.36 -3.05
C LEU A 1130 1.06 23.86 -3.41
N TYR A 1131 1.54 22.98 -2.53
CA TYR A 1131 1.40 21.54 -2.76
C TYR A 1131 -0.06 21.12 -2.86
N GLU A 1132 -0.94 21.68 -2.01
CA GLU A 1132 -2.39 21.43 -2.12
C GLU A 1132 -2.97 21.91 -3.46
N VAL A 1133 -2.51 23.03 -4.02
CA VAL A 1133 -2.91 23.47 -5.38
C VAL A 1133 -2.52 22.42 -6.43
N GLY A 1134 -1.28 21.94 -6.41
CA GLY A 1134 -0.80 20.91 -7.34
C GLY A 1134 -1.65 19.63 -7.28
N LEU A 1135 -1.88 19.12 -6.07
CA LEU A 1135 -2.71 17.93 -5.84
C LEU A 1135 -4.16 18.13 -6.31
N ARG A 1136 -4.78 19.26 -5.96
CA ARG A 1136 -6.16 19.57 -6.35
C ARG A 1136 -6.28 19.70 -7.86
N ALA A 1137 -5.27 20.29 -8.51
CA ALA A 1137 -5.24 20.44 -9.96
C ALA A 1137 -5.10 19.11 -10.71
N GLY A 1138 -4.87 17.97 -10.03
CA GLY A 1138 -4.78 16.65 -10.66
C GLY A 1138 -3.59 16.54 -11.62
N VAL A 1139 -2.41 17.00 -11.18
CA VAL A 1139 -1.16 16.82 -11.92
C VAL A 1139 -0.70 15.35 -11.86
N GLU A 1140 -0.07 14.85 -12.92
CA GLU A 1140 0.44 13.48 -12.96
C GLU A 1140 1.59 13.28 -11.96
N TYR A 1141 2.47 14.28 -11.82
CA TYR A 1141 3.61 14.24 -10.93
C TYR A 1141 3.70 15.49 -10.05
N LEU A 1142 4.11 15.30 -8.79
CA LEU A 1142 4.43 16.39 -7.86
C LEU A 1142 5.80 16.13 -7.21
N ASP A 1143 6.72 17.09 -7.31
CA ASP A 1143 8.07 17.03 -6.71
C ASP A 1143 8.02 17.54 -5.27
N LEU A 1144 8.32 16.64 -4.32
CA LEU A 1144 8.28 16.88 -2.88
C LEU A 1144 9.69 16.74 -2.30
N GLU A 1145 10.22 17.82 -1.73
CA GLU A 1145 11.58 17.81 -1.19
C GLU A 1145 11.66 17.06 0.16
N MET A 1146 12.63 16.14 0.30
CA MET A 1146 12.84 15.38 1.53
C MET A 1146 13.38 16.22 2.70
N THR A 1147 13.78 17.46 2.43
CA THR A 1147 14.13 18.46 3.45
C THR A 1147 12.90 19.08 4.12
N MET A 1148 11.70 18.88 3.57
CA MET A 1148 10.48 19.37 4.19
C MET A 1148 10.25 18.74 5.57
N PRO A 1149 9.61 19.48 6.50
CA PRO A 1149 9.13 18.95 7.76
C PRO A 1149 8.24 17.71 7.59
N GLU A 1150 8.34 16.77 8.54
CA GLU A 1150 7.65 15.48 8.47
C GLU A 1150 6.12 15.62 8.41
N ASP A 1151 5.54 16.64 9.05
CA ASP A 1151 4.10 16.91 9.02
C ASP A 1151 3.63 17.32 7.62
N ILE A 1152 4.43 18.06 6.86
CA ILE A 1152 4.14 18.42 5.47
C ILE A 1152 4.26 17.19 4.58
N LEU A 1153 5.33 16.41 4.74
CA LEU A 1153 5.53 15.17 3.98
C LEU A 1153 4.35 14.21 4.16
N GLN A 1154 3.93 14.00 5.40
CA GLN A 1154 2.79 13.14 5.71
C GLN A 1154 1.47 13.73 5.17
N SER A 1155 1.26 15.04 5.31
CA SER A 1155 0.04 15.70 4.80
C SER A 1155 -0.09 15.57 3.27
N VAL A 1156 1.00 15.76 2.53
CA VAL A 1156 1.01 15.59 1.06
C VAL A 1156 0.80 14.12 0.69
N ALA A 1157 1.47 13.19 1.37
CA ALA A 1157 1.31 11.76 1.13
C ALA A 1157 -0.13 11.27 1.36
N ASP A 1158 -0.78 11.76 2.42
CA ASP A 1158 -2.18 11.41 2.74
C ASP A 1158 -3.18 11.98 1.71
N LYS A 1159 -2.87 13.14 1.12
CA LYS A 1159 -3.74 13.85 0.16
C LYS A 1159 -3.41 13.56 -1.31
N LYS A 1160 -2.37 12.77 -1.63
CA LYS A 1160 -1.85 12.66 -3.01
C LYS A 1160 -2.84 12.14 -4.04
N GLY A 1161 -3.83 11.35 -3.61
CA GLY A 1161 -4.75 10.65 -4.51
C GLY A 1161 -3.99 9.76 -5.49
N PHE A 1162 -4.15 10.02 -6.79
CA PHE A 1162 -3.44 9.31 -7.87
C PHE A 1162 -2.23 10.07 -8.41
N THR A 1163 -1.91 11.25 -7.86
CA THR A 1163 -0.69 11.99 -8.20
C THR A 1163 0.52 11.16 -7.79
N ARG A 1164 1.51 11.04 -8.68
CA ARG A 1164 2.77 10.36 -8.39
C ARG A 1164 3.74 11.33 -7.73
N ILE A 1165 4.28 10.96 -6.57
CA ILE A 1165 5.22 11.80 -5.83
C ILE A 1165 6.64 11.54 -6.34
N ILE A 1166 7.32 12.60 -6.79
CA ILE A 1166 8.77 12.61 -7.01
C ILE A 1166 9.42 13.08 -5.72
N ALA A 1167 9.92 12.16 -4.91
CA ALA A 1167 10.60 12.49 -3.66
C ALA A 1167 12.03 12.93 -3.94
N SER A 1168 12.33 14.22 -3.75
CA SER A 1168 13.57 14.84 -4.24
C SER A 1168 14.53 15.30 -3.15
N HIS A 1169 15.83 15.23 -3.45
CA HIS A 1169 16.88 15.91 -2.70
C HIS A 1169 18.03 16.32 -3.61
N HIS A 1170 18.50 17.55 -3.43
CA HIS A 1170 19.59 18.18 -4.15
C HIS A 1170 20.67 18.59 -3.15
N ASP A 1171 21.92 18.35 -3.51
CA ASP A 1171 23.10 18.71 -2.72
C ASP A 1171 24.00 19.68 -3.51
N PRO A 1172 23.57 20.94 -3.70
CA PRO A 1172 24.36 21.92 -4.45
C PRO A 1172 25.64 22.34 -3.72
N GLN A 1173 25.74 22.14 -2.39
CA GLN A 1173 26.96 22.41 -1.63
C GLN A 1173 27.97 21.24 -1.63
N ARG A 1174 27.63 20.11 -2.27
CA ARG A 1174 28.50 18.93 -2.40
C ARG A 1174 28.96 18.37 -1.05
N LYS A 1175 28.02 18.26 -0.10
CA LYS A 1175 28.26 17.65 1.22
C LYS A 1175 28.15 16.13 1.18
N LEU A 1176 27.52 15.57 0.15
CA LEU A 1176 27.22 14.15 -0.02
C LEU A 1176 28.11 13.52 -1.11
N SER A 1177 28.26 12.20 -1.02
CA SER A 1177 29.07 11.38 -1.90
C SER A 1177 28.34 10.08 -2.25
N TRP A 1178 28.31 9.76 -3.54
CA TRP A 1178 27.70 8.54 -4.07
C TRP A 1178 28.45 7.27 -3.63
N LYS A 1179 29.76 7.38 -3.41
CA LYS A 1179 30.64 6.22 -3.12
C LYS A 1179 30.49 5.73 -1.69
N ASN A 1180 30.50 6.65 -0.72
CA ASN A 1180 30.47 6.32 0.71
C ASN A 1180 29.06 6.10 1.26
N GLY A 1181 28.02 6.29 0.44
CA GLY A 1181 26.64 6.05 0.85
C GLY A 1181 26.01 7.14 1.71
N SER A 1182 26.60 8.34 1.79
CA SER A 1182 25.98 9.49 2.49
C SER A 1182 24.63 9.93 1.90
N TRP A 1183 24.26 9.45 0.71
CA TRP A 1183 22.92 9.59 0.14
C TRP A 1183 21.85 8.65 0.74
N ILE A 1184 22.24 7.57 1.42
CA ILE A 1184 21.32 6.55 1.93
C ILE A 1184 20.23 7.10 2.86
N PRO A 1185 20.51 8.05 3.80
CA PRO A 1185 19.45 8.66 4.61
C PRO A 1185 18.36 9.34 3.78
N PHE A 1186 18.75 10.06 2.71
CA PHE A 1186 17.80 10.71 1.81
C PHE A 1186 17.09 9.71 0.91
N TYR A 1187 17.80 8.70 0.42
CA TYR A 1187 17.19 7.59 -0.31
C TYR A 1187 16.12 6.88 0.53
N ASN A 1188 16.43 6.53 1.78
CA ASN A 1188 15.49 5.86 2.69
C ASN A 1188 14.27 6.72 3.04
N LYS A 1189 14.45 8.05 3.15
CA LYS A 1189 13.33 8.96 3.33
C LYS A 1189 12.49 9.07 2.06
N ALA A 1190 13.13 9.20 0.89
CA ALA A 1190 12.46 9.27 -0.40
C ALA A 1190 11.67 8.00 -0.72
N LEU A 1191 12.19 6.82 -0.37
CA LEU A 1191 11.55 5.53 -0.58
C LEU A 1191 10.18 5.41 0.13
N GLN A 1192 10.01 6.09 1.27
CA GLN A 1192 8.75 6.06 2.03
C GLN A 1192 7.64 6.94 1.45
N TYR A 1193 8.02 7.97 0.71
CA TYR A 1193 7.11 9.04 0.28
C TYR A 1193 6.93 9.10 -1.24
N GLY A 1194 7.93 8.70 -2.01
CA GLY A 1194 7.98 8.83 -3.46
C GLY A 1194 7.50 7.59 -4.21
N ASP A 1195 6.75 7.82 -5.27
CA ASP A 1195 6.54 6.85 -6.36
C ASP A 1195 7.74 6.88 -7.34
N VAL A 1196 8.52 7.97 -7.32
CA VAL A 1196 9.78 8.18 -8.05
C VAL A 1196 10.78 8.84 -7.09
N ILE A 1197 12.04 8.40 -7.10
CA ILE A 1197 13.12 9.01 -6.30
C ILE A 1197 13.95 9.94 -7.18
N LYS A 1198 14.28 11.16 -6.71
CA LYS A 1198 15.11 12.13 -7.44
C LYS A 1198 16.27 12.64 -6.59
N LEU A 1199 17.49 12.13 -6.81
CA LEU A 1199 18.69 12.54 -6.08
C LEU A 1199 19.66 13.27 -7.01
N VAL A 1200 20.07 14.49 -6.64
CA VAL A 1200 20.88 15.35 -7.50
C VAL A 1200 22.10 15.91 -6.77
N GLY A 1201 23.28 15.43 -7.11
CA GLY A 1201 24.57 15.88 -6.57
C GLY A 1201 25.29 16.87 -7.48
N VAL A 1202 26.58 17.11 -7.20
CA VAL A 1202 27.48 17.93 -8.03
C VAL A 1202 28.72 17.10 -8.39
N ALA A 1203 29.05 17.04 -9.68
CA ALA A 1203 30.29 16.39 -10.14
C ALA A 1203 31.43 17.42 -10.20
N SER A 1204 32.58 17.04 -9.64
CA SER A 1204 33.86 17.75 -9.83
C SER A 1204 34.73 17.14 -10.92
N GLY A 1205 34.51 15.87 -11.23
CA GLY A 1205 35.25 15.13 -12.24
C GLY A 1205 34.41 13.97 -12.78
N ILE A 1206 34.94 13.30 -13.80
CA ILE A 1206 34.19 12.26 -14.51
C ILE A 1206 33.86 11.05 -13.63
N ALA A 1207 34.73 10.72 -12.66
CA ALA A 1207 34.56 9.59 -11.75
C ALA A 1207 33.31 9.70 -10.87
N ASP A 1208 32.87 10.93 -10.55
CA ASP A 1208 31.65 11.17 -9.76
C ASP A 1208 30.40 10.64 -10.50
N ASN A 1209 30.41 10.61 -11.84
CA ASN A 1209 29.32 10.03 -12.64
C ASN A 1209 29.32 8.51 -12.63
N PHE A 1210 30.50 7.87 -12.59
CA PHE A 1210 30.60 6.42 -12.48
C PHE A 1210 30.12 5.94 -11.11
N ALA A 1211 30.52 6.64 -10.04
CA ALA A 1211 30.04 6.35 -8.69
C ALA A 1211 28.51 6.51 -8.58
N LEU A 1212 27.95 7.55 -9.21
CA LEU A 1212 26.51 7.74 -9.32
C LEU A 1212 25.84 6.58 -10.07
N ALA A 1213 26.37 6.16 -11.22
CA ALA A 1213 25.80 5.07 -12.00
C ALA A 1213 25.76 3.75 -11.19
N SER A 1214 26.86 3.40 -10.53
CA SER A 1214 26.92 2.21 -9.65
C SER A 1214 26.04 2.34 -8.41
N PHE A 1215 25.84 3.55 -7.87
CA PHE A 1215 24.87 3.77 -6.80
C PHE A 1215 23.45 3.50 -7.29
N LYS A 1216 23.06 4.10 -8.43
CA LYS A 1216 21.73 3.95 -9.04
C LYS A 1216 21.41 2.48 -9.33
N GLU A 1217 22.34 1.76 -9.95
CA GLU A 1217 22.18 0.33 -10.27
C GLU A 1217 21.91 -0.50 -9.01
N ARG A 1218 22.69 -0.28 -7.93
CA ARG A 1218 22.49 -0.97 -6.65
C ARG A 1218 21.12 -0.68 -6.03
N MET A 1219 20.67 0.57 -6.10
CA MET A 1219 19.36 0.96 -5.53
C MET A 1219 18.19 0.38 -6.34
N LEU A 1220 18.28 0.36 -7.68
CA LEU A 1220 17.26 -0.25 -8.55
C LEU A 1220 17.23 -1.78 -8.43
N ALA A 1221 18.37 -2.42 -8.15
CA ALA A 1221 18.39 -3.86 -7.83
C ALA A 1221 17.73 -4.15 -6.46
N ALA A 1222 17.79 -3.19 -5.53
CA ALA A 1222 17.22 -3.33 -4.19
C ALA A 1222 15.71 -3.04 -4.17
N HIS A 1223 15.20 -2.07 -4.93
CA HIS A 1223 13.79 -1.69 -4.94
C HIS A 1223 13.28 -1.40 -6.36
N ASP A 1224 12.05 -1.80 -6.66
CA ASP A 1224 11.39 -1.59 -7.97
C ASP A 1224 10.87 -0.14 -8.14
N ILE A 1225 11.34 0.81 -7.31
CA ILE A 1225 10.98 2.22 -7.39
C ILE A 1225 11.94 2.93 -8.35
N PRO A 1226 11.46 3.54 -9.44
CA PRO A 1226 12.32 4.19 -10.42
C PRO A 1226 13.01 5.43 -9.85
N MET A 1227 14.18 5.72 -10.41
CA MET A 1227 15.08 6.73 -9.88
C MET A 1227 15.62 7.67 -10.97
N ILE A 1228 15.54 8.97 -10.69
CA ILE A 1228 16.25 10.06 -11.38
C ILE A 1228 17.51 10.36 -10.55
N ALA A 1229 18.69 10.08 -11.08
CA ALA A 1229 19.96 10.32 -10.38
C ALA A 1229 20.88 11.15 -11.27
N LEU A 1230 21.29 12.34 -10.82
CA LEU A 1230 22.03 13.29 -11.64
C LEU A 1230 23.16 13.96 -10.86
N ASN A 1231 24.15 14.44 -11.60
CA ASN A 1231 25.13 15.41 -11.15
C ASN A 1231 24.95 16.73 -11.91
N MET A 1232 24.98 17.83 -11.17
CA MET A 1232 25.05 19.19 -11.69
C MET A 1232 26.45 19.53 -12.20
N GLY A 1233 26.54 20.63 -12.95
CA GLY A 1233 27.80 21.17 -13.47
C GLY A 1233 28.24 20.54 -14.80
N ALA A 1234 29.25 21.12 -15.43
CA ALA A 1234 29.74 20.66 -16.73
C ALA A 1234 30.29 19.22 -16.67
N ALA A 1235 31.01 18.88 -15.60
CA ALA A 1235 31.51 17.52 -15.35
C ALA A 1235 30.37 16.51 -15.13
N GLY A 1236 29.17 16.97 -14.75
CA GLY A 1236 28.00 16.14 -14.49
C GLY A 1236 27.20 15.76 -15.73
N LYS A 1237 27.50 16.33 -16.91
CA LYS A 1237 26.72 16.09 -18.14
C LYS A 1237 26.55 14.61 -18.48
N LEU A 1238 27.58 13.79 -18.25
CA LEU A 1238 27.52 12.35 -18.51
C LEU A 1238 26.43 11.66 -17.68
N SER A 1239 26.23 12.06 -16.42
CA SER A 1239 25.15 11.51 -15.59
C SER A 1239 23.76 11.78 -16.18
N ARG A 1240 23.57 12.93 -16.84
CA ARG A 1240 22.30 13.25 -17.51
C ARG A 1240 22.09 12.36 -18.74
N VAL A 1241 23.15 12.08 -19.48
CA VAL A 1241 23.09 11.15 -20.63
C VAL A 1241 22.73 9.75 -20.16
N LEU A 1242 23.40 9.24 -19.12
CA LEU A 1242 23.23 7.87 -18.63
C LEU A 1242 22.02 7.65 -17.71
N ASN A 1243 21.31 8.70 -17.29
CA ASN A 1243 20.21 8.55 -16.35
C ASN A 1243 19.04 7.72 -16.94
N GLY A 1244 18.70 7.92 -18.21
CA GLY A 1244 17.65 7.15 -18.89
C GLY A 1244 16.23 7.54 -18.49
N PHE A 1245 15.83 7.30 -17.24
CA PHE A 1245 14.46 7.50 -16.75
C PHE A 1245 14.17 8.96 -16.35
N MET A 1246 13.16 9.59 -16.95
CA MET A 1246 12.66 10.94 -16.63
C MET A 1246 13.78 11.97 -16.44
N THR A 1247 14.71 12.06 -17.39
CA THR A 1247 15.82 12.99 -17.26
C THR A 1247 15.31 14.43 -17.45
N PRO A 1248 15.53 15.36 -16.50
CA PRO A 1248 15.19 16.76 -16.66
C PRO A 1248 16.05 17.40 -17.75
N VAL A 1249 15.39 18.00 -18.74
CA VAL A 1249 16.03 18.63 -19.90
C VAL A 1249 15.70 20.11 -20.03
N SER A 1250 16.57 20.83 -20.74
CA SER A 1250 16.33 22.22 -21.17
C SER A 1250 15.83 22.26 -22.61
N HIS A 1251 15.38 23.43 -23.09
CA HIS A 1251 15.11 23.66 -24.51
C HIS A 1251 15.72 24.99 -24.97
N PRO A 1252 16.25 25.11 -26.20
CA PRO A 1252 16.81 26.37 -26.69
C PRO A 1252 15.84 27.55 -26.69
N SER A 1253 14.54 27.29 -26.89
CA SER A 1253 13.49 28.32 -26.93
C SER A 1253 13.05 28.81 -25.55
N LEU A 1254 13.59 28.23 -24.46
CA LEU A 1254 13.37 28.71 -23.10
C LEU A 1254 14.36 29.83 -22.73
N PRO A 1255 13.96 30.79 -21.88
CA PRO A 1255 14.80 31.95 -21.56
C PRO A 1255 16.07 31.58 -20.77
N SER A 1256 16.06 30.45 -20.06
CA SER A 1256 17.20 29.97 -19.30
C SER A 1256 17.16 28.45 -19.12
N LYS A 1257 18.26 27.87 -18.62
CA LYS A 1257 18.28 26.46 -18.19
C LYS A 1257 17.93 26.39 -16.70
N ALA A 1258 17.09 25.44 -16.31
CA ALA A 1258 16.66 25.29 -14.91
C ALA A 1258 17.81 24.88 -13.97
N ALA A 1259 18.85 24.22 -14.49
CA ALA A 1259 20.04 23.87 -13.73
C ALA A 1259 21.34 23.95 -14.57
N PRO A 1260 22.50 24.23 -13.94
CA PRO A 1260 23.79 24.21 -14.63
C PRO A 1260 24.11 22.84 -15.24
N GLY A 1261 24.59 22.84 -16.48
CA GLY A 1261 24.98 21.62 -17.20
C GLY A 1261 23.81 20.82 -17.79
N GLN A 1262 22.58 21.32 -17.70
CA GLN A 1262 21.41 20.68 -18.32
C GLN A 1262 21.52 20.67 -19.85
N LEU A 1263 21.12 19.55 -20.45
CA LEU A 1263 21.10 19.30 -21.89
C LEU A 1263 19.64 19.24 -22.37
N SER A 1264 19.40 19.46 -23.66
CA SER A 1264 18.11 19.18 -24.28
C SER A 1264 17.89 17.69 -24.54
N ALA A 1265 16.64 17.27 -24.73
CA ALA A 1265 16.33 15.88 -25.07
C ALA A 1265 17.02 15.44 -26.38
N LYS A 1266 17.13 16.36 -27.35
CA LYS A 1266 17.89 16.17 -28.60
C LYS A 1266 19.37 15.91 -28.33
N GLU A 1267 20.01 16.79 -27.55
CA GLU A 1267 21.44 16.67 -27.23
C GLU A 1267 21.74 15.35 -26.50
N ILE A 1268 20.85 14.91 -25.59
CA ILE A 1268 21.00 13.63 -24.89
C ILE A 1268 20.86 12.45 -25.85
N ARG A 1269 19.86 12.44 -26.74
CA ARG A 1269 19.70 11.36 -27.74
C ARG A 1269 20.91 11.25 -28.66
N GLN A 1270 21.45 12.38 -29.10
CA GLN A 1270 22.69 12.39 -29.89
C GLN A 1270 23.87 11.82 -29.10
N ALA A 1271 24.02 12.20 -27.84
CA ALA A 1271 25.06 11.67 -26.97
C ALA A 1271 24.90 10.15 -26.75
N LEU A 1272 23.67 9.67 -26.52
CA LEU A 1272 23.34 8.25 -26.39
C LEU A 1272 23.70 7.46 -27.65
N ALA A 1273 23.42 8.01 -28.83
CA ALA A 1273 23.79 7.40 -30.10
C ALA A 1273 25.32 7.30 -30.25
N LEU A 1274 26.05 8.36 -29.91
CA LEU A 1274 27.51 8.39 -30.00
C LEU A 1274 28.20 7.37 -29.08
N ILE A 1275 27.60 7.02 -27.95
CA ILE A 1275 28.14 6.04 -26.99
C ILE A 1275 27.56 4.62 -27.15
N GLY A 1276 26.76 4.37 -28.19
CA GLY A 1276 26.15 3.05 -28.45
C GLY A 1276 25.06 2.64 -27.45
N GLN A 1277 24.42 3.60 -26.78
CA GLN A 1277 23.25 3.34 -25.93
C GLN A 1277 21.92 3.46 -26.69
N LEU A 1278 21.97 4.06 -27.89
CA LEU A 1278 20.86 4.18 -28.82
C LEU A 1278 21.32 3.71 -30.21
N ASP A 1279 20.98 2.47 -30.57
CA ASP A 1279 21.39 1.87 -31.84
C ASP A 1279 20.68 2.54 -33.03
N PRO A 1280 21.38 2.75 -34.15
CA PRO A 1280 20.73 3.13 -35.40
C PRO A 1280 19.76 2.03 -35.84
N LYS A 1281 18.66 2.46 -36.47
CA LYS A 1281 17.62 1.57 -36.99
C LYS A 1281 17.32 1.95 -38.43
N SER A 1282 16.97 0.94 -39.22
CA SER A 1282 16.66 1.03 -40.64
C SER A 1282 15.15 1.15 -40.82
N PHE A 1283 14.72 2.24 -41.45
CA PHE A 1283 13.35 2.49 -41.83
C PHE A 1283 13.20 2.50 -43.34
N HIS A 1284 12.05 2.02 -43.83
CA HIS A 1284 11.83 1.83 -45.25
C HIS A 1284 10.46 2.34 -45.73
N LEU A 1285 10.40 2.78 -46.98
CA LEU A 1285 9.15 2.88 -47.74
C LEU A 1285 9.08 1.70 -48.71
N PHE A 1286 8.02 0.91 -48.58
CA PHE A 1286 7.73 -0.22 -49.45
C PHE A 1286 6.60 0.10 -50.43
N GLY A 1287 6.82 -0.16 -51.71
CA GLY A 1287 5.83 0.00 -52.79
C GLY A 1287 6.49 0.38 -54.11
N LYS A 1288 5.67 0.63 -55.14
CA LYS A 1288 6.13 0.99 -56.49
C LYS A 1288 5.02 1.67 -57.31
N PRO A 1289 5.29 2.80 -58.00
CA PRO A 1289 6.53 3.57 -57.99
C PRO A 1289 6.67 4.46 -56.73
N ILE A 1290 7.88 4.59 -56.19
CA ILE A 1290 8.15 5.41 -54.99
C ILE A 1290 9.32 6.40 -55.13
N GLY A 1291 9.95 6.48 -56.31
CA GLY A 1291 11.11 7.35 -56.55
C GLY A 1291 10.90 8.85 -56.29
N SER A 1292 9.66 9.35 -56.42
CA SER A 1292 9.30 10.76 -56.14
C SER A 1292 8.70 10.97 -54.74
N SER A 1293 8.67 9.95 -53.89
CA SER A 1293 8.05 10.04 -52.56
C SER A 1293 8.81 11.02 -51.65
N ARG A 1294 8.05 11.81 -50.88
CA ARG A 1294 8.59 12.74 -49.88
C ARG A 1294 8.80 12.09 -48.50
N SER A 1295 8.43 10.82 -48.31
CA SER A 1295 8.60 10.12 -47.02
C SER A 1295 10.04 10.07 -46.53
N PRO A 1296 11.07 9.80 -47.37
CA PRO A 1296 12.46 9.87 -46.92
C PRO A 1296 12.88 11.27 -46.46
N ALA A 1297 12.44 12.33 -47.14
CA ALA A 1297 12.72 13.71 -46.75
C ALA A 1297 12.08 14.04 -45.41
N LEU A 1298 10.81 13.65 -45.23
CA LEU A 1298 10.08 13.80 -43.97
C LEU A 1298 10.79 13.12 -42.80
N HIS A 1299 10.95 11.80 -42.87
CA HIS A 1299 11.40 10.99 -41.73
C HIS A 1299 12.86 11.25 -41.38
N ASN A 1300 13.76 11.40 -42.36
CA ASN A 1300 15.16 11.73 -42.07
C ASN A 1300 15.31 13.13 -41.46
N THR A 1301 14.51 14.10 -41.89
CA THR A 1301 14.50 15.44 -41.28
C THR A 1301 14.03 15.35 -39.82
N LEU A 1302 12.97 14.60 -39.54
CA LEU A 1302 12.48 14.43 -38.17
C LEU A 1302 13.46 13.64 -37.29
N PHE A 1303 14.13 12.60 -37.81
CA PHE A 1303 15.21 11.91 -37.08
C PHE A 1303 16.34 12.89 -36.71
N GLY A 1304 16.81 13.70 -37.66
CA GLY A 1304 17.82 14.72 -37.39
C GLY A 1304 17.35 15.84 -36.43
N ALA A 1305 16.11 16.30 -36.57
CA ALA A 1305 15.51 17.32 -35.71
C ALA A 1305 15.42 16.82 -34.25
N THR A 1306 15.08 15.55 -34.06
CA THR A 1306 14.98 14.88 -32.77
C THR A 1306 16.32 14.28 -32.29
N GLY A 1307 17.39 14.30 -33.09
CA GLY A 1307 18.68 13.77 -32.67
C GLY A 1307 18.73 12.24 -32.58
N LEU A 1308 17.81 11.55 -33.28
CA LEU A 1308 17.83 10.09 -33.43
C LEU A 1308 18.81 9.69 -34.54
N PRO A 1309 19.54 8.57 -34.40
CA PRO A 1309 20.55 8.11 -35.36
C PRO A 1309 19.97 7.26 -36.50
N HIS A 1310 18.64 7.22 -36.67
CA HIS A 1310 17.97 6.34 -37.61
C HIS A 1310 18.03 6.87 -39.04
N GLN A 1311 17.82 5.98 -40.01
CA GLN A 1311 17.83 6.32 -41.43
C GLN A 1311 16.60 5.74 -42.14
N TYR A 1312 15.96 6.56 -42.97
CA TYR A 1312 14.82 6.19 -43.79
C TYR A 1312 15.23 6.11 -45.27
N SER A 1313 14.93 4.99 -45.92
CA SER A 1313 15.32 4.70 -47.31
C SER A 1313 14.16 4.19 -48.16
N LEU A 1314 14.31 4.27 -49.49
CA LEU A 1314 13.35 3.68 -50.43
C LEU A 1314 13.69 2.21 -50.66
N PHE A 1315 12.66 1.35 -50.69
CA PHE A 1315 12.78 -0.04 -51.10
C PHE A 1315 11.66 -0.36 -52.09
N GLU A 1316 11.97 -0.22 -53.37
CA GLU A 1316 10.97 -0.28 -54.44
C GLU A 1316 10.67 -1.73 -54.82
N THR A 1317 9.44 -2.18 -54.56
CA THR A 1317 8.96 -3.53 -54.89
C THR A 1317 7.44 -3.53 -55.08
N ASP A 1318 6.96 -4.44 -55.92
CA ASP A 1318 5.56 -4.77 -56.12
C ASP A 1318 5.16 -6.14 -55.51
N ASN A 1319 6.09 -6.83 -54.83
CA ASN A 1319 5.88 -8.14 -54.22
C ASN A 1319 6.16 -8.12 -52.71
N ALA A 1320 5.15 -8.48 -51.91
CA ALA A 1320 5.24 -8.49 -50.45
C ALA A 1320 6.36 -9.41 -49.91
N SER A 1321 6.65 -10.52 -50.60
CA SER A 1321 7.61 -11.53 -50.14
C SER A 1321 9.06 -11.04 -50.12
N ASP A 1322 9.41 -10.03 -50.93
CA ASP A 1322 10.77 -9.45 -51.01
C ASP A 1322 11.21 -8.82 -49.68
N MET A 1323 10.25 -8.49 -48.82
CA MET A 1323 10.49 -7.80 -47.55
C MET A 1323 10.56 -8.75 -46.34
N ARG A 1324 10.23 -10.04 -46.51
CA ARG A 1324 10.00 -10.98 -45.39
C ARG A 1324 11.19 -11.03 -44.42
N ASP A 1325 12.41 -11.08 -44.94
CA ASP A 1325 13.62 -11.14 -44.12
C ASP A 1325 13.99 -9.76 -43.57
N LEU A 1326 13.83 -8.72 -44.39
CA LEU A 1326 14.15 -7.33 -44.02
C LEU A 1326 13.33 -6.85 -42.82
N ILE A 1327 12.00 -7.06 -42.81
CA ILE A 1327 11.12 -6.62 -41.72
C ILE A 1327 11.34 -7.39 -40.42
N ARG A 1328 12.06 -8.52 -40.47
CA ARG A 1328 12.42 -9.34 -39.31
C ARG A 1328 13.86 -9.14 -38.85
N SER A 1329 14.63 -8.29 -39.53
CA SER A 1329 16.01 -7.99 -39.17
C SER A 1329 16.09 -7.25 -37.83
N PRO A 1330 17.10 -7.50 -36.97
CA PRO A 1330 17.26 -6.82 -35.68
C PRO A 1330 17.40 -5.30 -35.77
N ASP A 1331 17.86 -4.78 -36.91
CA ASP A 1331 18.03 -3.36 -37.19
C ASP A 1331 16.74 -2.69 -37.72
N PHE A 1332 15.68 -3.45 -38.02
CA PHE A 1332 14.43 -2.92 -38.52
C PHE A 1332 13.76 -2.01 -37.48
N GLY A 1333 13.56 -0.73 -37.84
CA GLY A 1333 12.91 0.28 -36.99
C GLY A 1333 11.42 0.47 -37.28
N GLY A 1334 10.96 0.06 -38.46
CA GLY A 1334 9.60 0.27 -38.94
C GLY A 1334 9.58 0.61 -40.42
N ALA A 1335 8.39 0.59 -41.02
CA ALA A 1335 8.25 0.92 -42.43
C ALA A 1335 6.90 1.53 -42.77
N SER A 1336 6.90 2.43 -43.76
CA SER A 1336 5.68 2.84 -44.45
C SER A 1336 5.41 1.88 -45.60
N VAL A 1337 4.14 1.61 -45.88
CA VAL A 1337 3.69 0.76 -46.97
C VAL A 1337 2.75 1.55 -47.86
N THR A 1338 3.03 1.58 -49.16
CA THR A 1338 2.19 2.24 -50.16
C THR A 1338 1.79 1.28 -51.28
N ILE A 1339 1.11 1.79 -52.30
CA ILE A 1339 0.66 1.01 -53.46
C ILE A 1339 1.84 0.23 -54.07
N PRO A 1340 1.67 -1.06 -54.43
CA PRO A 1340 0.44 -1.87 -54.35
C PRO A 1340 0.26 -2.68 -53.05
N LEU A 1341 1.14 -2.54 -52.05
CA LEU A 1341 1.37 -3.55 -51.00
C LEU A 1341 0.48 -3.45 -49.75
N LYS A 1342 -0.43 -2.47 -49.65
CA LYS A 1342 -1.15 -2.19 -48.39
C LYS A 1342 -2.03 -3.34 -47.89
N LEU A 1343 -2.50 -4.22 -48.78
CA LEU A 1343 -3.20 -5.45 -48.40
C LEU A 1343 -2.23 -6.62 -48.27
N ASP A 1344 -1.36 -6.79 -49.26
CA ASP A 1344 -0.46 -7.94 -49.39
C ASP A 1344 0.59 -8.05 -48.27
N ILE A 1345 0.84 -6.97 -47.54
CA ILE A 1345 1.73 -6.99 -46.37
C ILE A 1345 1.09 -7.64 -45.13
N MET A 1346 -0.24 -7.58 -44.99
CA MET A 1346 -0.94 -7.99 -43.77
C MET A 1346 -0.63 -9.45 -43.35
N PRO A 1347 -0.52 -10.44 -44.27
CA PRO A 1347 -0.17 -11.81 -43.91
C PRO A 1347 1.25 -12.01 -43.37
N LEU A 1348 2.15 -11.04 -43.53
CA LEU A 1348 3.53 -11.11 -43.01
C LEU A 1348 3.68 -10.53 -41.60
N LEU A 1349 2.62 -9.90 -41.07
CA LEU A 1349 2.60 -9.24 -39.76
C LEU A 1349 1.97 -10.15 -38.70
N ASP A 1350 2.35 -9.98 -37.43
CA ASP A 1350 1.84 -10.82 -36.34
C ASP A 1350 0.52 -10.30 -35.77
N GLN A 1351 0.33 -8.97 -35.82
CA GLN A 1351 -0.86 -8.30 -35.31
C GLN A 1351 -1.30 -7.19 -36.27
N ILE A 1352 -2.59 -6.88 -36.26
CA ILE A 1352 -3.20 -5.81 -37.04
C ILE A 1352 -4.10 -5.00 -36.09
N SER A 1353 -3.92 -3.69 -36.08
CA SER A 1353 -4.72 -2.76 -35.26
C SER A 1353 -6.20 -2.82 -35.65
N ASP A 1354 -7.10 -2.43 -34.73
CA ASP A 1354 -8.54 -2.42 -35.01
C ASP A 1354 -8.89 -1.49 -36.19
N ALA A 1355 -8.20 -0.35 -36.29
CA ALA A 1355 -8.36 0.57 -37.41
C ALA A 1355 -7.89 -0.05 -38.73
N ALA A 1356 -6.68 -0.60 -38.79
CA ALA A 1356 -6.15 -1.23 -40.00
C ALA A 1356 -6.96 -2.47 -40.43
N ARG A 1357 -7.51 -3.21 -39.47
CA ARG A 1357 -8.39 -4.36 -39.71
C ARG A 1357 -9.73 -3.93 -40.30
N ALA A 1358 -10.38 -2.93 -39.72
CA ALA A 1358 -11.63 -2.38 -40.24
C ALA A 1358 -11.44 -1.76 -41.63
N ILE A 1359 -10.33 -1.05 -41.84
CA ILE A 1359 -9.97 -0.47 -43.13
C ILE A 1359 -9.58 -1.57 -44.13
N GLY A 1360 -9.07 -2.72 -43.70
CA GLY A 1360 -8.57 -3.77 -44.60
C GLY A 1360 -7.33 -3.33 -45.38
N ALA A 1361 -6.48 -2.50 -44.77
CA ALA A 1361 -5.21 -2.05 -45.37
C ALA A 1361 -4.24 -1.56 -44.29
N VAL A 1362 -2.97 -1.91 -44.42
CA VAL A 1362 -1.86 -1.45 -43.58
C VAL A 1362 -0.98 -0.49 -44.38
N ASN A 1363 -0.69 0.67 -43.81
CA ASN A 1363 0.29 1.60 -44.37
C ASN A 1363 1.52 1.78 -43.45
N THR A 1364 1.50 1.19 -42.25
CA THR A 1364 2.52 1.40 -41.22
C THR A 1364 2.84 0.07 -40.54
N ILE A 1365 4.12 -0.32 -40.55
CA ILE A 1365 4.63 -1.48 -39.82
C ILE A 1365 5.39 -0.95 -38.60
N ILE A 1366 5.04 -1.46 -37.41
CA ILE A 1366 5.61 -1.05 -36.12
C ILE A 1366 6.24 -2.28 -35.47
N PRO A 1367 7.57 -2.31 -35.28
CA PRO A 1367 8.20 -3.35 -34.48
C PRO A 1367 7.90 -3.11 -33.01
N MET A 1368 7.32 -4.12 -32.37
CA MET A 1368 7.11 -4.16 -30.93
C MET A 1368 8.17 -5.06 -30.30
N THR A 1369 9.02 -4.47 -29.47
CA THR A 1369 9.89 -5.24 -28.60
C THR A 1369 9.01 -6.01 -27.61
N GLY A 1370 9.17 -7.34 -27.55
CA GLY A 1370 8.44 -8.16 -26.59
C GLY A 1370 8.78 -7.70 -25.18
N GLN A 1371 7.90 -6.94 -24.54
CA GLN A 1371 8.16 -6.40 -23.21
C GLN A 1371 8.47 -7.53 -22.23
N THR A 1372 9.65 -7.44 -21.63
CA THR A 1372 10.06 -8.20 -20.45
C THR A 1372 9.29 -7.69 -19.25
N GLY A 1373 8.05 -8.16 -19.07
CA GLY A 1373 7.41 -8.10 -17.77
C GLY A 1373 8.19 -8.99 -16.79
N GLY A 1374 9.10 -8.40 -16.03
CA GLY A 1374 9.76 -8.99 -14.85
C GLY A 1374 10.36 -10.39 -15.04
N GLY A 1375 11.62 -10.46 -15.47
CA GLY A 1375 12.44 -11.68 -15.39
C GLY A 1375 13.16 -12.06 -16.69
N GLY A 1376 14.43 -11.66 -16.78
CA GLY A 1376 15.54 -12.29 -17.53
C GLY A 1376 15.27 -13.21 -18.73
N GLY A 1377 14.62 -12.72 -19.79
CA GLY A 1377 14.57 -13.44 -21.07
C GLY A 1377 14.79 -12.49 -22.24
N GLU A 1378 16.01 -12.49 -22.78
CA GLU A 1378 16.39 -11.74 -24.00
C GLU A 1378 15.86 -12.39 -25.31
N ASP A 1379 15.09 -13.49 -25.24
CA ASP A 1379 14.82 -14.37 -26.40
C ASP A 1379 13.40 -14.32 -27.00
N LYS A 1380 12.54 -13.35 -26.63
CA LYS A 1380 11.23 -13.26 -27.32
C LYS A 1380 11.41 -12.61 -28.71
N PRO A 1381 10.97 -13.27 -29.80
CA PRO A 1381 11.10 -12.72 -31.14
C PRO A 1381 10.32 -11.40 -31.27
N MET A 1382 10.86 -10.48 -32.05
CA MET A 1382 10.24 -9.19 -32.36
C MET A 1382 8.87 -9.40 -33.01
N LEU A 1383 7.83 -8.81 -32.41
CA LEU A 1383 6.48 -8.80 -32.96
C LEU A 1383 6.32 -7.62 -33.91
N LEU A 1384 5.58 -7.80 -35.00
CA LEU A 1384 5.25 -6.75 -35.95
C LEU A 1384 3.75 -6.43 -35.92
N LEU A 1385 3.43 -5.17 -35.61
CA LEU A 1385 2.08 -4.63 -35.66
C LEU A 1385 1.87 -3.86 -36.97
N GLY A 1386 0.82 -4.21 -37.70
CA GLY A 1386 0.31 -3.45 -38.84
C GLY A 1386 -0.74 -2.44 -38.42
N ASP A 1387 -0.53 -1.17 -38.78
CA ASP A 1387 -1.45 -0.08 -38.51
C ASP A 1387 -1.73 0.75 -39.78
N ASN A 1388 -2.71 1.66 -39.68
CA ASN A 1388 -3.10 2.56 -40.75
C ASN A 1388 -3.14 4.01 -40.25
N THR A 1389 -2.27 4.86 -40.79
CA THR A 1389 -2.22 6.30 -40.50
C THR A 1389 -2.79 7.17 -41.61
N ASP A 1390 -3.23 6.59 -42.74
CA ASP A 1390 -3.83 7.38 -43.83
C ASP A 1390 -5.08 8.10 -43.31
N TRP A 1391 -5.95 7.38 -42.59
CA TRP A 1391 -7.19 7.94 -42.05
C TRP A 1391 -6.90 9.02 -41.00
N LEU A 1392 -5.87 8.84 -40.17
CA LEU A 1392 -5.41 9.85 -39.20
C LEU A 1392 -4.96 11.13 -39.92
N GLY A 1393 -4.17 10.99 -40.99
CA GLY A 1393 -3.73 12.11 -41.80
C GLY A 1393 -4.89 12.86 -42.46
N MET A 1394 -5.89 12.13 -42.95
CA MET A 1394 -7.12 12.71 -43.53
C MET A 1394 -7.92 13.47 -42.46
N VAL A 1395 -8.19 12.83 -41.31
CA VAL A 1395 -8.93 13.45 -40.20
C VAL A 1395 -8.24 14.72 -39.71
N PHE A 1396 -6.92 14.67 -39.52
CA PHE A 1396 -6.13 15.82 -39.11
C PHE A 1396 -6.26 16.97 -40.11
N SER A 1397 -6.07 16.67 -41.40
CA SER A 1397 -6.12 17.68 -42.47
C SER A 1397 -7.51 18.31 -42.59
N LEU A 1398 -8.57 17.51 -42.49
CA LEU A 1398 -9.95 17.99 -42.50
C LEU A 1398 -10.26 18.86 -41.28
N ARG A 1399 -9.84 18.45 -40.07
CA ARG A 1399 -9.99 19.25 -38.85
C ARG A 1399 -9.26 20.59 -38.95
N ALA A 1400 -8.01 20.57 -39.43
CA ALA A 1400 -7.23 21.79 -39.68
C ALA A 1400 -7.91 22.71 -40.70
N ALA A 1401 -8.70 22.16 -41.64
CA ALA A 1401 -9.48 22.94 -42.59
C ALA A 1401 -10.78 23.54 -42.02
N GLY A 1402 -11.17 23.18 -40.78
CA GLY A 1402 -12.37 23.66 -40.10
C GLY A 1402 -13.51 22.65 -40.02
N ILE A 1403 -13.27 21.38 -40.38
CA ILE A 1403 -14.27 20.32 -40.25
C ILE A 1403 -14.34 19.84 -38.79
N VAL A 1404 -15.54 19.90 -38.21
CA VAL A 1404 -15.85 19.36 -36.88
C VAL A 1404 -16.52 18.00 -36.98
N LYS A 1405 -16.44 17.20 -35.91
CA LYS A 1405 -17.16 15.92 -35.83
C LYS A 1405 -18.67 16.16 -35.84
N ARG A 1406 -19.41 15.43 -36.67
CA ARG A 1406 -20.87 15.44 -36.74
C ARG A 1406 -21.46 14.61 -35.61
N THR A 1407 -22.62 15.04 -35.12
CA THR A 1407 -23.37 14.35 -34.06
C THR A 1407 -24.75 14.00 -34.60
N GLN A 1408 -25.49 13.13 -33.89
CA GLN A 1408 -26.89 12.82 -34.27
C GLN A 1408 -27.78 14.07 -34.36
N ALA A 1409 -27.45 15.13 -33.61
CA ALA A 1409 -28.18 16.41 -33.66
C ALA A 1409 -27.80 17.30 -34.86
N SER A 1410 -26.67 17.04 -35.52
CA SER A 1410 -26.21 17.76 -36.72
C SER A 1410 -25.64 16.76 -37.73
N PRO A 1411 -26.51 15.95 -38.37
CA PRO A 1411 -26.08 14.96 -39.35
C PRO A 1411 -25.53 15.67 -40.60
N GLY A 1412 -24.56 15.04 -41.25
CA GLY A 1412 -24.00 15.51 -42.50
C GLY A 1412 -23.52 14.34 -43.35
N SER A 1413 -23.57 14.48 -44.66
CA SER A 1413 -23.02 13.49 -45.58
C SER A 1413 -21.63 13.87 -46.09
N GLY A 1414 -20.86 12.84 -46.42
CA GLY A 1414 -19.54 12.94 -47.05
C GLY A 1414 -19.51 12.15 -48.34
N MET A 1415 -18.51 12.39 -49.19
CA MET A 1415 -18.33 11.68 -50.45
C MET A 1415 -16.88 11.20 -50.60
N VAL A 1416 -16.70 10.01 -51.16
CA VAL A 1416 -15.39 9.46 -51.54
C VAL A 1416 -15.39 9.12 -53.04
N VAL A 1417 -14.35 9.54 -53.75
CA VAL A 1417 -14.18 9.29 -55.19
C VAL A 1417 -13.09 8.26 -55.41
N GLY A 1418 -13.42 7.11 -55.97
CA GLY A 1418 -12.49 5.99 -56.20
C GLY A 1418 -12.93 4.67 -55.55
N SER A 1419 -12.10 3.63 -55.69
CA SER A 1419 -12.39 2.27 -55.19
C SER A 1419 -11.12 1.47 -54.81
N GLY A 1420 -10.04 2.16 -54.43
CA GLY A 1420 -8.77 1.53 -54.03
C GLY A 1420 -8.62 1.36 -52.51
N GLY A 1421 -7.48 0.86 -52.05
CA GLY A 1421 -7.18 0.73 -50.61
C GLY A 1421 -7.25 2.07 -49.85
N THR A 1422 -6.85 3.17 -50.48
CA THR A 1422 -6.97 4.54 -49.92
C THR A 1422 -8.43 4.96 -49.74
N THR A 1423 -9.35 4.48 -50.58
CA THR A 1423 -10.79 4.72 -50.48
C THR A 1423 -11.34 4.14 -49.17
N ARG A 1424 -10.87 2.96 -48.75
CA ARG A 1424 -11.28 2.33 -47.48
C ARG A 1424 -10.88 3.20 -46.28
N ALA A 1425 -9.65 3.74 -46.29
CA ALA A 1425 -9.20 4.67 -45.24
C ALA A 1425 -10.00 5.99 -45.24
N ALA A 1426 -10.40 6.49 -46.41
CA ALA A 1426 -11.24 7.68 -46.53
C ALA A 1426 -12.66 7.47 -45.98
N VAL A 1427 -13.28 6.32 -46.25
CA VAL A 1427 -14.55 5.91 -45.65
C VAL A 1427 -14.44 5.86 -44.13
N TYR A 1428 -13.38 5.24 -43.61
CA TYR A 1428 -13.12 5.18 -42.17
C TYR A 1428 -12.93 6.58 -41.55
N ALA A 1429 -12.18 7.46 -42.21
CA ALA A 1429 -11.97 8.84 -41.76
C ALA A 1429 -13.29 9.64 -41.69
N LEU A 1430 -14.15 9.54 -42.71
CA LEU A 1430 -15.44 10.23 -42.74
C LEU A 1430 -16.39 9.68 -41.65
N HIS A 1431 -16.47 8.36 -41.49
CA HIS A 1431 -17.27 7.76 -40.44
C HIS A 1431 -16.77 8.16 -39.04
N HIS A 1432 -15.45 8.18 -38.83
CA HIS A 1432 -14.86 8.66 -37.58
C HIS A 1432 -15.23 10.13 -37.28
N LEU A 1433 -15.36 10.96 -38.32
CA LEU A 1433 -15.85 12.33 -38.23
C LEU A 1433 -17.39 12.44 -38.14
N GLY A 1434 -18.11 11.32 -38.09
CA GLY A 1434 -19.57 11.26 -37.90
C GLY A 1434 -20.40 11.44 -39.17
N TYR A 1435 -19.80 11.37 -40.37
CA TYR A 1435 -20.55 11.51 -41.63
C TYR A 1435 -21.35 10.25 -41.96
N SER A 1436 -22.64 10.44 -42.29
CA SER A 1436 -23.56 9.40 -42.74
C SER A 1436 -24.76 10.05 -43.46
N PRO A 1437 -25.13 9.63 -44.70
CA PRO A 1437 -24.47 8.60 -45.51
C PRO A 1437 -23.09 9.01 -46.01
N ILE A 1438 -22.29 8.02 -46.41
CA ILE A 1438 -21.01 8.20 -47.11
C ILE A 1438 -21.22 7.81 -48.58
N TYR A 1439 -21.29 8.81 -49.45
CA TYR A 1439 -21.47 8.60 -50.88
C TYR A 1439 -20.17 8.14 -51.56
N VAL A 1440 -20.26 7.20 -52.50
CA VAL A 1440 -19.11 6.68 -53.25
C VAL A 1440 -19.34 6.87 -54.75
N VAL A 1441 -18.37 7.50 -55.41
CA VAL A 1441 -18.33 7.68 -56.87
C VAL A 1441 -17.18 6.85 -57.43
N ALA A 1442 -17.50 5.76 -58.13
CA ALA A 1442 -16.50 4.88 -58.76
C ALA A 1442 -17.01 4.29 -60.09
N ARG A 1443 -16.06 3.82 -60.92
CA ARG A 1443 -16.31 3.30 -62.27
C ARG A 1443 -17.26 2.10 -62.32
N THR A 1444 -17.07 1.14 -61.41
CA THR A 1444 -17.71 -0.19 -61.48
C THR A 1444 -18.60 -0.42 -60.25
N PRO A 1445 -19.90 -0.74 -60.41
CA PRO A 1445 -20.81 -1.04 -59.31
C PRO A 1445 -20.29 -2.12 -58.37
N GLU A 1446 -19.69 -3.17 -58.93
CA GLU A 1446 -19.26 -4.37 -58.21
C GLU A 1446 -18.20 -4.01 -57.16
N ARG A 1447 -17.26 -3.13 -57.51
CA ARG A 1447 -16.23 -2.65 -56.58
C ARG A 1447 -16.78 -1.72 -55.49
N VAL A 1448 -17.89 -1.02 -55.74
CA VAL A 1448 -18.54 -0.21 -54.70
C VAL A 1448 -19.29 -1.12 -53.74
N GLN A 1449 -19.92 -2.19 -54.25
CA GLN A 1449 -20.54 -3.19 -53.40
C GLN A 1449 -19.50 -3.92 -52.54
N GLU A 1450 -18.38 -4.36 -53.13
CA GLU A 1450 -17.27 -4.98 -52.39
C GLU A 1450 -16.68 -4.03 -51.31
N LEU A 1451 -16.62 -2.73 -51.61
CA LEU A 1451 -16.24 -1.72 -50.63
C LEU A 1451 -17.26 -1.66 -49.48
N ALA A 1452 -18.55 -1.59 -49.79
CA ALA A 1452 -19.64 -1.49 -48.81
C ALA A 1452 -19.73 -2.75 -47.93
N ASP A 1453 -19.69 -3.93 -48.53
CA ASP A 1453 -19.73 -5.23 -47.85
C ASP A 1453 -18.54 -5.42 -46.88
N GLY A 1454 -17.44 -4.71 -47.13
CA GLY A 1454 -16.27 -4.73 -46.28
C GLY A 1454 -16.36 -3.82 -45.05
N PHE A 1455 -17.43 -3.06 -44.85
CA PHE A 1455 -17.69 -2.23 -43.67
C PHE A 1455 -19.02 -2.62 -43.01
N PRO A 1456 -19.19 -2.35 -41.71
CA PRO A 1456 -20.48 -2.54 -41.05
C PRO A 1456 -21.57 -1.66 -41.68
N GLU A 1457 -22.83 -2.13 -41.69
CA GLU A 1457 -23.98 -1.41 -42.29
C GLU A 1457 -24.17 0.02 -41.73
N GLU A 1458 -23.77 0.27 -40.48
CA GLU A 1458 -23.85 1.59 -39.83
C GLU A 1458 -23.06 2.70 -40.55
N TYR A 1459 -22.06 2.33 -41.39
CA TYR A 1459 -21.29 3.27 -42.20
C TYR A 1459 -22.11 3.87 -43.36
N ASN A 1460 -23.25 3.28 -43.69
CA ASN A 1460 -24.23 3.79 -44.65
C ASN A 1460 -23.60 4.25 -45.98
N ILE A 1461 -22.88 3.32 -46.61
CA ILE A 1461 -22.14 3.56 -47.86
C ILE A 1461 -23.09 3.44 -49.04
N GLN A 1462 -23.21 4.50 -49.86
CA GLN A 1462 -24.17 4.58 -50.96
C GLN A 1462 -23.50 5.00 -52.27
N ARG A 1463 -23.83 4.36 -53.39
CA ARG A 1463 -23.26 4.71 -54.71
C ARG A 1463 -23.99 5.89 -55.35
N LEU A 1464 -23.25 6.89 -55.84
CA LEU A 1464 -23.75 7.90 -56.77
C LEU A 1464 -23.17 7.67 -58.17
N ALA A 1465 -24.06 7.44 -59.14
CA ALA A 1465 -23.71 7.05 -60.51
C ALA A 1465 -24.21 8.03 -61.58
N THR A 1466 -25.23 8.85 -61.31
CA THR A 1466 -25.75 9.86 -62.26
C THR A 1466 -26.01 11.20 -61.58
N PRO A 1467 -25.99 12.34 -62.30
CA PRO A 1467 -26.35 13.66 -61.77
C PRO A 1467 -27.75 13.71 -61.12
N GLU A 1468 -28.72 12.96 -61.64
CA GLU A 1468 -30.08 12.89 -61.06
C GLU A 1468 -30.06 12.26 -59.68
N GLN A 1469 -29.20 11.28 -59.43
CA GLN A 1469 -29.02 10.68 -58.10
C GLN A 1469 -28.40 11.67 -57.11
N VAL A 1470 -27.55 12.61 -57.58
CA VAL A 1470 -27.00 13.68 -56.74
C VAL A 1470 -28.11 14.63 -56.31
N ALA A 1471 -28.95 15.07 -57.25
CA ALA A 1471 -30.09 15.94 -56.97
C ALA A 1471 -31.12 15.27 -56.03
N ALA A 1472 -31.39 13.97 -56.23
CA ALA A 1472 -32.26 13.19 -55.35
C ALA A 1472 -31.67 13.05 -53.94
N ALA A 1473 -30.38 12.74 -53.83
CA ALA A 1473 -29.68 12.68 -52.55
C ALA A 1473 -29.69 14.02 -51.81
N GLY A 1474 -29.61 15.15 -52.52
CA GLY A 1474 -29.73 16.48 -51.94
C GLY A 1474 -31.15 16.85 -51.50
N ALA A 1475 -32.18 16.19 -52.03
CA ALA A 1475 -33.58 16.38 -51.65
C ALA A 1475 -34.01 15.47 -50.48
N GLU A 1476 -33.51 14.23 -50.43
CA GLU A 1476 -33.83 13.24 -49.39
C GLU A 1476 -32.88 13.28 -48.18
N ALA A 1477 -31.65 13.76 -48.37
CA ALA A 1477 -30.61 13.87 -47.36
C ALA A 1477 -29.84 15.20 -47.49
N THR A 1478 -28.74 15.35 -46.74
CA THR A 1478 -27.83 16.49 -46.90
C THR A 1478 -26.88 16.22 -48.07
N LEU A 1479 -26.61 17.23 -48.90
CA LEU A 1479 -25.54 17.16 -49.92
C LEU A 1479 -24.16 17.00 -49.25
N PRO A 1480 -23.21 16.31 -49.91
CA PRO A 1480 -21.89 16.10 -49.32
C PRO A 1480 -21.19 17.43 -49.07
N THR A 1481 -20.75 17.60 -47.82
CA THR A 1481 -19.99 18.79 -47.40
C THR A 1481 -18.48 18.55 -47.42
N VAL A 1482 -18.07 17.27 -47.44
CA VAL A 1482 -16.68 16.84 -47.57
C VAL A 1482 -16.57 15.86 -48.72
N VAL A 1483 -15.57 16.04 -49.58
CA VAL A 1483 -15.24 15.12 -50.67
C VAL A 1483 -13.79 14.67 -50.51
N ILE A 1484 -13.54 13.35 -50.49
CA ILE A 1484 -12.20 12.78 -50.49
C ILE A 1484 -11.95 12.08 -51.84
N SER A 1485 -11.07 12.65 -52.65
CA SER A 1485 -10.64 12.04 -53.90
C SER A 1485 -9.46 11.10 -53.69
N THR A 1486 -9.61 9.87 -54.18
CA THR A 1486 -8.59 8.82 -54.13
C THR A 1486 -8.20 8.30 -55.51
N ILE A 1487 -8.68 8.96 -56.58
CA ILE A 1487 -8.34 8.61 -57.94
C ILE A 1487 -6.96 9.19 -58.32
N PRO A 1488 -6.16 8.47 -59.12
CA PRO A 1488 -4.91 9.02 -59.65
C PRO A 1488 -5.14 10.25 -60.54
N ALA A 1489 -4.27 11.26 -60.45
CA ALA A 1489 -4.34 12.47 -61.28
C ALA A 1489 -3.62 12.33 -62.64
N ASP A 1490 -2.87 11.25 -62.85
CA ASP A 1490 -2.21 10.90 -64.11
C ASP A 1490 -3.16 10.30 -65.16
N LYS A 1491 -4.42 10.04 -64.77
CA LYS A 1491 -5.48 9.50 -65.64
C LYS A 1491 -6.63 10.50 -65.75
N PRO A 1492 -7.23 10.66 -66.94
CA PRO A 1492 -8.43 11.46 -67.09
C PRO A 1492 -9.58 10.85 -66.27
N ILE A 1493 -10.37 11.71 -65.63
CA ILE A 1493 -11.61 11.31 -64.93
C ILE A 1493 -12.59 10.76 -65.97
N ASP A 1494 -13.16 9.59 -65.70
CA ASP A 1494 -14.20 9.00 -66.54
C ASP A 1494 -15.37 9.99 -66.73
N GLN A 1495 -15.92 10.06 -67.94
CA GLN A 1495 -16.93 11.05 -68.29
C GLN A 1495 -18.18 10.95 -67.41
N GLY A 1496 -18.64 9.74 -67.09
CA GLY A 1496 -19.80 9.53 -66.21
C GLY A 1496 -19.51 9.95 -64.77
N MET A 1497 -18.31 9.61 -64.26
CA MET A 1497 -17.87 10.11 -62.95
C MET A 1497 -17.76 11.65 -62.93
N ARG A 1498 -17.24 12.25 -64.00
CA ARG A 1498 -17.07 13.70 -64.12
C ARG A 1498 -18.41 14.42 -64.03
N GLU A 1499 -19.45 13.93 -64.70
CA GLU A 1499 -20.79 14.52 -64.66
C GLU A 1499 -21.38 14.52 -63.24
N VAL A 1500 -21.24 13.40 -62.52
CA VAL A 1500 -21.63 13.28 -61.10
C VAL A 1500 -20.87 14.26 -60.22
N LEU A 1501 -19.55 14.36 -60.38
CA LEU A 1501 -18.70 15.25 -59.59
C LEU A 1501 -19.02 16.73 -59.85
N VAL A 1502 -19.23 17.11 -61.12
CA VAL A 1502 -19.62 18.47 -61.48
C VAL A 1502 -20.96 18.84 -60.85
N ALA A 1503 -21.93 17.92 -60.87
CA ALA A 1503 -23.22 18.13 -60.23
C ALA A 1503 -23.04 18.35 -58.71
N ALA A 1504 -22.36 17.42 -58.02
CA ALA A 1504 -22.17 17.49 -56.57
C ALA A 1504 -21.41 18.73 -56.10
N LEU A 1505 -20.41 19.19 -56.86
CA LEU A 1505 -19.60 20.36 -56.51
C LEU A 1505 -20.34 21.68 -56.76
N ARG A 1506 -21.13 21.79 -57.84
CA ARG A 1506 -21.80 23.05 -58.26
C ARG A 1506 -23.17 23.28 -57.64
N GLU A 1507 -23.80 22.25 -57.09
CA GLU A 1507 -25.15 22.37 -56.54
C GLU A 1507 -25.18 23.38 -55.37
N ARG A 1508 -26.11 24.34 -55.45
CA ARG A 1508 -26.23 25.45 -54.52
C ARG A 1508 -26.96 25.01 -53.26
N THR A 1509 -26.27 25.08 -52.13
CA THR A 1509 -26.83 24.76 -50.82
C THR A 1509 -27.09 26.02 -50.02
N GLU A 1510 -28.28 26.61 -50.17
CA GLU A 1510 -28.71 27.76 -49.33
C GLU A 1510 -28.84 27.38 -47.84
N ASN A 1511 -28.83 26.07 -47.51
CA ASN A 1511 -29.04 25.53 -46.16
C ASN A 1511 -27.81 24.83 -45.51
N VAL A 1512 -26.62 24.83 -46.13
CA VAL A 1512 -25.44 24.18 -45.53
C VAL A 1512 -24.70 25.15 -44.60
N THR A 1513 -24.60 24.79 -43.33
CA THR A 1513 -23.83 25.52 -42.33
C THR A 1513 -22.43 24.88 -42.15
N GLY A 1514 -21.39 25.61 -42.54
CA GLY A 1514 -19.98 25.20 -42.41
C GLY A 1514 -19.20 25.19 -43.74
N PRO A 1515 -17.87 25.02 -43.70
CA PRO A 1515 -17.03 24.98 -44.89
C PRO A 1515 -17.26 23.70 -45.70
N ARG A 1516 -17.31 23.83 -47.04
CA ARG A 1516 -17.26 22.69 -47.97
C ARG A 1516 -15.81 22.41 -48.35
N VAL A 1517 -15.34 21.18 -48.18
CA VAL A 1517 -13.93 20.81 -48.32
C VAL A 1517 -13.72 19.65 -49.28
N LEU A 1518 -12.84 19.82 -50.27
CA LEU A 1518 -12.33 18.75 -51.12
C LEU A 1518 -10.90 18.41 -50.69
N LEU A 1519 -10.66 17.17 -50.31
CA LEU A 1519 -9.34 16.62 -50.01
C LEU A 1519 -8.91 15.69 -51.14
N GLU A 1520 -7.79 16.00 -51.77
CA GLU A 1520 -7.20 15.19 -52.83
C GLU A 1520 -6.08 14.33 -52.26
N MET A 1521 -6.04 13.04 -52.58
CA MET A 1521 -4.95 12.15 -52.16
C MET A 1521 -3.80 12.10 -53.16
N ALA A 1522 -4.07 12.35 -54.44
CA ALA A 1522 -3.02 12.49 -55.44
C ALA A 1522 -2.23 13.79 -55.20
N TYR A 1523 -0.90 13.69 -55.21
CA TYR A 1523 0.00 14.85 -55.00
C TYR A 1523 0.91 15.14 -56.20
N THR A 1524 0.68 14.47 -57.33
CA THR A 1524 1.41 14.70 -58.58
C THR A 1524 0.43 14.73 -59.76
N PRO A 1525 0.18 15.90 -60.37
CA PRO A 1525 0.63 17.25 -59.97
C PRO A 1525 0.03 17.69 -58.61
N ARG A 1526 0.61 18.73 -57.98
CA ARG A 1526 0.10 19.30 -56.71
C ARG A 1526 -1.32 19.85 -56.85
N HIS A 1527 -1.61 20.47 -57.99
CA HIS A 1527 -2.93 21.01 -58.35
C HIS A 1527 -3.55 20.11 -59.41
N THR A 1528 -4.51 19.27 -59.01
CA THR A 1528 -5.14 18.28 -59.89
C THR A 1528 -6.32 18.89 -60.64
N PRO A 1529 -6.76 18.30 -61.77
CA PRO A 1529 -7.97 18.76 -62.47
C PRO A 1529 -9.22 18.79 -61.58
N LEU A 1530 -9.30 17.92 -60.56
CA LEU A 1530 -10.41 17.90 -59.61
C LEU A 1530 -10.32 19.01 -58.55
N ILE A 1531 -9.11 19.34 -58.09
CA ILE A 1531 -8.86 20.53 -57.26
C ILE A 1531 -9.33 21.78 -58.00
N GLN A 1532 -8.92 21.97 -59.26
CA GLN A 1532 -9.35 23.11 -60.07
C GLN A 1532 -10.88 23.19 -60.16
N LEU A 1533 -11.55 22.06 -60.43
CA LEU A 1533 -13.01 22.03 -60.54
C LEU A 1533 -13.70 22.40 -59.22
N ALA A 1534 -13.14 22.03 -58.07
CA ALA A 1534 -13.68 22.33 -56.76
C ALA A 1534 -13.46 23.80 -56.37
N GLU A 1535 -12.27 24.35 -56.65
CA GLU A 1535 -11.95 25.78 -56.44
C GLU A 1535 -12.85 26.68 -57.28
N ASP A 1536 -13.07 26.32 -58.55
CA ASP A 1536 -14.01 27.02 -59.44
C ASP A 1536 -15.45 27.01 -58.88
N ALA A 1537 -15.80 26.00 -58.08
CA ALA A 1537 -17.09 25.87 -57.40
C ALA A 1537 -17.11 26.49 -55.99
N GLY A 1538 -16.02 27.13 -55.55
CA GLY A 1538 -15.92 27.81 -54.25
C GLY A 1538 -15.64 26.88 -53.06
N TRP A 1539 -15.16 25.66 -53.29
CA TRP A 1539 -14.77 24.73 -52.23
C TRP A 1539 -13.36 25.03 -51.72
N LYS A 1540 -13.11 24.77 -50.44
CA LYS A 1540 -11.74 24.77 -49.89
C LYS A 1540 -11.05 23.47 -50.28
N THR A 1541 -9.84 23.55 -50.81
CA THR A 1541 -9.08 22.39 -51.28
C THR A 1541 -7.92 22.06 -50.35
N ILE A 1542 -7.68 20.77 -50.15
CA ILE A 1542 -6.52 20.23 -49.42
C ILE A 1542 -5.73 19.34 -50.38
N PRO A 1543 -4.49 19.72 -50.76
CA PRO A 1543 -3.67 18.92 -51.66
C PRO A 1543 -3.08 17.70 -50.94
N GLY A 1544 -2.79 16.63 -51.69
CA GLY A 1544 -2.35 15.35 -51.11
C GLY A 1544 -1.03 15.40 -50.34
N LEU A 1545 -0.17 16.39 -50.59
CA LEU A 1545 1.05 16.60 -49.80
C LEU A 1545 0.76 16.94 -48.33
N GLU A 1546 -0.35 17.64 -48.03
CA GLU A 1546 -0.73 17.92 -46.64
C GLU A 1546 -1.10 16.62 -45.91
N VAL A 1547 -1.82 15.72 -46.58
CA VAL A 1547 -2.17 14.41 -46.01
C VAL A 1547 -0.92 13.53 -45.88
N LEU A 1548 0.01 13.59 -46.83
CA LEU A 1548 1.29 12.88 -46.76
C LEU A 1548 2.11 13.33 -45.54
N ALA A 1549 2.16 14.63 -45.28
CA ALA A 1549 2.80 15.18 -44.09
C ALA A 1549 2.11 14.69 -42.82
N ALA A 1550 0.79 14.76 -42.74
CA ALA A 1550 0.05 14.35 -41.55
C ALA A 1550 0.13 12.84 -41.28
N GLN A 1551 -0.06 11.99 -42.31
CA GLN A 1551 0.01 10.53 -42.13
C GLN A 1551 1.42 10.07 -41.76
N GLY A 1552 2.46 10.67 -42.36
CA GLY A 1552 3.85 10.37 -42.01
C GLY A 1552 4.24 10.93 -40.64
N TRP A 1553 3.68 12.07 -40.24
CA TRP A 1553 3.85 12.62 -38.90
C TRP A 1553 3.33 11.65 -37.82
N TYR A 1554 2.17 11.03 -38.02
CA TYR A 1554 1.67 9.98 -37.12
C TYR A 1554 2.53 8.71 -37.15
N GLN A 1555 3.07 8.30 -38.30
CA GLN A 1555 4.01 7.17 -38.37
C GLN A 1555 5.24 7.41 -37.50
N PHE A 1556 5.82 8.60 -37.60
CA PHE A 1556 6.98 8.97 -36.79
C PHE A 1556 6.68 8.86 -35.29
N GLN A 1557 5.50 9.32 -34.86
CA GLN A 1557 5.05 9.19 -33.47
C GLN A 1557 4.95 7.73 -33.04
N LEU A 1558 4.33 6.89 -33.85
CA LEU A 1558 4.14 5.46 -33.55
C LEU A 1558 5.47 4.70 -33.46
N TRP A 1559 6.47 5.06 -34.26
CA TRP A 1559 7.78 4.40 -34.23
C TRP A 1559 8.70 4.88 -33.11
N THR A 1560 8.66 6.19 -32.78
CA THR A 1560 9.66 6.81 -31.91
C THR A 1560 9.11 7.17 -30.53
N GLY A 1561 7.78 7.25 -30.37
CA GLY A 1561 7.13 7.80 -29.18
C GLY A 1561 7.39 9.29 -28.96
N ILE A 1562 7.84 10.01 -30.01
CA ILE A 1562 8.11 11.46 -29.99
C ILE A 1562 7.06 12.16 -30.86
N HIS A 1563 6.49 13.24 -30.34
CA HIS A 1563 5.52 14.09 -31.04
C HIS A 1563 6.20 15.39 -31.49
N PRO A 1564 6.82 15.42 -32.70
CA PRO A 1564 7.36 16.67 -33.25
C PRO A 1564 6.22 17.63 -33.63
N LEU A 1565 6.53 18.88 -33.92
CA LEU A 1565 5.53 19.81 -34.45
C LEU A 1565 5.09 19.36 -35.84
N TYR A 1566 3.77 19.45 -36.13
CA TYR A 1566 3.25 19.19 -37.47
C TYR A 1566 3.90 20.12 -38.51
N THR A 1567 4.20 21.37 -38.13
CA THR A 1567 4.86 22.35 -39.00
C THR A 1567 6.23 21.88 -39.49
N ASP A 1568 6.99 21.14 -38.69
CA ASP A 1568 8.30 20.60 -39.07
C ASP A 1568 8.13 19.48 -40.10
N ALA A 1569 7.18 18.58 -39.86
CA ALA A 1569 6.82 17.51 -40.79
C ALA A 1569 6.32 18.08 -42.12
N ARG A 1570 5.43 19.07 -42.07
CA ARG A 1570 4.91 19.78 -43.24
C ARG A 1570 6.04 20.44 -44.02
N THR A 1571 6.91 21.19 -43.37
CA THR A 1571 8.03 21.88 -44.01
C THR A 1571 8.98 20.88 -44.70
N ALA A 1572 9.27 19.75 -44.07
CA ALA A 1572 10.09 18.69 -44.66
C ALA A 1572 9.46 18.10 -45.93
N VAL A 1573 8.14 17.91 -45.94
CA VAL A 1573 7.42 17.43 -47.12
C VAL A 1573 7.40 18.48 -48.23
N MET A 1574 7.10 19.74 -47.92
CA MET A 1574 6.99 20.82 -48.92
C MET A 1574 8.34 21.26 -49.50
N GLY A 1575 9.46 21.02 -48.83
CA GLY A 1575 10.81 21.16 -49.41
C GLY A 1575 11.36 22.59 -49.47
N GLY A 1576 10.92 23.49 -48.58
CA GLY A 1576 11.44 24.87 -48.50
C GLY A 1576 10.79 25.87 -49.47
N GLU A 1577 9.92 25.42 -50.37
CA GLU A 1577 8.99 26.30 -51.10
C GLU A 1577 7.82 26.67 -50.18
N ILE A 1578 8.08 27.59 -49.24
CA ILE A 1578 7.03 28.31 -48.51
C ILE A 1578 7.00 29.73 -49.06
N GLU A 1579 6.31 29.89 -50.19
CA GLU A 1579 5.60 31.11 -50.60
C GLU A 1579 4.51 30.74 -51.61
#